data_AF-A0A6C2UL68-F1
#
_entry.id   AF-A0A6C2UL68-F1
#
_cell.length_a   1.000
_cell.length_b   1.000
_cell.length_c   1.000
_cell.angle_alpha   90.00
_cell.angle_beta   90.00
_cell.angle_gamma   90.00
#
_symmetry.space_group_name_H-M   'P 1'
#
loop_
_entity.id
_entity.type
_entity.pdbx_description
1 polymer ?
#
loop_
_entity_poly.entity_id
_entity_poly.type
_entity_poly.pdbx_seq_one_letter_code
_entity_poly.pdbx_strand_id
1 'polypeptide(L)'
;MRFVLNSTVYLIICVFVTLKAEGELGLARESYGVWDRSAAFTVAEYPFTRGREYSANWVDINPARSNFTWSALDVVLQEAYDQNQKFFIKIQPIAGSTGTSMPPWMLDPLGPLPSGYDPNVVDGTVPSCTDGQFIYGYYLDADLQIYLSEMVQSLADHVRNDIPPHLQDIIGFVRVDTAHTGDEAPYEEPQIIAADYPDYVISDSQWLTYRTNIFEAYRAAFQDGPGPKIPLLFQDIEVSKFPNEWNWVTNNVTAGFGAKYAGLVRGHHLSRSQDVTDTFKEHAVDSDLGLFSRNEMDGTWDWPFFQLNYRLSMYWCAVEQLHPGLSVWDVTKNCLETAYTSNIVFAFEFFNTWAAELDPPTARGGFCILHEGLDSSDIVKFPEGIYGNASQSNTNRYIAICASNAAHGAQMDDPYAATRGQVWQRPNQTGFNDSGWEIVSGNYERFITQIDPDATSIGRFRINGPLTTASHPYDRFARSFDSANGKNTMYFDLHDELLPNPGQRLQLSVIYLDRGTGQFELQYDAVGDSGKTAFTVTKTGSNTWKTNSVIVTDWVCGNNGPNGADLMLLNVDADDDIFHMLEVVKLAYVNIGTVGQGTVSARNDGMVYSDPVSTTLSEGLMLELKPSPALGWEFTGWSGDLSGTNNRPFLFPTEDTRVTANFAFVPGSASATDDFESGDWNGGSGWDGDWTAVPTATPGSIVQLNVAGSITRSLDSPLTNATLSFDWDVDRIVTGEAGQAWVFNGTWHLVWSENIKGGDSGSSPELASTNINLSAYGSISQVRFELTGNQTTDRFWIDNVQVTGAVDVGANQPMFSSDPITNSAASIGDSCSGSVADQASDPNSDPMIFSIVSGAAWLNMATNGTLSGTPGPGDSGLNNWIIQVADDVDGSDSAILLIDVGSSGSSSNTAPYFTTDPINTPNAEDNAAYSGTLAGAAKDDDVGDMLSYSRISGPDWLVVAADGALSGTPDRTDVGTNTFMIKVEDNALASDTATLKIMVDPTAGGGLASDDFESGTWTGGTGWAVGWSTNGGAVVETDNDLNSIAAHLTKNGQITRTLDPPQVDSRLTFDWKLKSLDNPSEYAQAEVYDGAWHIVWTNTSVVLMLGAEDIDLGSYGAVSQVRFTVFAGGVADHFHIDNLVVSGSAPAPYSVWSNQYSLVQGPAGNDDGDALNNLYEFGLGGNPTNPSDLGYLPTLGKMSGGGSNWFEYIHVRQTDPDSGLLYYLELSDNLASNLWTTNGYTVVGSGSFTNGFDAVTNRISTETKDEQFIRLIIESL
;
A
#
# COMPACT_ATOMS: atom_id res chain seq x y z
N MET A 1 19.73 18.08 31.51
CA MET A 1 19.91 18.60 32.90
C MET A 1 18.81 18.00 33.78
N ARG A 2 19.14 17.16 34.80
CA ARG A 2 18.16 16.40 35.62
C ARG A 2 17.49 17.25 36.71
N PHE A 3 16.17 17.13 36.89
CA PHE A 3 15.51 17.39 38.17
C PHE A 3 14.43 16.35 38.48
N VAL A 4 14.59 15.72 39.65
CA VAL A 4 13.64 14.83 40.34
C VAL A 4 12.61 15.69 41.07
N LEU A 5 11.32 15.34 41.01
CA LEU A 5 10.35 15.60 42.09
C LEU A 5 9.12 14.67 41.98
N ASN A 6 8.97 13.78 42.97
CA ASN A 6 7.76 13.02 43.27
C ASN A 6 6.66 13.93 43.85
N SER A 7 5.39 13.73 43.46
CA SER A 7 4.20 13.52 44.33
C SER A 7 2.87 13.96 43.67
N THR A 8 2.08 12.97 43.25
CA THR A 8 0.60 12.84 43.24
C THR A 8 -0.29 14.10 43.24
N VAL A 9 -0.86 14.44 42.08
CA VAL A 9 -2.21 15.04 41.94
C VAL A 9 -2.81 14.54 40.62
N TYR A 10 -3.97 13.88 40.69
CA TYR A 10 -4.82 13.54 39.54
C TYR A 10 -5.23 14.81 38.80
N LEU A 11 -4.75 15.00 37.58
CA LEU A 11 -5.27 16.01 36.65
C LEU A 11 -5.67 15.30 35.36
N ILE A 12 -6.92 15.54 34.97
CA ILE A 12 -7.58 15.08 33.74
C ILE A 12 -6.68 15.42 32.55
N ILE A 13 -6.19 14.38 31.88
CA ILE A 13 -5.44 14.47 30.63
C ILE A 13 -6.46 14.71 29.52
N CYS A 14 -6.73 15.99 29.23
CA CYS A 14 -7.08 16.40 27.88
C CYS A 14 -5.78 16.83 27.22
N VAL A 15 -5.16 15.95 26.42
CA VAL A 15 -4.09 16.35 25.50
C VAL A 15 -4.75 17.13 24.38
N PHE A 16 -4.95 18.43 24.60
CA PHE A 16 -5.00 19.36 23.48
C PHE A 16 -3.54 19.61 23.07
N VAL A 17 -3.16 19.05 21.92
CA VAL A 17 -2.02 19.52 21.15
C VAL A 17 -2.31 20.97 20.77
N THR A 18 -1.71 21.92 21.47
CA THR A 18 -1.39 23.24 20.91
C THR A 18 -0.39 23.97 21.81
N LEU A 19 0.62 24.54 21.15
CA LEU A 19 1.69 25.41 21.65
C LEU A 19 3.00 24.73 22.11
N LYS A 20 3.69 24.04 21.18
CA LYS A 20 5.13 24.29 21.03
C LYS A 20 5.27 25.57 20.18
N ALA A 21 5.32 26.71 20.86
CA ALA A 21 5.63 28.00 20.26
C ALA A 21 6.97 28.51 20.82
N GLU A 22 8.02 27.71 20.65
CA GLU A 22 9.42 28.14 20.58
C GLU A 22 10.03 27.30 19.44
N GLY A 23 10.61 27.96 18.44
CA GLY A 23 10.90 27.37 17.13
C GLY A 23 11.71 26.09 17.21
N GLU A 24 11.24 25.06 16.52
CA GLU A 24 12.10 23.93 16.18
C GLU A 24 13.33 24.48 15.45
N LEU A 25 14.54 24.11 15.89
CA LEU A 25 15.79 24.57 15.27
C LEU A 25 16.01 23.94 13.87
N GLY A 26 15.22 22.93 13.50
CA GLY A 26 15.24 22.25 12.21
C GLY A 26 14.21 22.79 11.20
N LEU A 27 14.09 22.12 10.06
CA LEU A 27 13.04 22.40 9.07
C LEU A 27 11.72 21.75 9.46
N ALA A 28 10.61 22.24 8.91
CA ALA A 28 9.34 21.53 8.92
C ALA A 28 9.48 20.18 8.19
N ARG A 29 8.81 19.13 8.70
CA ARG A 29 8.99 17.73 8.25
C ARG A 29 8.78 17.53 6.74
N GLU A 30 7.84 18.24 6.15
CA GLU A 30 7.55 18.21 4.71
C GLU A 30 8.67 18.85 3.84
N SER A 31 9.65 19.52 4.45
CA SER A 31 10.79 20.11 3.76
C SER A 31 11.91 19.11 3.48
N TYR A 32 11.94 17.96 4.17
CA TYR A 32 13.01 16.99 4.02
C TYR A 32 12.77 16.10 2.80
N GLY A 33 13.82 15.87 2.01
CA GLY A 33 13.77 15.01 0.83
C GLY A 33 14.39 15.65 -0.42
N VAL A 34 13.95 15.18 -1.59
CA VAL A 34 14.48 15.56 -2.89
C VAL A 34 13.82 16.84 -3.41
N TRP A 35 14.61 17.81 -3.84
CA TRP A 35 14.14 19.11 -4.32
C TRP A 35 14.48 19.32 -5.80
N ASP A 36 13.59 19.98 -6.55
CA ASP A 36 13.86 20.45 -7.92
C ASP A 36 14.64 21.76 -7.85
N ARG A 37 15.95 21.66 -8.11
CA ARG A 37 16.86 22.80 -8.14
C ARG A 37 16.56 23.80 -9.25
N SER A 38 15.82 23.39 -10.28
CA SER A 38 15.55 24.22 -11.46
C SER A 38 14.20 24.92 -11.43
N ALA A 39 13.30 24.51 -10.54
CA ALA A 39 11.90 24.92 -10.51
C ALA A 39 11.20 24.73 -11.88
N ALA A 40 11.61 23.74 -12.66
CA ALA A 40 11.16 23.55 -14.03
C ALA A 40 10.01 22.55 -14.17
N PHE A 41 9.79 21.67 -13.18
CA PHE A 41 8.85 20.55 -13.32
C PHE A 41 7.79 20.51 -12.25
N THR A 42 6.60 20.04 -12.60
CA THR A 42 5.48 19.96 -11.67
C THR A 42 5.52 18.71 -10.78
N VAL A 43 4.86 18.75 -9.62
CA VAL A 43 4.64 17.55 -8.78
C VAL A 43 3.82 16.48 -9.52
N ALA A 44 3.03 16.85 -10.53
CA ALA A 44 2.35 15.87 -11.38
C ALA A 44 3.34 15.06 -12.26
N GLU A 45 4.46 15.68 -12.67
CA GLU A 45 5.52 15.00 -13.45
C GLU A 45 6.49 14.24 -12.54
N TYR A 46 6.88 14.84 -11.41
CA TYR A 46 7.81 14.25 -10.43
C TYR A 46 7.23 14.33 -8.99
N PRO A 47 6.34 13.39 -8.62
CA PRO A 47 5.59 13.43 -7.37
C PRO A 47 6.43 13.29 -6.09
N PHE A 48 7.66 12.76 -6.21
CA PHE A 48 8.61 12.67 -5.10
C PHE A 48 9.33 14.00 -4.78
N THR A 49 9.12 15.08 -5.52
CA THR A 49 9.80 16.36 -5.25
C THR A 49 9.12 17.15 -4.13
N ARG A 50 9.90 17.54 -3.11
CA ARG A 50 9.44 18.20 -1.87
C ARG A 50 9.50 19.72 -1.91
N GLY A 51 10.44 20.26 -2.67
CA GLY A 51 10.62 21.70 -2.75
C GLY A 51 11.32 22.19 -3.99
N ARG A 52 11.44 23.52 -4.08
CA ARG A 52 12.00 24.27 -5.20
C ARG A 52 13.01 25.31 -4.73
N GLU A 53 13.97 25.60 -5.60
CA GLU A 53 14.94 26.68 -5.44
C GLU A 53 14.51 27.93 -6.23
N TYR A 54 14.66 29.11 -5.62
CA TYR A 54 14.81 30.36 -6.36
C TYR A 54 16.23 30.89 -6.21
N SER A 55 16.89 31.08 -7.35
CA SER A 55 18.24 31.64 -7.45
C SER A 55 18.23 32.85 -8.37
N ALA A 56 18.72 33.98 -7.87
CA ALA A 56 18.90 35.20 -8.66
C ALA A 56 20.26 35.84 -8.38
N ASN A 57 20.74 36.61 -9.36
CA ASN A 57 21.93 37.44 -9.17
C ASN A 57 21.49 38.79 -8.61
N TRP A 58 22.34 39.40 -7.78
CA TRP A 58 22.05 40.70 -7.19
C TRP A 58 21.80 41.78 -8.26
N VAL A 59 22.53 41.74 -9.38
CA VAL A 59 22.33 42.68 -10.51
C VAL A 59 20.93 42.60 -11.12
N ASP A 60 20.29 41.43 -11.09
CA ASP A 60 18.99 41.21 -11.73
C ASP A 60 17.84 41.70 -10.84
N ILE A 61 18.01 41.66 -9.51
CA ILE A 61 17.00 42.11 -8.55
C ILE A 61 17.16 43.56 -8.11
N ASN A 62 18.33 44.19 -8.33
CA ASN A 62 18.65 45.51 -7.80
C ASN A 62 19.28 46.45 -8.85
N PRO A 63 18.51 46.85 -9.88
CA PRO A 63 19.02 47.62 -11.02
C PRO A 63 19.49 49.04 -10.69
N ALA A 64 19.07 49.61 -9.56
CA ALA A 64 19.52 50.91 -9.04
C ALA A 64 19.47 50.92 -7.51
N ARG A 65 20.25 51.78 -6.84
CA ARG A 65 20.28 51.87 -5.37
C ARG A 65 18.87 51.98 -4.78
N SER A 66 18.58 51.14 -3.79
CA SER A 66 17.28 51.05 -3.09
C SER A 66 16.06 50.75 -3.99
N ASN A 67 16.26 50.36 -5.25
CA ASN A 67 15.20 49.91 -6.15
C ASN A 67 15.34 48.39 -6.35
N PHE A 68 14.48 47.63 -5.67
CA PHE A 68 14.45 46.17 -5.73
C PHE A 68 13.20 45.68 -6.47
N THR A 69 13.35 44.58 -7.22
CA THR A 69 12.24 43.92 -7.91
C THR A 69 12.17 42.44 -7.51
N TRP A 70 10.98 42.00 -7.09
CA TRP A 70 10.71 40.64 -6.62
C TRP A 70 9.71 39.90 -7.52
N SER A 71 9.32 40.46 -8.66
CA SER A 71 8.30 39.88 -9.54
C SER A 71 8.63 38.45 -10.01
N ALA A 72 9.91 38.14 -10.24
CA ALA A 72 10.33 36.79 -10.61
C ALA A 72 10.26 35.81 -9.43
N LEU A 73 10.57 36.28 -8.21
CA LEU A 73 10.42 35.51 -6.98
C LEU A 73 8.93 35.21 -6.73
N ASP A 74 8.05 36.22 -6.87
CA ASP A 74 6.61 36.07 -6.63
C ASP A 74 5.97 35.02 -7.54
N VAL A 75 6.38 34.97 -8.82
CA VAL A 75 5.88 33.96 -9.77
C VAL A 75 6.24 32.55 -9.33
N VAL A 76 7.52 32.28 -9.05
CA VAL A 76 7.97 30.93 -8.69
C VAL A 76 7.45 30.53 -7.29
N LEU A 77 7.33 31.49 -6.38
CA LEU A 77 6.76 31.26 -5.05
C LEU A 77 5.28 30.88 -5.15
N GLN A 78 4.49 31.56 -5.98
CA GLN A 78 3.10 31.19 -6.24
C GLN A 78 3.00 29.81 -6.90
N GLU A 79 3.87 29.50 -7.86
CA GLU A 79 3.91 28.17 -8.49
C GLU A 79 4.25 27.05 -7.50
N ALA A 80 5.15 27.30 -6.55
CA ALA A 80 5.48 26.36 -5.48
C ALA A 80 4.28 26.12 -4.56
N TYR A 81 3.58 27.20 -4.18
CA TYR A 81 2.36 27.12 -3.37
C TYR A 81 1.24 26.33 -4.08
N ASP A 82 0.98 26.61 -5.36
CA ASP A 82 -0.05 25.92 -6.14
C ASP A 82 0.21 24.41 -6.26
N GLN A 83 1.47 24.01 -6.10
CA GLN A 83 1.93 22.63 -6.13
C GLN A 83 2.13 22.01 -4.75
N ASN A 84 1.86 22.77 -3.69
CA ASN A 84 2.08 22.39 -2.30
C ASN A 84 3.54 21.98 -1.99
N GLN A 85 4.51 22.70 -2.55
CA GLN A 85 5.94 22.44 -2.35
C GLN A 85 6.60 23.47 -1.43
N LYS A 86 7.61 23.04 -0.68
CA LYS A 86 8.48 23.96 0.07
C LYS A 86 9.41 24.72 -0.85
N PHE A 87 9.97 25.80 -0.34
CA PHE A 87 10.68 26.76 -1.16
C PHE A 87 11.87 27.35 -0.42
N PHE A 88 12.99 27.53 -1.10
CA PHE A 88 14.15 28.23 -0.53
C PHE A 88 14.70 29.27 -1.49
N ILE A 89 15.32 30.29 -0.93
CA ILE A 89 15.79 31.46 -1.67
C ILE A 89 17.30 31.62 -1.51
N LYS A 90 17.99 31.92 -2.61
CA LYS A 90 19.37 32.38 -2.60
C LYS A 90 19.58 33.55 -3.56
N ILE A 91 20.29 34.57 -3.10
CA ILE A 91 20.66 35.74 -3.91
C ILE A 91 22.17 35.80 -3.98
N GLN A 92 22.71 35.53 -5.16
CA GLN A 92 24.15 35.51 -5.37
C GLN A 92 24.64 36.94 -5.62
N PRO A 93 25.62 37.47 -4.84
CA PRO A 93 26.24 38.75 -5.14
C PRO A 93 26.81 38.82 -6.56
N ILE A 94 27.35 37.70 -7.07
CA ILE A 94 27.82 37.49 -8.43
C ILE A 94 27.47 36.05 -8.88
N ALA A 95 26.98 35.90 -10.13
CA ALA A 95 26.59 34.62 -10.71
C ALA A 95 27.79 33.73 -11.10
N GLY A 96 27.53 32.44 -11.37
CA GLY A 96 28.55 31.50 -11.88
C GLY A 96 28.87 31.58 -13.38
N SER A 97 28.24 32.47 -14.15
CA SER A 97 28.50 32.60 -15.60
C SER A 97 29.50 33.71 -15.92
N THR A 98 30.44 33.45 -16.82
CA THR A 98 31.46 34.40 -17.25
C THR A 98 30.86 35.73 -17.71
N GLY A 99 31.45 36.85 -17.29
CA GLY A 99 31.03 38.20 -17.65
C GLY A 99 29.94 38.78 -16.74
N THR A 100 29.62 38.12 -15.63
CA THR A 100 28.71 38.66 -14.61
C THR A 100 29.45 39.56 -13.61
N SER A 101 28.68 40.48 -13.02
CA SER A 101 29.17 41.55 -12.15
C SER A 101 28.15 41.81 -11.05
N MET A 102 28.62 42.36 -9.93
CA MET A 102 27.74 43.08 -8.99
C MET A 102 26.98 44.20 -9.70
N PRO A 103 25.84 44.70 -9.15
CA PRO A 103 25.08 45.75 -9.79
C PRO A 103 25.95 46.97 -10.18
N PRO A 104 26.03 47.35 -11.47
CA PRO A 104 27.03 48.32 -11.92
C PRO A 104 26.95 49.72 -11.29
N TRP A 105 25.79 50.12 -10.75
CA TRP A 105 25.58 51.44 -10.13
C TRP A 105 26.41 51.67 -8.86
N MET A 106 26.86 50.60 -8.19
CA MET A 106 27.66 50.70 -6.96
C MET A 106 29.16 50.81 -7.24
N LEU A 107 29.62 50.29 -8.39
CA LEU A 107 31.04 50.13 -8.69
C LEU A 107 31.64 51.41 -9.26
N ASP A 108 32.82 51.80 -8.77
CA ASP A 108 33.73 52.72 -9.46
C ASP A 108 34.27 52.00 -10.71
N PRO A 109 33.96 52.47 -11.93
CA PRO A 109 34.19 51.68 -13.13
C PRO A 109 35.68 51.55 -13.48
N LEU A 110 36.09 50.33 -13.87
CA LEU A 110 37.39 50.03 -14.51
C LEU A 110 37.44 50.64 -15.94
N GLY A 111 37.46 51.96 -16.07
CA GLY A 111 37.46 52.66 -17.36
C GLY A 111 36.06 53.08 -17.87
N PRO A 112 35.92 53.49 -19.15
CA PRO A 112 34.68 54.09 -19.64
C PRO A 112 33.51 53.09 -19.65
N LEU A 113 32.38 53.51 -19.08
CA LEU A 113 31.15 52.75 -18.93
C LEU A 113 30.62 52.19 -20.27
N PRO A 114 29.98 51.00 -20.29
CA PRO A 114 29.35 50.43 -21.48
C PRO A 114 28.31 51.38 -22.11
N SER A 115 28.17 51.33 -23.44
CA SER A 115 27.23 52.21 -24.16
C SER A 115 25.77 51.89 -23.82
N GLY A 116 25.02 52.88 -23.33
CA GLY A 116 23.62 52.74 -22.90
C GLY A 116 23.38 53.06 -21.42
N TYR A 117 24.45 53.34 -20.69
CA TYR A 117 24.43 53.64 -19.26
C TYR A 117 24.15 55.13 -18.97
N ASP A 118 23.23 55.43 -18.04
CA ASP A 118 22.94 56.81 -17.60
C ASP A 118 23.92 57.23 -16.49
N PRO A 119 24.86 58.16 -16.76
CA PRO A 119 25.84 58.62 -15.78
C PRO A 119 25.25 59.42 -14.61
N ASN A 120 23.93 59.65 -14.58
CA ASN A 120 23.25 60.38 -13.49
C ASN A 120 22.65 59.47 -12.40
N VAL A 121 22.84 58.14 -12.47
CA VAL A 121 22.25 57.14 -11.54
C VAL A 121 23.32 56.30 -10.82
N VAL A 122 24.54 56.84 -10.69
CA VAL A 122 25.72 56.12 -10.18
C VAL A 122 26.12 56.71 -8.84
N ASP A 123 26.32 55.88 -7.81
CA ASP A 123 27.08 56.29 -6.61
C ASP A 123 28.58 56.19 -6.94
N GLY A 124 28.97 55.07 -7.59
CA GLY A 124 30.29 54.88 -8.20
C GLY A 124 31.45 54.96 -7.20
N THR A 125 31.19 54.64 -5.92
CA THR A 125 32.14 54.82 -4.81
C THR A 125 32.91 53.54 -4.48
N VAL A 126 32.37 52.36 -4.79
CA VAL A 126 32.98 51.08 -4.39
C VAL A 126 34.10 50.73 -5.36
N PRO A 127 35.37 50.65 -4.91
CA PRO A 127 36.47 50.24 -5.77
C PRO A 127 36.21 48.83 -6.33
N SER A 128 36.46 48.63 -7.63
CA SER A 128 36.23 47.34 -8.28
C SER A 128 37.52 46.67 -8.76
N CYS A 129 37.50 45.34 -8.88
CA CYS A 129 38.57 44.52 -9.45
C CYS A 129 37.99 43.39 -10.32
N THR A 130 38.83 42.74 -11.13
CA THR A 130 38.41 41.62 -11.98
C THR A 130 39.50 40.57 -12.06
N ASP A 131 39.11 39.30 -12.10
CA ASP A 131 39.99 38.17 -12.41
C ASP A 131 39.95 37.78 -13.90
N GLY A 132 39.28 38.56 -14.73
CA GLY A 132 39.04 38.29 -16.14
C GLY A 132 37.77 37.48 -16.42
N GLN A 133 37.17 36.84 -15.40
CA GLN A 133 35.90 36.13 -15.50
C GLN A 133 34.74 36.94 -14.91
N PHE A 134 34.97 37.58 -13.76
CA PHE A 134 33.98 38.30 -12.99
C PHE A 134 34.46 39.70 -12.60
N ILE A 135 33.52 40.61 -12.32
CA ILE A 135 33.81 41.95 -11.79
C ILE A 135 33.27 42.06 -10.36
N TYR A 136 34.17 42.33 -9.43
CA TYR A 136 33.93 42.37 -7.99
C TYR A 136 34.01 43.81 -7.47
N GLY A 137 33.21 44.12 -6.44
CA GLY A 137 33.51 45.23 -5.53
C GLY A 137 34.53 44.80 -4.47
N TYR A 138 35.24 45.76 -3.87
CA TYR A 138 36.13 45.48 -2.75
C TYR A 138 35.33 45.20 -1.47
N TYR A 139 35.30 43.94 -1.01
CA TYR A 139 34.43 43.48 0.09
C TYR A 139 34.64 44.18 1.44
N LEU A 140 35.83 44.74 1.69
CA LEU A 140 36.08 45.50 2.92
C LEU A 140 35.70 46.98 2.81
N ASP A 141 35.25 47.43 1.64
CA ASP A 141 34.69 48.77 1.48
C ASP A 141 33.40 48.93 2.30
N ALA A 142 33.26 50.08 2.96
CA ALA A 142 32.13 50.32 3.86
C ALA A 142 30.81 50.49 3.11
N ASP A 143 30.84 51.08 1.91
CA ASP A 143 29.63 51.29 1.11
C ASP A 143 29.12 49.95 0.56
N LEU A 144 30.02 49.03 0.15
CA LEU A 144 29.60 47.70 -0.31
C LEU A 144 28.89 46.90 0.78
N GLN A 145 29.40 46.93 2.02
CA GLN A 145 28.77 46.26 3.16
C GLN A 145 27.39 46.84 3.48
N ILE A 146 27.20 48.16 3.32
CA ILE A 146 25.90 48.81 3.46
C ILE A 146 24.95 48.33 2.35
N TYR A 147 25.38 48.34 1.09
CA TYR A 147 24.54 47.92 -0.03
C TYR A 147 24.12 46.45 0.08
N LEU A 148 25.03 45.58 0.52
CA LEU A 148 24.71 44.17 0.74
C LEU A 148 23.68 44.02 1.87
N SER A 149 23.84 44.78 2.96
CA SER A 149 22.86 44.80 4.06
C SER A 149 21.50 45.36 3.62
N GLU A 150 21.46 46.38 2.76
CA GLU A 150 20.22 46.90 2.15
C GLU A 150 19.53 45.82 1.29
N MET A 151 20.28 45.02 0.53
CA MET A 151 19.74 43.90 -0.25
C MET A 151 19.16 42.82 0.64
N VAL A 152 19.90 42.38 1.66
CA VAL A 152 19.45 41.37 2.62
C VAL A 152 18.17 41.83 3.34
N GLN A 153 18.15 43.08 3.82
CA GLN A 153 16.96 43.64 4.46
C GLN A 153 15.78 43.76 3.50
N SER A 154 16.00 44.19 2.25
CA SER A 154 14.91 44.29 1.27
C SER A 154 14.32 42.93 0.91
N LEU A 155 15.13 41.86 0.83
CA LEU A 155 14.62 40.51 0.64
C LEU A 155 13.78 40.08 1.84
N ALA A 156 14.29 40.29 3.05
CA ALA A 156 13.60 39.93 4.28
C ALA A 156 12.28 40.69 4.43
N ASP A 157 12.26 42.00 4.14
CA ASP A 157 11.04 42.81 4.17
C ASP A 157 9.99 42.24 3.23
N HIS A 158 10.39 41.89 2.00
CA HIS A 158 9.49 41.31 1.01
C HIS A 158 8.88 40.00 1.48
N VAL A 159 9.71 39.02 1.87
CA VAL A 159 9.25 37.65 2.16
C VAL A 159 8.64 37.48 3.55
N ARG A 160 8.88 38.40 4.49
CA ARG A 160 8.30 38.35 5.84
C ARG A 160 7.10 39.27 6.02
N ASN A 161 6.98 40.32 5.20
CA ASN A 161 5.97 41.37 5.43
C ASN A 161 5.11 41.71 4.20
N ASP A 162 5.65 41.66 2.98
CA ASP A 162 4.96 42.21 1.80
C ASP A 162 4.17 41.16 1.01
N ILE A 163 4.39 39.87 1.26
CA ILE A 163 3.66 38.76 0.64
C ILE A 163 2.55 38.19 1.54
N PRO A 164 1.49 37.58 0.98
CA PRO A 164 0.43 36.93 1.74
C PRO A 164 0.93 35.84 2.71
N PRO A 165 0.31 35.66 3.89
CA PRO A 165 0.76 34.67 4.89
C PRO A 165 0.92 33.24 4.36
N HIS A 166 0.00 32.77 3.51
CA HIS A 166 0.09 31.41 2.94
C HIS A 166 1.32 31.18 2.06
N LEU A 167 1.88 32.24 1.45
CA LEU A 167 3.15 32.16 0.72
C LEU A 167 4.36 32.24 1.65
N GLN A 168 4.23 32.86 2.82
CA GLN A 168 5.28 32.89 3.85
C GLN A 168 5.48 31.49 4.43
N ASP A 169 4.39 30.75 4.66
CA ASP A 169 4.39 29.42 5.30
C ASP A 169 5.12 28.31 4.51
N ILE A 170 5.35 28.52 3.21
CA ILE A 170 6.06 27.55 2.35
C ILE A 170 7.57 27.84 2.25
N ILE A 171 8.04 28.97 2.77
CA ILE A 171 9.48 29.32 2.75
C ILE A 171 10.19 28.51 3.82
N GLY A 172 10.96 27.51 3.40
CA GLY A 172 11.73 26.64 4.28
C GLY A 172 12.97 27.32 4.87
N PHE A 173 13.77 27.99 4.05
CA PHE A 173 14.99 28.68 4.49
C PHE A 173 15.52 29.68 3.46
N VAL A 174 16.46 30.53 3.89
CA VAL A 174 17.23 31.44 3.03
C VAL A 174 18.71 31.09 3.13
N ARG A 175 19.40 31.01 2.00
CA ARG A 175 20.86 30.81 1.99
C ARG A 175 21.58 32.11 2.29
N VAL A 176 22.60 32.02 3.14
CA VAL A 176 23.53 33.09 3.44
C VAL A 176 24.63 33.09 2.39
N ASP A 177 24.70 34.17 1.61
CA ASP A 177 25.69 34.37 0.55
C ASP A 177 26.57 35.59 0.88
N THR A 178 27.85 35.37 1.18
CA THR A 178 28.77 36.42 1.63
C THR A 178 29.55 37.08 0.49
N ALA A 179 29.90 36.34 -0.56
CA ALA A 179 30.67 36.83 -1.70
C ALA A 179 30.39 36.08 -3.03
N HIS A 180 31.42 35.58 -3.71
CA HIS A 180 31.30 35.13 -5.10
C HIS A 180 30.59 33.78 -5.21
N THR A 181 29.77 33.58 -6.27
CA THR A 181 29.05 32.34 -6.67
C THR A 181 28.33 31.55 -5.57
N GLY A 182 28.28 32.06 -4.35
CA GLY A 182 27.90 31.34 -3.15
C GLY A 182 28.98 30.43 -2.56
N ASP A 183 30.25 30.47 -2.96
CA ASP A 183 31.32 29.81 -2.22
C ASP A 183 31.98 30.82 -1.24
N GLU A 184 32.53 30.35 -0.11
CA GLU A 184 32.94 31.23 1.00
C GLU A 184 34.37 31.73 0.85
N ALA A 185 34.64 32.33 -0.32
CA ALA A 185 35.88 33.01 -0.66
C ALA A 185 35.58 34.43 -1.18
N PRO A 186 36.51 35.39 -0.98
CA PRO A 186 36.31 36.73 -1.52
C PRO A 186 36.33 36.76 -3.05
N TYR A 187 37.16 35.94 -3.71
CA TYR A 187 37.36 35.95 -5.15
C TYR A 187 37.54 34.52 -5.68
N GLU A 188 37.08 34.24 -6.91
CA GLU A 188 37.20 32.91 -7.55
C GLU A 188 38.66 32.57 -7.85
N GLU A 189 39.39 33.54 -8.43
CA GLU A 189 40.80 33.39 -8.79
C GLU A 189 41.67 34.36 -7.97
N PRO A 190 41.87 34.11 -6.65
CA PRO A 190 42.56 35.03 -5.74
C PRO A 190 44.01 35.31 -6.17
N GLN A 191 44.65 34.38 -6.89
CA GLN A 191 45.97 34.54 -7.51
C GLN A 191 46.01 35.67 -8.54
N ILE A 192 44.96 35.86 -9.34
CA ILE A 192 44.90 36.93 -10.36
C ILE A 192 44.70 38.27 -9.65
N ILE A 193 43.80 38.31 -8.66
CA ILE A 193 43.60 39.50 -7.83
C ILE A 193 44.90 39.92 -7.14
N ALA A 194 45.65 38.98 -6.56
CA ALA A 194 46.93 39.30 -5.91
C ALA A 194 48.00 39.84 -6.87
N ALA A 195 47.96 39.43 -8.15
CA ALA A 195 48.93 39.86 -9.15
C ALA A 195 48.57 41.24 -9.74
N ASP A 196 47.31 41.44 -10.11
CA ASP A 196 46.86 42.58 -10.89
C ASP A 196 46.25 43.69 -10.01
N TYR A 197 45.76 43.34 -8.82
CA TYR A 197 45.08 44.24 -7.87
C TYR A 197 45.56 43.99 -6.42
N PRO A 198 46.86 44.17 -6.11
CA PRO A 198 47.43 43.78 -4.81
C PRO A 198 46.80 44.48 -3.60
N ASP A 199 46.22 45.68 -3.77
CA ASP A 199 45.52 46.42 -2.72
C ASP A 199 44.15 45.80 -2.35
N TYR A 200 43.64 44.89 -3.19
CA TYR A 200 42.35 44.22 -3.03
C TYR A 200 42.48 42.85 -2.37
N VAL A 201 43.70 42.42 -2.01
CA VAL A 201 43.94 41.16 -1.31
C VAL A 201 43.35 41.22 0.11
N ILE A 202 42.50 40.26 0.44
CA ILE A 202 41.85 40.13 1.75
C ILE A 202 42.51 38.96 2.49
N SER A 203 43.02 39.21 3.71
CA SER A 203 43.55 38.14 4.56
C SER A 203 42.44 37.30 5.20
N ASP A 204 42.72 36.05 5.56
CA ASP A 204 41.77 35.15 6.23
C ASP A 204 41.10 35.80 7.46
N SER A 205 41.84 36.57 8.25
CA SER A 205 41.30 37.27 9.43
C SER A 205 40.32 38.41 9.08
N GLN A 206 40.60 39.13 8.00
CA GLN A 206 39.71 40.17 7.49
C GLN A 206 38.48 39.53 6.85
N TRP A 207 38.66 38.43 6.14
CA TRP A 207 37.60 37.64 5.54
C TRP A 207 36.63 37.10 6.60
N LEU A 208 37.15 36.47 7.66
CA LEU A 208 36.35 36.00 8.80
C LEU A 208 35.53 37.14 9.44
N THR A 209 36.14 38.31 9.62
CA THR A 209 35.45 39.49 10.18
C THR A 209 34.33 39.95 9.26
N TYR A 210 34.57 40.02 7.96
CA TYR A 210 33.55 40.36 6.97
C TYR A 210 32.43 39.32 6.95
N ARG A 211 32.73 38.02 6.85
CA ARG A 211 31.75 36.93 6.83
C ARG A 211 30.82 36.98 8.02
N THR A 212 31.36 37.09 9.24
CA THR A 212 30.57 37.14 10.47
C THR A 212 29.71 38.40 10.58
N ASN A 213 30.13 39.53 10.01
CA ASN A 213 29.27 40.71 9.88
C ASN A 213 28.10 40.48 8.93
N ILE A 214 28.31 39.78 7.80
CA ILE A 214 27.24 39.43 6.88
C ILE A 214 26.30 38.38 7.49
N PHE A 215 26.83 37.41 8.24
CA PHE A 215 26.02 36.48 9.00
C PHE A 215 25.09 37.21 9.97
N GLU A 216 25.59 38.25 10.66
CA GLU A 216 24.76 39.10 11.53
C GLU A 216 23.69 39.85 10.74
N ALA A 217 24.01 40.37 9.55
CA ALA A 217 23.03 41.05 8.70
C ALA A 217 21.85 40.12 8.32
N TYR A 218 22.13 38.88 7.91
CA TYR A 218 21.10 37.89 7.63
C TYR A 218 20.32 37.48 8.90
N ARG A 219 21.02 37.19 10.00
CA ARG A 219 20.38 36.81 11.26
C ARG A 219 19.44 37.91 11.76
N ALA A 220 19.87 39.17 11.74
CA ALA A 220 19.03 40.31 12.11
C ALA A 220 17.83 40.45 11.16
N ALA A 221 18.05 40.42 9.85
CA ALA A 221 17.00 40.63 8.86
C ALA A 221 15.94 39.53 8.86
N PHE A 222 16.31 38.26 9.10
CA PHE A 222 15.39 37.11 9.00
C PHE A 222 14.88 36.56 10.33
N GLN A 223 15.54 36.84 11.45
CA GLN A 223 15.18 36.25 12.75
C GLN A 223 14.75 37.26 13.82
N ASP A 224 15.00 38.56 13.61
CA ASP A 224 14.53 39.63 14.51
C ASP A 224 13.32 40.38 13.96
N GLY A 225 12.69 41.19 14.81
CA GLY A 225 11.58 42.05 14.40
C GLY A 225 10.25 41.31 14.22
N PRO A 226 9.19 42.04 13.80
CA PRO A 226 7.89 41.46 13.53
C PRO A 226 7.91 40.60 12.25
N GLY A 227 6.98 39.65 12.13
CA GLY A 227 6.88 38.72 11.00
C GLY A 227 7.46 37.32 11.30
N PRO A 228 7.21 36.33 10.42
CA PRO A 228 7.71 34.96 10.60
C PRO A 228 9.24 34.95 10.61
N LYS A 229 9.84 34.13 11.47
CA LYS A 229 11.29 33.93 11.48
C LYS A 229 11.64 32.84 10.47
N ILE A 230 12.66 33.08 9.64
CA ILE A 230 13.05 32.15 8.58
C ILE A 230 14.41 31.51 8.91
N PRO A 231 14.55 30.18 8.84
CA PRO A 231 15.82 29.50 9.03
C PRO A 231 16.88 29.91 8.00
N LEU A 232 18.15 29.84 8.38
CA LEU A 232 19.28 30.26 7.54
C LEU A 232 20.18 29.08 7.18
N LEU A 233 20.57 28.96 5.91
CA LEU A 233 21.54 27.97 5.44
C LEU A 233 22.91 28.62 5.25
N PHE A 234 23.91 28.16 5.99
CA PHE A 234 25.30 28.62 5.94
C PHE A 234 26.18 27.68 5.10
N GLN A 235 27.34 28.19 4.67
CA GLN A 235 28.34 27.44 3.89
C GLN A 235 29.69 27.57 4.59
N ASP A 236 30.59 26.59 4.40
CA ASP A 236 31.93 26.57 4.99
C ASP A 236 31.95 26.96 6.48
N ILE A 237 31.16 26.21 7.27
CA ILE A 237 31.08 26.32 8.74
C ILE A 237 31.44 25.00 9.44
N GLU A 238 32.07 24.06 8.75
CA GLU A 238 32.46 22.77 9.31
C GLU A 238 33.39 22.94 10.51
N VAL A 239 33.06 22.34 11.66
CA VAL A 239 33.82 22.47 12.92
C VAL A 239 35.32 22.20 12.74
N SER A 240 35.67 21.22 11.89
CA SER A 240 37.05 20.79 11.65
C SER A 240 37.88 21.80 10.86
N LYS A 241 37.26 22.69 10.08
CA LYS A 241 37.94 23.67 9.21
C LYS A 241 37.65 25.13 9.58
N PHE A 242 36.43 25.41 10.03
CA PHE A 242 35.88 26.74 10.28
C PHE A 242 35.26 26.85 11.70
N PRO A 243 36.03 26.54 12.77
CA PRO A 243 35.49 26.49 14.13
C PRO A 243 35.02 27.86 14.65
N ASN A 244 35.55 28.97 14.13
CA ASN A 244 35.12 30.30 14.57
C ASN A 244 33.74 30.65 14.01
N GLU A 245 33.51 30.33 12.74
CA GLU A 245 32.23 30.49 12.06
C GLU A 245 31.17 29.58 12.69
N TRP A 246 31.49 28.30 12.92
CA TRP A 246 30.62 27.39 13.66
C TRP A 246 30.21 27.95 15.03
N ASN A 247 31.19 28.39 15.82
CA ASN A 247 30.94 28.98 17.13
C ASN A 247 30.10 30.26 17.02
N TRP A 248 30.29 31.06 15.98
CA TRP A 248 29.46 32.23 15.77
C TRP A 248 28.01 31.83 15.48
N VAL A 249 27.78 30.92 14.53
CA VAL A 249 26.43 30.52 14.11
C VAL A 249 25.67 29.89 15.28
N THR A 250 26.27 28.90 15.94
CA THR A 250 25.65 28.19 17.08
C THR A 250 25.34 29.08 18.28
N ASN A 251 26.07 30.19 18.48
CA ASN A 251 25.82 31.10 19.59
C ASN A 251 24.83 32.23 19.28
N ASN A 252 24.58 32.54 17.99
CA ASN A 252 23.81 33.73 17.60
C ASN A 252 22.52 33.41 16.84
N VAL A 253 22.45 32.29 16.13
CA VAL A 253 21.27 31.92 15.33
C VAL A 253 20.30 31.13 16.19
N THR A 254 19.03 31.54 16.21
CA THR A 254 18.04 31.04 17.20
C THR A 254 16.73 30.55 16.59
N ALA A 255 16.44 30.85 15.32
CA ALA A 255 15.26 30.38 14.62
C ALA A 255 15.58 29.26 13.61
N GLY A 256 16.52 28.40 13.99
CA GLY A 256 17.02 27.30 13.17
C GLY A 256 18.07 27.72 12.13
N PHE A 257 18.95 26.78 11.83
CA PHE A 257 19.96 26.94 10.78
C PHE A 257 20.40 25.60 10.21
N GLY A 258 20.97 25.66 9.02
CA GLY A 258 21.54 24.52 8.34
C GLY A 258 22.92 24.80 7.75
N ALA A 259 23.56 23.76 7.25
CA ALA A 259 24.83 23.84 6.57
C ALA A 259 24.80 23.16 5.19
N LYS A 260 25.45 23.79 4.20
CA LYS A 260 25.90 23.11 2.99
C LYS A 260 27.30 22.57 3.25
N TYR A 261 27.45 21.26 3.16
CA TYR A 261 28.72 20.59 3.44
C TYR A 261 29.42 20.14 2.16
N ALA A 262 30.68 20.53 1.99
CA ALA A 262 31.48 20.18 0.81
C ALA A 262 31.91 18.69 0.84
N GLY A 263 31.04 17.77 0.43
CA GLY A 263 31.31 16.32 0.52
C GLY A 263 30.11 15.43 0.23
N LEU A 264 28.90 15.93 0.53
CA LEU A 264 27.66 15.20 0.37
C LEU A 264 27.29 15.06 -1.12
N VAL A 265 26.42 14.09 -1.45
CA VAL A 265 25.84 13.83 -2.80
C VAL A 265 26.86 13.69 -3.94
N ARG A 266 28.06 13.18 -3.61
CA ARG A 266 29.17 13.02 -4.55
C ARG A 266 29.25 11.64 -5.21
N GLY A 267 28.56 10.66 -4.66
CA GLY A 267 28.72 9.23 -4.98
C GLY A 267 28.72 8.41 -3.71
N HIS A 268 29.33 7.23 -3.77
CA HIS A 268 29.47 6.33 -2.64
C HIS A 268 30.87 5.73 -2.58
N HIS A 269 31.34 5.43 -1.37
CA HIS A 269 32.59 4.72 -1.12
C HIS A 269 33.83 5.42 -1.73
N LEU A 270 33.79 6.76 -1.80
CA LEU A 270 34.89 7.60 -2.28
C LEU A 270 35.80 7.96 -1.10
N SER A 271 37.12 8.03 -1.33
CA SER A 271 38.09 8.30 -0.27
C SER A 271 37.79 9.64 0.42
N ARG A 272 37.77 9.64 1.75
CA ARG A 272 37.37 10.71 2.68
C ARG A 272 35.87 10.90 2.84
N SER A 273 35.05 9.88 2.59
CA SER A 273 33.61 9.97 2.89
C SER A 273 33.29 9.98 4.39
N GLN A 274 34.16 9.40 5.22
CA GLN A 274 33.98 9.41 6.68
C GLN A 274 34.03 10.83 7.25
N ASP A 275 34.85 11.73 6.68
CA ASP A 275 35.00 13.13 7.13
C ASP A 275 33.65 13.84 7.32
N VAL A 276 32.68 13.53 6.45
CA VAL A 276 31.35 14.12 6.49
C VAL A 276 30.54 13.58 7.67
N THR A 277 30.59 12.26 7.88
CA THR A 277 29.91 11.59 9.00
C THR A 277 30.45 12.08 10.34
N ASP A 278 31.77 12.12 10.50
CA ASP A 278 32.43 12.54 11.74
C ASP A 278 32.12 13.99 12.11
N THR A 279 31.93 14.86 11.12
CA THR A 279 31.72 16.29 11.37
C THR A 279 30.24 16.64 11.56
N PHE A 280 29.32 15.87 10.97
CA PHE A 280 27.93 16.30 10.82
C PHE A 280 26.92 15.45 11.59
N LYS A 281 27.15 14.13 11.70
CA LYS A 281 26.13 13.20 12.21
C LYS A 281 25.67 13.55 13.63
N GLU A 282 26.60 13.83 14.54
CA GLU A 282 26.30 14.18 15.94
C GLU A 282 25.55 15.51 16.11
N HIS A 283 25.45 16.32 15.06
CA HIS A 283 24.77 17.61 15.08
C HIS A 283 23.39 17.56 14.42
N ALA A 284 23.16 16.58 13.53
CA ALA A 284 21.94 16.44 12.74
C ALA A 284 21.06 15.25 13.16
N VAL A 285 21.65 14.14 13.60
CA VAL A 285 20.93 12.91 13.99
C VAL A 285 20.94 12.78 15.50
N ASP A 286 19.77 12.59 16.11
CA ASP A 286 19.59 12.51 17.55
C ASP A 286 20.27 13.67 18.29
N SER A 287 19.88 14.89 17.91
CA SER A 287 20.57 16.11 18.30
C SER A 287 19.60 17.25 18.64
N ASP A 288 19.76 17.80 19.84
CA ASP A 288 19.08 19.02 20.30
C ASP A 288 19.38 20.25 19.43
N LEU A 289 20.47 20.24 18.65
CA LEU A 289 20.84 21.37 17.79
C LEU A 289 19.89 21.51 16.58
N GLY A 290 19.28 20.41 16.13
CA GLY A 290 18.37 20.40 14.99
C GLY A 290 19.00 20.90 13.68
N LEU A 291 20.32 20.72 13.49
CA LEU A 291 21.03 21.19 12.30
C LEU A 291 20.53 20.46 11.05
N PHE A 292 19.89 21.19 10.14
CA PHE A 292 19.57 20.61 8.82
C PHE A 292 20.74 20.77 7.85
N SER A 293 20.79 19.93 6.82
CA SER A 293 21.74 20.08 5.72
C SER A 293 21.09 20.02 4.38
N ARG A 294 21.72 20.71 3.44
CA ARG A 294 21.32 20.71 2.05
C ARG A 294 22.57 20.57 1.20
N ASN A 295 22.51 19.76 0.15
CA ASN A 295 23.57 19.78 -0.84
C ASN A 295 23.10 19.59 -2.29
N GLU A 296 23.86 20.16 -3.21
CA GLU A 296 23.58 20.21 -4.64
C GLU A 296 24.18 19.01 -5.36
N MET A 297 23.37 18.30 -6.13
CA MET A 297 23.88 17.39 -7.14
C MET A 297 24.51 18.23 -8.27
N ASP A 298 25.82 18.09 -8.50
CA ASP A 298 26.65 19.02 -9.29
C ASP A 298 27.03 18.51 -10.70
N GLY A 299 26.22 17.65 -11.31
CA GLY A 299 26.52 17.00 -12.59
C GLY A 299 27.14 15.62 -12.47
N THR A 300 27.52 15.23 -11.25
CA THR A 300 28.24 13.99 -10.92
C THR A 300 27.58 12.70 -11.41
N TRP A 301 26.26 12.70 -11.59
CA TRP A 301 25.54 11.54 -12.11
C TRP A 301 25.91 11.20 -13.56
N ASP A 302 26.29 12.19 -14.37
CA ASP A 302 26.66 12.02 -15.78
C ASP A 302 28.16 11.67 -15.95
N TRP A 303 28.90 11.58 -14.85
CA TRP A 303 30.34 11.33 -14.87
C TRP A 303 30.68 9.84 -14.82
N PRO A 304 31.90 9.45 -15.28
CA PRO A 304 32.27 8.05 -15.49
C PRO A 304 31.97 7.11 -14.32
N PHE A 305 32.13 7.56 -13.07
CA PHE A 305 31.88 6.74 -11.89
C PHE A 305 30.42 6.28 -11.79
N PHE A 306 29.44 7.20 -11.90
CA PHE A 306 28.02 6.83 -11.87
C PHE A 306 27.64 6.00 -13.09
N GLN A 307 28.29 6.24 -14.24
CA GLN A 307 28.03 5.50 -15.47
C GLN A 307 28.50 4.03 -15.43
N LEU A 308 29.29 3.62 -14.42
CA LEU A 308 29.64 2.21 -14.20
C LEU A 308 28.40 1.35 -13.90
N ASN A 309 27.49 1.88 -13.08
CA ASN A 309 26.13 1.40 -12.89
C ASN A 309 25.33 2.53 -12.24
N TYR A 310 24.46 3.14 -13.04
CA TYR A 310 23.74 4.35 -12.67
C TYR A 310 22.76 4.13 -11.52
N ARG A 311 21.98 3.05 -11.58
CA ARG A 311 20.97 2.68 -10.58
C ARG A 311 21.60 2.37 -9.23
N LEU A 312 22.65 1.56 -9.24
CA LEU A 312 23.42 1.20 -8.05
C LEU A 312 24.05 2.46 -7.43
N SER A 313 24.68 3.30 -8.25
CA SER A 313 25.42 4.46 -7.75
C SER A 313 24.51 5.50 -7.12
N MET A 314 23.31 5.70 -7.68
CA MET A 314 22.28 6.57 -7.11
C MET A 314 21.77 6.05 -5.77
N TYR A 315 21.44 4.75 -5.69
CA TYR A 315 20.99 4.13 -4.44
C TYR A 315 22.03 4.27 -3.32
N TRP A 316 23.28 3.88 -3.58
CA TRP A 316 24.32 3.96 -2.55
C TRP A 316 24.72 5.40 -2.22
N CYS A 317 24.58 6.34 -3.16
CA CYS A 317 24.70 7.77 -2.86
C CYS A 317 23.63 8.18 -1.85
N ALA A 318 22.36 7.81 -2.05
CA ALA A 318 21.27 8.08 -1.10
C ALA A 318 21.56 7.49 0.30
N VAL A 319 21.94 6.22 0.35
CA VAL A 319 22.28 5.51 1.61
C VAL A 319 23.40 6.22 2.37
N GLU A 320 24.51 6.52 1.69
CA GLU A 320 25.66 7.17 2.31
C GLU A 320 25.34 8.60 2.75
N GLN A 321 24.43 9.30 2.06
CA GLN A 321 23.99 10.66 2.44
C GLN A 321 22.99 10.68 3.59
N LEU A 322 22.15 9.66 3.70
CA LEU A 322 21.24 9.52 4.84
C LEU A 322 22.02 9.24 6.13
N HIS A 323 23.16 8.57 6.06
CA HIS A 323 23.94 8.23 7.25
C HIS A 323 24.41 9.41 8.12
N PRO A 324 24.98 10.50 7.56
CA PRO A 324 25.27 11.72 8.31
C PRO A 324 24.02 12.56 8.60
N GLY A 325 22.86 12.27 7.99
CA GLY A 325 21.63 13.04 8.15
C GLY A 325 21.44 14.16 7.14
N LEU A 326 21.74 13.91 5.85
CA LEU A 326 21.38 14.86 4.79
C LEU A 326 19.87 15.11 4.80
N SER A 327 19.46 16.37 4.95
CA SER A 327 18.04 16.74 5.04
C SER A 327 17.42 17.00 3.67
N VAL A 328 18.15 17.69 2.79
CA VAL A 328 17.67 18.14 1.48
C VAL A 328 18.66 17.78 0.38
N TRP A 329 18.19 17.00 -0.61
CA TRP A 329 18.97 16.65 -1.79
C TRP A 329 18.46 17.41 -3.01
N ASP A 330 19.21 18.40 -3.45
CA ASP A 330 18.86 19.23 -4.60
C ASP A 330 19.31 18.57 -5.89
N VAL A 331 18.33 18.19 -6.72
CA VAL A 331 18.56 17.48 -7.97
C VAL A 331 18.37 18.45 -9.13
N THR A 332 19.29 18.41 -10.10
CA THR A 332 19.22 19.30 -11.26
C THR A 332 18.15 18.87 -12.25
N LYS A 333 17.76 19.82 -13.11
CA LYS A 333 16.85 19.60 -14.23
C LYS A 333 17.15 18.33 -15.02
N ASN A 334 18.38 18.21 -15.54
CA ASN A 334 18.76 17.12 -16.42
C ASN A 334 18.78 15.77 -15.69
N CYS A 335 19.07 15.76 -14.38
CA CYS A 335 18.99 14.53 -13.60
C CYS A 335 17.54 14.07 -13.44
N LEU A 336 16.60 14.98 -13.16
CA LEU A 336 15.17 14.67 -13.09
C LEU A 336 14.64 14.11 -14.41
N GLU A 337 14.99 14.73 -15.55
CA GLU A 337 14.61 14.24 -16.89
C GLU A 337 15.05 12.79 -17.16
N THR A 338 16.16 12.37 -16.54
CA THR A 338 16.67 10.99 -16.66
C THR A 338 16.12 10.02 -15.61
N ALA A 339 15.37 10.51 -14.62
CA ALA A 339 15.05 9.74 -13.42
C ALA A 339 14.24 8.46 -13.72
N TYR A 340 13.17 8.59 -14.51
CA TYR A 340 12.34 7.45 -14.92
C TYR A 340 13.02 6.59 -15.97
N THR A 341 13.62 7.21 -17.00
CA THR A 341 14.25 6.48 -18.12
C THR A 341 15.44 5.64 -17.68
N SER A 342 16.13 6.08 -16.64
CA SER A 342 17.28 5.37 -16.06
C SER A 342 16.91 4.57 -14.81
N ASN A 343 15.62 4.52 -14.45
CA ASN A 343 15.06 3.77 -13.32
C ASN A 343 15.80 4.04 -11.99
N ILE A 344 15.90 5.32 -11.60
CA ILE A 344 16.54 5.78 -10.36
C ILE A 344 15.58 6.42 -9.36
N VAL A 345 14.29 6.52 -9.68
CA VAL A 345 13.26 7.11 -8.81
C VAL A 345 13.22 6.44 -7.44
N PHE A 346 13.41 5.11 -7.39
CA PHE A 346 13.45 4.37 -6.13
C PHE A 346 14.53 4.86 -5.15
N ALA A 347 15.65 5.44 -5.64
CA ALA A 347 16.68 6.01 -4.77
C ALA A 347 16.24 7.33 -4.15
N PHE A 348 15.46 8.12 -4.88
CA PHE A 348 14.85 9.35 -4.38
C PHE A 348 13.72 9.07 -3.40
N GLU A 349 12.88 8.07 -3.67
CA GLU A 349 11.84 7.60 -2.74
C GLU A 349 12.46 7.05 -1.46
N PHE A 350 13.53 6.26 -1.57
CA PHE A 350 14.29 5.79 -0.40
C PHE A 350 14.88 6.97 0.40
N PHE A 351 15.42 7.99 -0.27
CA PHE A 351 15.89 9.20 0.40
C PHE A 351 14.76 9.93 1.13
N ASN A 352 13.64 10.19 0.45
CA ASN A 352 12.45 10.85 1.02
C ASN A 352 11.87 10.09 2.22
N THR A 353 11.95 8.76 2.20
CA THR A 353 11.45 7.89 3.27
C THR A 353 12.18 8.15 4.59
N TRP A 354 13.47 8.49 4.53
CA TRP A 354 14.36 8.51 5.70
C TRP A 354 14.97 9.87 6.03
N ALA A 355 14.91 10.85 5.11
CA ALA A 355 15.57 12.15 5.28
C ALA A 355 15.06 12.95 6.49
N ALA A 356 13.77 12.79 6.83
CA ALA A 356 13.13 13.44 7.97
C ALA A 356 13.35 12.72 9.31
N GLU A 357 13.89 11.50 9.29
CA GLU A 357 13.96 10.63 10.47
C GLU A 357 15.22 10.96 11.28
N LEU A 358 15.29 12.17 11.82
CA LEU A 358 16.45 12.68 12.54
C LEU A 358 16.32 12.57 14.07
N ASP A 359 15.09 12.44 14.58
CA ASP A 359 14.77 12.42 16.00
C ASP A 359 14.09 11.08 16.36
N PRO A 360 14.71 10.20 17.19
CA PRO A 360 14.21 8.84 17.40
C PRO A 360 12.75 8.73 17.85
N PRO A 361 12.23 9.50 18.84
CA PRO A 361 10.84 9.39 19.28
C PRO A 361 9.81 9.67 18.18
N THR A 362 10.10 10.64 17.31
CA THR A 362 9.21 11.07 16.22
C THR A 362 9.51 10.38 14.89
N ALA A 363 10.62 9.64 14.82
CA ALA A 363 11.03 8.93 13.62
C ALA A 363 10.02 7.85 13.26
N ARG A 364 9.77 7.58 11.97
CA ARG A 364 8.90 6.47 11.54
C ARG A 364 9.38 5.07 11.93
N GLY A 365 10.63 4.95 12.35
CA GLY A 365 11.33 3.68 12.48
C GLY A 365 12.83 3.85 12.26
N GLY A 366 13.50 2.76 11.91
CA GLY A 366 14.95 2.74 11.65
C GLY A 366 15.37 1.67 10.66
N PHE A 367 16.62 1.74 10.23
CA PHE A 367 17.23 0.73 9.36
C PHE A 367 18.71 0.51 9.72
N CYS A 368 19.20 -0.68 9.40
CA CYS A 368 20.61 -1.01 9.34
C CYS A 368 20.90 -1.63 7.97
N ILE A 369 21.54 -0.87 7.07
CA ILE A 369 22.02 -1.36 5.77
C ILE A 369 23.40 -1.96 5.97
N LEU A 370 23.50 -3.26 5.69
CA LEU A 370 24.63 -4.09 6.00
C LEU A 370 25.77 -3.85 5.01
N HIS A 371 26.87 -3.34 5.53
CA HIS A 371 28.01 -2.88 4.76
C HIS A 371 29.31 -3.10 5.54
N GLU A 372 30.38 -3.39 4.81
CA GLU A 372 31.74 -3.32 5.32
C GLU A 372 32.57 -2.46 4.37
N GLY A 373 33.14 -1.37 4.87
CA GLY A 373 34.12 -0.58 4.14
C GLY A 373 35.53 -1.05 4.46
N LEU A 374 36.30 -1.41 3.44
CA LEU A 374 37.71 -1.78 3.64
C LEU A 374 38.57 -0.51 3.70
N ASP A 375 38.50 0.21 4.83
CA ASP A 375 39.26 1.44 5.02
C ASP A 375 40.77 1.17 5.14
N SER A 376 41.52 1.58 4.12
CA SER A 376 42.98 1.48 4.11
C SER A 376 43.65 2.37 5.15
N SER A 377 42.97 3.35 5.75
CA SER A 377 43.54 4.16 6.83
C SER A 377 43.61 3.40 8.17
N ASP A 378 42.77 2.37 8.35
CA ASP A 378 42.68 1.61 9.60
C ASP A 378 43.87 0.66 9.78
N ILE A 379 44.79 1.04 10.68
CA ILE A 379 45.98 0.24 11.02
C ILE A 379 45.70 -0.84 12.07
N VAL A 380 44.54 -0.81 12.73
CA VAL A 380 44.14 -1.81 13.71
C VAL A 380 43.57 -3.02 12.98
N LYS A 381 42.59 -2.80 12.09
CA LYS A 381 42.00 -3.85 11.25
C LYS A 381 42.96 -4.34 10.15
N PHE A 382 43.74 -3.43 9.57
CA PHE A 382 44.74 -3.76 8.54
C PHE A 382 46.17 -3.34 8.95
N PRO A 383 46.87 -4.14 9.79
CA PRO A 383 48.21 -3.81 10.27
C PRO A 383 49.24 -3.57 9.17
N GLU A 384 50.05 -2.52 9.31
CA GLU A 384 51.04 -2.11 8.28
C GLU A 384 52.09 -3.18 7.97
N GLY A 385 52.45 -4.02 8.94
CA GLY A 385 53.40 -5.11 8.76
C GLY A 385 52.91 -6.22 7.81
N ILE A 386 51.61 -6.30 7.57
CA ILE A 386 50.96 -7.29 6.69
C ILE A 386 50.55 -6.63 5.37
N TYR A 387 49.92 -5.45 5.44
CA TYR A 387 49.28 -4.79 4.30
C TYR A 387 50.11 -3.64 3.71
N GLY A 388 51.29 -3.36 4.27
CA GLY A 388 52.13 -2.23 3.87
C GLY A 388 51.77 -0.94 4.62
N ASN A 389 52.68 0.05 4.54
CA ASN A 389 52.58 1.32 5.26
C ASN A 389 51.26 2.04 4.96
N ALA A 390 50.58 2.52 6.00
CA ALA A 390 49.36 3.30 5.89
C ALA A 390 49.71 4.68 5.32
N SER A 391 49.40 4.86 4.05
CA SER A 391 49.52 6.13 3.34
C SER A 391 48.51 6.14 2.21
N GLN A 392 47.77 7.24 2.06
CA GLN A 392 46.79 7.39 0.98
C GLN A 392 47.40 7.18 -0.41
N SER A 393 48.69 7.51 -0.57
CA SER A 393 49.40 7.32 -1.84
C SER A 393 49.86 5.87 -2.09
N ASN A 394 49.73 4.96 -1.12
CA ASN A 394 50.27 3.60 -1.20
C ASN A 394 49.28 2.64 -1.85
N THR A 395 49.19 2.67 -3.17
CA THR A 395 48.32 1.80 -3.98
C THR A 395 48.43 0.31 -3.62
N ASN A 396 49.62 -0.18 -3.25
CA ASN A 396 49.82 -1.59 -2.91
C ASN A 396 49.05 -2.01 -1.65
N ARG A 397 48.78 -1.09 -0.73
CA ARG A 397 48.03 -1.37 0.50
C ARG A 397 46.58 -1.70 0.21
N TYR A 398 45.91 -0.87 -0.58
CA TYR A 398 44.53 -1.12 -1.05
C TYR A 398 44.42 -2.47 -1.76
N ILE A 399 45.36 -2.78 -2.65
CA ILE A 399 45.39 -4.05 -3.38
C ILE A 399 45.59 -5.22 -2.40
N ALA A 400 46.49 -5.11 -1.43
CA ALA A 400 46.74 -6.16 -0.45
C ALA A 400 45.51 -6.42 0.45
N ILE A 401 44.81 -5.36 0.84
CA ILE A 401 43.59 -5.45 1.65
C ILE A 401 42.46 -6.15 0.87
N CYS A 402 42.17 -5.71 -0.36
CA CYS A 402 41.17 -6.37 -1.21
C CYS A 402 41.58 -7.82 -1.53
N ALA A 403 42.86 -8.10 -1.79
CA ALA A 403 43.34 -9.45 -2.04
C ALA A 403 43.09 -10.40 -0.84
N SER A 404 43.20 -9.90 0.39
CA SER A 404 42.87 -10.69 1.58
C SER A 404 41.37 -10.97 1.75
N ASN A 405 40.51 -10.17 1.11
CA ASN A 405 39.05 -10.29 1.13
C ASN A 405 38.46 -10.79 -0.21
N ALA A 406 39.30 -11.23 -1.15
CA ALA A 406 38.86 -11.63 -2.49
C ALA A 406 37.88 -12.82 -2.48
N ALA A 407 37.98 -13.71 -1.48
CA ALA A 407 37.03 -14.81 -1.28
C ALA A 407 35.61 -14.32 -0.95
N HIS A 408 35.47 -13.09 -0.47
CA HIS A 408 34.20 -12.41 -0.21
C HIS A 408 33.79 -11.47 -1.35
N GLY A 409 34.56 -11.46 -2.45
CA GLY A 409 34.28 -10.69 -3.67
C GLY A 409 34.97 -9.31 -3.74
N ALA A 410 35.81 -8.95 -2.76
CA ALA A 410 36.47 -7.64 -2.74
C ALA A 410 37.51 -7.49 -3.87
N GLN A 411 37.52 -6.33 -4.52
CA GLN A 411 38.37 -6.02 -5.66
C GLN A 411 38.68 -4.51 -5.76
N MET A 412 39.82 -4.18 -6.38
CA MET A 412 40.16 -2.83 -6.82
C MET A 412 40.16 -2.78 -8.35
N ASP A 413 39.24 -2.03 -8.96
CA ASP A 413 39.22 -1.84 -10.42
C ASP A 413 40.04 -0.62 -10.86
N ASP A 414 40.12 0.40 -10.00
CA ASP A 414 40.90 1.62 -10.24
C ASP A 414 41.64 2.06 -8.96
N PRO A 415 42.69 1.32 -8.56
CA PRO A 415 43.39 1.59 -7.32
C PRO A 415 44.17 2.91 -7.34
N TYR A 416 44.41 3.51 -8.52
CA TYR A 416 44.98 4.85 -8.61
C TYR A 416 43.98 5.91 -8.15
N ALA A 417 42.72 5.81 -8.59
CA ALA A 417 41.67 6.73 -8.16
C ALA A 417 41.46 6.73 -6.64
N ALA A 418 41.52 5.56 -5.98
CA ALA A 418 41.40 5.46 -4.52
C ALA A 418 42.49 6.22 -3.75
N THR A 419 43.66 6.47 -4.36
CA THR A 419 44.74 7.30 -3.78
C THR A 419 44.53 8.81 -3.94
N ARG A 420 43.38 9.21 -4.47
CA ARG A 420 42.99 10.61 -4.67
C ARG A 420 41.82 10.94 -3.73
N GLY A 421 41.43 12.21 -3.66
CA GLY A 421 40.25 12.62 -2.90
C GLY A 421 38.98 12.57 -3.74
N GLN A 422 37.82 12.61 -3.08
CA GLN A 422 36.49 12.56 -3.72
C GLN A 422 36.35 13.49 -4.94
N VAL A 423 36.81 14.75 -4.84
CA VAL A 423 36.70 15.73 -5.93
C VAL A 423 37.34 15.23 -7.22
N TRP A 424 38.50 14.58 -7.12
CA TRP A 424 39.19 14.00 -8.25
C TRP A 424 38.55 12.68 -8.70
N GLN A 425 38.12 11.83 -7.76
CA GLN A 425 37.54 10.52 -8.07
C GLN A 425 36.26 10.65 -8.91
N ARG A 426 35.37 11.57 -8.55
CA ARG A 426 34.06 11.74 -9.19
C ARG A 426 34.10 11.77 -10.74
N PRO A 427 34.91 12.63 -11.39
CA PRO A 427 35.00 12.65 -12.85
C PRO A 427 36.00 11.66 -13.45
N ASN A 428 36.90 11.06 -12.67
CA ASN A 428 38.04 10.30 -13.21
C ASN A 428 38.09 8.81 -12.85
N GLN A 429 37.31 8.35 -11.87
CA GLN A 429 37.31 6.94 -11.47
C GLN A 429 36.56 6.11 -12.49
N THR A 430 37.22 5.10 -13.05
CA THR A 430 36.68 4.27 -14.14
C THR A 430 36.33 2.84 -13.72
N GLY A 431 36.31 2.55 -12.42
CA GLY A 431 35.96 1.24 -11.88
C GLY A 431 35.52 1.31 -10.42
N PHE A 432 34.87 0.26 -9.93
CA PHE A 432 34.48 0.18 -8.52
C PHE A 432 35.69 -0.23 -7.66
N ASN A 433 35.84 0.41 -6.50
CA ASN A 433 36.90 0.10 -5.54
C ASN A 433 36.25 -0.30 -4.21
N ASP A 434 36.63 -1.45 -3.69
CA ASP A 434 36.11 -1.98 -2.41
C ASP A 434 36.96 -1.56 -1.21
N SER A 435 38.15 -1.01 -1.46
CA SER A 435 38.98 -0.34 -0.46
C SER A 435 39.20 1.13 -0.82
N GLY A 436 39.02 1.99 0.18
CA GLY A 436 39.20 3.44 0.10
C GLY A 436 40.08 3.95 1.25
N TRP A 437 40.23 5.27 1.35
CA TRP A 437 40.95 5.91 2.45
C TRP A 437 40.00 6.79 3.25
N GLU A 438 39.91 6.63 4.57
CA GLU A 438 38.98 7.39 5.43
C GLU A 438 37.53 7.28 4.90
N ILE A 439 37.09 6.04 4.70
CA ILE A 439 35.71 5.68 4.28
C ILE A 439 34.94 5.06 5.44
N VAL A 440 33.61 5.09 5.38
CA VAL A 440 32.75 4.43 6.37
C VAL A 440 33.05 2.94 6.43
N SER A 441 33.58 2.46 7.55
CA SER A 441 34.04 1.07 7.70
C SER A 441 32.94 0.11 8.17
N GLY A 442 31.94 0.62 8.89
CA GLY A 442 30.78 -0.12 9.41
C GLY A 442 29.56 -0.08 8.49
N ASN A 443 28.40 -0.41 9.06
CA ASN A 443 27.11 -0.34 8.38
C ASN A 443 26.65 1.10 8.18
N TYR A 444 25.70 1.30 7.26
CA TYR A 444 24.96 2.55 7.18
C TYR A 444 23.67 2.42 7.99
N GLU A 445 23.60 3.17 9.08
CA GLU A 445 22.60 2.97 10.13
C GLU A 445 21.77 4.22 10.39
N ARG A 446 20.50 3.98 10.76
CA ARG A 446 19.53 4.94 11.28
C ARG A 446 18.76 4.27 12.42
N PHE A 447 19.09 4.60 13.66
CA PHE A 447 18.46 4.09 14.90
C PHE A 447 18.43 2.57 15.11
N ILE A 448 19.08 1.80 14.23
CA ILE A 448 19.33 0.37 14.40
C ILE A 448 20.82 0.16 14.18
N THR A 449 21.52 -0.34 15.19
CA THR A 449 22.96 -0.57 15.14
C THR A 449 23.28 -2.04 15.24
N GLN A 450 24.12 -2.55 14.35
CA GLN A 450 24.62 -3.93 14.48
C GLN A 450 25.67 -3.98 15.58
N ILE A 451 25.49 -4.88 16.54
CA ILE A 451 26.44 -5.11 17.62
C ILE A 451 27.60 -5.98 17.09
N ASP A 452 28.83 -5.50 17.29
CA ASP A 452 30.09 -6.16 16.92
C ASP A 452 30.08 -6.81 15.51
N PRO A 453 29.81 -6.03 14.45
CA PRO A 453 29.46 -6.56 13.13
C PRO A 453 30.53 -7.50 12.54
N ASP A 454 31.82 -7.23 12.77
CA ASP A 454 32.92 -8.06 12.25
C ASP A 454 33.17 -9.33 13.09
N ALA A 455 32.66 -9.38 14.32
CA ALA A 455 32.70 -10.58 15.14
C ALA A 455 31.51 -11.51 14.83
N THR A 456 30.39 -10.95 14.36
CA THR A 456 29.11 -11.65 14.19
C THR A 456 28.77 -11.99 12.75
N SER A 457 29.46 -11.35 11.80
CA SER A 457 29.24 -11.53 10.35
C SER A 457 30.52 -11.31 9.54
N ILE A 458 30.44 -11.46 8.23
CA ILE A 458 31.49 -11.05 7.28
C ILE A 458 30.90 -10.16 6.19
N GLY A 459 31.62 -9.11 5.79
CA GLY A 459 31.25 -8.30 4.64
C GLY A 459 31.36 -9.09 3.34
N ARG A 460 30.40 -8.85 2.44
CA ARG A 460 30.33 -9.40 1.10
C ARG A 460 30.33 -8.26 0.09
N PHE A 461 31.05 -8.47 -1.00
CA PHE A 461 31.24 -7.51 -2.07
C PHE A 461 30.89 -8.19 -3.37
N ARG A 462 30.28 -7.47 -4.32
CA ARG A 462 30.04 -7.98 -5.68
C ARG A 462 29.31 -9.35 -5.66
N ILE A 463 28.18 -9.40 -4.95
CA ILE A 463 27.53 -10.63 -4.46
C ILE A 463 27.16 -11.61 -5.60
N ASN A 464 26.75 -11.09 -6.76
CA ASN A 464 26.39 -11.87 -7.95
C ASN A 464 27.50 -11.86 -9.03
N GLY A 465 28.75 -11.63 -8.64
CA GLY A 465 29.91 -11.55 -9.52
C GLY A 465 30.29 -10.12 -9.89
N PRO A 466 31.15 -9.93 -10.92
CA PRO A 466 31.61 -8.61 -11.33
C PRO A 466 30.44 -7.65 -11.60
N LEU A 467 30.55 -6.43 -11.05
CA LEU A 467 29.51 -5.42 -11.21
C LEU A 467 29.47 -4.93 -12.67
N THR A 468 28.26 -4.88 -13.21
CA THR A 468 27.95 -4.38 -14.56
C THR A 468 26.86 -3.32 -14.46
N THR A 469 26.53 -2.67 -15.57
CA THR A 469 25.41 -1.71 -15.64
C THR A 469 24.05 -2.33 -15.34
N ALA A 470 23.92 -3.67 -15.41
CA ALA A 470 22.69 -4.41 -15.11
C ALA A 470 22.64 -5.01 -13.70
N SER A 471 23.73 -4.95 -12.93
CA SER A 471 23.78 -5.48 -11.57
C SER A 471 22.74 -4.82 -10.66
N HIS A 472 22.19 -5.60 -9.73
CA HIS A 472 21.23 -5.08 -8.76
C HIS A 472 21.95 -4.10 -7.81
N PRO A 473 21.30 -3.02 -7.34
CA PRO A 473 21.93 -2.10 -6.39
C PRO A 473 22.54 -2.78 -5.16
N TYR A 474 21.85 -3.78 -4.61
CA TYR A 474 22.29 -4.54 -3.43
C TYR A 474 23.45 -5.51 -3.72
N ASP A 475 23.82 -5.73 -4.98
CA ASP A 475 24.99 -6.56 -5.31
C ASP A 475 26.31 -5.88 -4.96
N ARG A 476 26.30 -4.58 -4.63
CA ARG A 476 27.51 -3.83 -4.26
C ARG A 476 28.10 -4.34 -2.96
N PHE A 477 27.30 -4.34 -1.89
CA PHE A 477 27.70 -4.63 -0.52
C PHE A 477 26.56 -5.32 0.24
N ALA A 478 26.93 -6.25 1.11
CA ALA A 478 26.04 -6.99 2.01
C ALA A 478 26.86 -7.55 3.17
N ARG A 479 26.21 -8.21 4.14
CA ARG A 479 26.89 -9.08 5.12
C ARG A 479 26.31 -10.49 5.08
N SER A 480 27.11 -11.48 5.46
CA SER A 480 26.64 -12.87 5.56
C SER A 480 27.03 -13.51 6.87
N PHE A 481 26.37 -14.62 7.20
CA PHE A 481 26.90 -15.57 8.16
C PHE A 481 28.24 -16.16 7.69
N ASP A 482 28.95 -16.76 8.64
CA ASP A 482 30.17 -17.54 8.41
C ASP A 482 30.23 -18.66 9.45
N SER A 483 29.36 -19.64 9.24
CA SER A 483 29.17 -20.80 10.12
C SER A 483 30.48 -21.58 10.34
N ALA A 484 31.35 -21.61 9.34
CA ALA A 484 32.68 -22.22 9.43
C ALA A 484 33.58 -21.60 10.51
N ASN A 485 33.39 -20.31 10.81
CA ASN A 485 34.11 -19.59 11.86
C ASN A 485 33.22 -19.26 13.08
N GLY A 486 32.04 -19.87 13.20
CA GLY A 486 31.14 -19.74 14.33
C GLY A 486 30.29 -18.46 14.33
N LYS A 487 30.22 -17.74 13.21
CA LYS A 487 29.44 -16.50 13.05
C LYS A 487 28.01 -16.81 12.59
N ASN A 488 27.24 -17.43 13.47
CA ASN A 488 25.89 -17.93 13.18
C ASN A 488 24.77 -16.97 13.58
N THR A 489 25.08 -15.83 14.18
CA THR A 489 24.06 -14.89 14.66
C THR A 489 24.55 -13.47 14.53
N MET A 490 23.75 -12.60 13.93
CA MET A 490 23.95 -11.15 13.93
C MET A 490 23.02 -10.52 14.95
N TYR A 491 23.53 -9.59 15.74
CA TYR A 491 22.81 -8.94 16.84
C TYR A 491 22.62 -7.45 16.52
N PHE A 492 21.45 -6.90 16.83
CA PHE A 492 21.11 -5.51 16.55
C PHE A 492 20.44 -4.87 17.76
N ASP A 493 20.82 -3.63 18.03
CA ASP A 493 20.31 -2.76 19.08
C ASP A 493 19.40 -1.70 18.43
N LEU A 494 18.19 -1.52 18.96
CA LEU A 494 17.32 -0.42 18.58
C LEU A 494 17.58 0.75 19.51
N HIS A 495 17.58 1.97 18.96
CA HIS A 495 17.73 3.15 19.80
C HIS A 495 16.64 3.19 20.90
N ASP A 496 17.02 3.30 22.17
CA ASP A 496 16.13 3.20 23.34
C ASP A 496 14.91 4.14 23.28
N GLU A 497 15.03 5.27 22.58
CA GLU A 497 13.94 6.26 22.43
C GLU A 497 13.12 6.12 21.13
N LEU A 498 13.46 5.18 20.25
CA LEU A 498 12.77 4.98 18.95
C LEU A 498 11.31 4.54 19.12
N LEU A 499 11.06 3.76 20.17
CA LEU A 499 9.81 3.07 20.42
C LEU A 499 9.16 3.58 21.73
N PRO A 500 8.57 4.79 21.73
CA PRO A 500 8.10 5.42 22.96
C PRO A 500 6.87 4.75 23.59
N ASN A 501 6.11 3.93 22.83
CA ASN A 501 4.83 3.38 23.25
C ASN A 501 4.78 1.85 23.06
N PRO A 502 4.80 1.04 24.14
CA PRO A 502 4.86 -0.44 24.08
C PRO A 502 3.62 -1.16 23.50
N GLY A 503 2.68 -0.42 22.89
CA GLY A 503 1.51 -0.96 22.18
C GLY A 503 1.48 -0.63 20.68
N GLN A 504 2.51 0.03 20.14
CA GLN A 504 2.59 0.34 18.70
C GLN A 504 2.80 -0.93 17.87
N ARG A 505 2.21 -0.97 16.68
CA ARG A 505 2.43 -2.05 15.70
C ARG A 505 3.75 -1.80 14.99
N LEU A 506 4.66 -2.78 14.99
CA LEU A 506 5.93 -2.69 14.28
C LEU A 506 5.96 -3.67 13.13
N GLN A 507 6.26 -3.18 11.92
CA GLN A 507 6.70 -4.04 10.83
C GLN A 507 8.20 -4.27 10.94
N LEU A 508 8.59 -5.53 11.11
CA LEU A 508 9.99 -5.96 11.05
C LEU A 508 10.26 -6.54 9.66
N SER A 509 11.30 -6.06 8.99
CA SER A 509 11.60 -6.41 7.60
C SER A 509 13.08 -6.77 7.41
N VAL A 510 13.33 -7.83 6.65
CA VAL A 510 14.69 -8.29 6.29
C VAL A 510 14.80 -8.40 4.78
N ILE A 511 15.79 -7.72 4.20
CA ILE A 511 16.19 -7.89 2.80
C ILE A 511 17.34 -8.90 2.71
N TYR A 512 17.10 -10.01 2.03
CA TYR A 512 18.04 -11.13 1.91
C TYR A 512 18.17 -11.59 0.45
N LEU A 513 19.27 -12.27 0.13
CA LEU A 513 19.43 -12.93 -1.16
C LEU A 513 18.91 -14.36 -1.07
N ASP A 514 17.91 -14.70 -1.89
CA ASP A 514 17.27 -16.02 -1.94
C ASP A 514 18.13 -17.06 -2.70
N ARG A 515 19.39 -17.20 -2.31
CA ARG A 515 20.36 -18.14 -2.89
C ARG A 515 20.50 -19.39 -2.00
N GLY A 516 20.43 -20.57 -2.61
CA GLY A 516 20.45 -21.83 -1.87
C GLY A 516 19.06 -22.18 -1.32
N THR A 517 18.98 -23.23 -0.51
CA THR A 517 17.70 -23.78 -0.02
C THR A 517 17.62 -23.86 1.51
N GLY A 518 18.64 -23.37 2.21
CA GLY A 518 18.64 -23.28 3.66
C GLY A 518 17.67 -22.24 4.23
N GLN A 519 17.75 -22.08 5.54
CA GLN A 519 16.84 -21.32 6.38
C GLN A 519 17.58 -20.37 7.33
N PHE A 520 16.96 -19.23 7.59
CA PHE A 520 17.33 -18.34 8.68
C PHE A 520 16.08 -17.87 9.43
N GLU A 521 16.30 -17.38 10.64
CA GLU A 521 15.27 -16.76 11.47
C GLU A 521 15.57 -15.29 11.73
N LEU A 522 14.51 -14.48 11.82
CA LEU A 522 14.54 -13.21 12.53
C LEU A 522 13.92 -13.44 13.91
N GLN A 523 14.64 -13.06 14.96
CA GLN A 523 14.17 -13.06 16.35
C GLN A 523 14.18 -11.63 16.91
N TYR A 524 13.37 -11.38 17.94
CA TYR A 524 13.24 -10.08 18.60
C TYR A 524 13.00 -10.20 20.11
N ASP A 525 13.31 -9.13 20.84
CA ASP A 525 12.99 -8.99 22.26
C ASP A 525 11.50 -8.72 22.45
N ALA A 526 10.76 -9.71 22.96
CA ALA A 526 9.32 -9.67 23.16
C ALA A 526 8.92 -9.87 24.63
N VAL A 527 7.67 -9.56 24.95
CA VAL A 527 7.12 -9.71 26.31
C VAL A 527 7.22 -11.17 26.75
N GLY A 528 8.05 -11.42 27.75
CA GLY A 528 8.25 -12.77 28.32
C GLY A 528 9.18 -13.69 27.52
N ASP A 529 9.68 -13.26 26.36
CA ASP A 529 10.63 -14.02 25.53
C ASP A 529 11.56 -13.07 24.76
N SER A 530 12.78 -12.90 25.25
CA SER A 530 13.77 -11.98 24.66
C SER A 530 14.43 -12.52 23.37
N GLY A 531 13.98 -13.67 22.85
CA GLY A 531 14.48 -14.29 21.62
C GLY A 531 13.35 -14.89 20.78
N LYS A 532 12.15 -14.29 20.84
CA LYS A 532 10.97 -14.78 20.15
C LYS A 532 11.19 -14.75 18.63
N THR A 533 10.92 -15.85 17.94
CA THR A 533 10.98 -15.90 16.48
C THR A 533 9.87 -15.06 15.86
N ALA A 534 10.26 -14.04 15.10
CA ALA A 534 9.37 -13.20 14.30
C ALA A 534 8.88 -13.96 13.07
N PHE A 535 9.81 -14.59 12.35
CA PHE A 535 9.54 -15.53 11.26
C PHE A 535 10.77 -16.38 10.93
N THR A 536 10.52 -17.51 10.27
CA THR A 536 11.55 -18.35 9.64
C THR A 536 11.41 -18.25 8.12
N VAL A 537 12.49 -17.94 7.42
CA VAL A 537 12.51 -17.95 5.95
C VAL A 537 13.06 -19.28 5.47
N THR A 538 12.32 -19.96 4.58
CA THR A 538 12.85 -21.06 3.78
C THR A 538 13.16 -20.57 2.38
N LYS A 539 14.44 -20.59 2.00
CA LYS A 539 14.86 -20.10 0.69
C LYS A 539 14.43 -21.04 -0.42
N THR A 540 14.04 -20.45 -1.56
CA THR A 540 13.61 -21.19 -2.75
C THR A 540 14.75 -21.39 -3.77
N GLY A 541 15.89 -20.74 -3.56
CA GLY A 541 17.05 -20.84 -4.43
C GLY A 541 16.94 -20.05 -5.73
N SER A 542 16.06 -19.05 -5.79
CA SER A 542 15.85 -18.22 -6.98
C SER A 542 17.04 -17.30 -7.34
N ASN A 543 17.97 -17.09 -6.40
CA ASN A 543 19.12 -16.21 -6.52
C ASN A 543 18.75 -14.75 -6.83
N THR A 544 17.64 -14.27 -6.27
CA THR A 544 17.22 -12.87 -6.35
C THR A 544 17.09 -12.26 -4.95
N TRP A 545 17.21 -10.93 -4.86
CA TRP A 545 16.97 -10.21 -3.61
C TRP A 545 15.47 -10.22 -3.28
N LYS A 546 15.13 -10.58 -2.05
CA LYS A 546 13.76 -10.65 -1.53
C LYS A 546 13.65 -9.93 -0.19
N THR A 547 12.43 -9.53 0.13
CA THR A 547 12.08 -8.97 1.45
C THR A 547 11.11 -9.92 2.13
N ASN A 548 11.35 -10.24 3.39
CA ASN A 548 10.35 -10.87 4.25
C ASN A 548 9.97 -9.91 5.38
N SER A 549 8.69 -9.83 5.71
CA SER A 549 8.16 -8.89 6.70
C SER A 549 7.14 -9.55 7.61
N VAL A 550 7.04 -9.08 8.86
CA VAL A 550 5.99 -9.45 9.80
C VAL A 550 5.60 -8.24 10.65
N ILE A 551 4.34 -8.18 11.06
CA ILE A 551 3.87 -7.18 12.03
C ILE A 551 3.86 -7.82 13.42
N VAL A 552 4.48 -7.17 14.39
CA VAL A 552 4.50 -7.57 15.80
C VAL A 552 3.91 -6.48 16.69
N THR A 553 3.35 -6.88 17.83
CA THR A 553 2.69 -5.97 18.80
C THR A 553 3.14 -6.19 20.24
N ASP A 554 3.82 -7.29 20.53
CA ASP A 554 4.27 -7.68 21.87
C ASP A 554 5.78 -7.50 22.05
N TRP A 555 6.38 -6.58 21.29
CA TRP A 555 7.80 -6.25 21.42
C TRP A 555 8.07 -5.56 22.77
N VAL A 556 9.28 -5.76 23.29
CA VAL A 556 9.84 -5.03 24.43
C VAL A 556 10.99 -4.15 23.96
N CYS A 557 11.88 -4.70 23.13
CA CYS A 557 13.07 -4.01 22.60
C CYS A 557 13.78 -3.19 23.70
N GLY A 558 14.03 -3.84 24.83
CA GLY A 558 14.57 -3.23 26.04
C GLY A 558 15.98 -3.72 26.34
N ASN A 559 16.73 -4.14 25.32
CA ASN A 559 18.09 -4.63 25.42
C ASN A 559 18.22 -5.91 26.28
N ASN A 560 17.20 -6.78 26.27
CA ASN A 560 17.18 -8.01 27.06
C ASN A 560 17.79 -9.23 26.35
N GLY A 561 17.93 -9.18 25.02
CA GLY A 561 18.50 -10.26 24.24
C GLY A 561 19.99 -10.47 24.49
N PRO A 562 20.58 -11.58 23.99
CA PRO A 562 22.01 -11.83 24.06
C PRO A 562 22.83 -10.64 23.54
N ASN A 563 23.89 -10.28 24.25
CA ASN A 563 24.75 -9.11 23.98
C ASN A 563 24.03 -7.75 24.04
N GLY A 564 22.82 -7.69 24.62
CA GLY A 564 22.00 -6.48 24.61
C GLY A 564 21.30 -6.27 23.27
N ALA A 565 20.94 -7.34 22.57
CA ALA A 565 20.24 -7.24 21.29
C ALA A 565 18.72 -7.10 21.48
N ASP A 566 18.11 -6.30 20.61
CA ASP A 566 16.67 -6.22 20.44
C ASP A 566 16.17 -7.01 19.23
N LEU A 567 17.02 -7.16 18.20
CA LEU A 567 16.77 -8.00 17.03
C LEU A 567 17.97 -8.91 16.75
N MET A 568 17.69 -10.11 16.24
CA MET A 568 18.72 -11.10 15.90
C MET A 568 18.40 -11.79 14.57
N LEU A 569 19.38 -11.86 13.69
CA LEU A 569 19.35 -12.77 12.54
C LEU A 569 20.10 -14.04 12.91
N LEU A 570 19.41 -15.18 12.91
CA LEU A 570 19.95 -16.46 13.35
C LEU A 570 20.06 -17.43 12.16
N ASN A 571 21.26 -18.00 11.99
CA ASN A 571 21.47 -19.13 11.10
C ASN A 571 20.96 -20.40 11.79
N VAL A 572 20.01 -21.09 11.16
CA VAL A 572 19.41 -22.32 11.72
C VAL A 572 19.88 -23.58 11.00
N ASP A 573 20.74 -23.45 9.99
CA ASP A 573 21.35 -24.59 9.32
C ASP A 573 22.82 -24.36 8.92
N ALA A 574 23.28 -25.03 7.87
CA ALA A 574 24.67 -24.98 7.41
C ALA A 574 24.90 -24.01 6.24
N ASP A 575 23.85 -23.43 5.66
CA ASP A 575 23.95 -22.44 4.59
C ASP A 575 24.27 -21.07 5.20
N ASP A 576 25.25 -20.36 4.64
CA ASP A 576 25.56 -18.99 5.06
C ASP A 576 24.73 -17.97 4.25
N ASP A 577 23.65 -17.48 4.85
CA ASP A 577 22.77 -16.48 4.25
C ASP A 577 23.38 -15.09 4.11
N ILE A 578 22.93 -14.36 3.09
CA ILE A 578 23.42 -13.01 2.72
C ILE A 578 22.28 -12.00 2.87
N PHE A 579 22.56 -10.91 3.56
CA PHE A 579 21.60 -9.88 3.96
C PHE A 579 22.07 -8.50 3.52
N HIS A 580 21.13 -7.69 3.03
CA HIS A 580 21.37 -6.30 2.64
C HIS A 580 20.88 -5.30 3.70
N MET A 581 19.71 -5.54 4.31
CA MET A 581 19.10 -4.57 5.22
C MET A 581 18.22 -5.25 6.26
N LEU A 582 18.26 -4.70 7.47
CA LEU A 582 17.23 -4.87 8.51
C LEU A 582 16.49 -3.55 8.68
N GLU A 583 15.16 -3.60 8.78
CA GLU A 583 14.31 -2.42 8.86
C GLU A 583 13.20 -2.65 9.89
N VAL A 584 12.91 -1.60 10.67
CA VAL A 584 11.79 -1.53 11.61
C VAL A 584 10.98 -0.31 11.26
N VAL A 585 9.68 -0.48 11.04
CA VAL A 585 8.74 0.60 10.72
C VAL A 585 7.56 0.56 11.69
N LYS A 586 7.28 1.69 12.34
CA LYS A 586 6.06 1.86 13.14
C LYS A 586 4.85 2.03 12.21
N LEU A 587 3.71 1.47 12.60
CA LEU A 587 2.48 1.48 11.80
C LEU A 587 1.35 2.20 12.52
N ALA A 588 0.64 3.04 11.76
CA ALA A 588 -0.54 3.77 12.18
C ALA A 588 -1.74 3.41 11.29
N TYR A 589 -2.91 3.23 11.90
CA TYR A 589 -4.17 3.16 11.16
C TYR A 589 -4.65 4.56 10.84
N VAL A 590 -4.85 4.89 9.58
CA VAL A 590 -5.29 6.21 9.14
C VAL A 590 -6.70 6.11 8.59
N ASN A 591 -7.57 6.95 9.14
CA ASN A 591 -8.94 7.11 8.71
C ASN A 591 -9.21 8.58 8.34
N ILE A 592 -9.73 8.80 7.14
CA ILE A 592 -10.14 10.12 6.67
C ILE A 592 -11.56 10.01 6.12
N GLY A 593 -12.49 10.65 6.83
CA GLY A 593 -13.91 10.70 6.49
C GLY A 593 -14.40 12.10 6.15
N THR A 594 -15.69 12.23 5.86
CA THR A 594 -16.32 13.50 5.49
C THR A 594 -17.61 13.77 6.27
N VAL A 595 -17.85 15.04 6.64
CA VAL A 595 -19.13 15.50 7.16
C VAL A 595 -19.72 16.50 6.16
N GLY A 596 -20.96 16.29 5.75
CA GLY A 596 -21.54 16.98 4.60
C GLY A 596 -21.15 16.31 3.27
N GLN A 597 -21.44 16.95 2.14
CA GLN A 597 -21.23 16.32 0.82
C GLN A 597 -19.95 16.80 0.14
N GLY A 598 -19.03 15.85 -0.07
CA GLY A 598 -17.78 16.04 -0.78
C GLY A 598 -16.99 14.73 -0.79
N THR A 599 -15.78 14.76 -1.35
CA THR A 599 -14.84 13.63 -1.28
C THR A 599 -13.48 14.13 -0.82
N VAL A 600 -12.64 13.24 -0.30
CA VAL A 600 -11.24 13.53 0.01
C VAL A 600 -10.34 12.58 -0.76
N SER A 601 -9.28 13.11 -1.35
CA SER A 601 -8.14 12.28 -1.78
C SER A 601 -6.93 12.55 -0.89
N ALA A 602 -6.14 11.51 -0.67
CA ALA A 602 -4.82 11.61 -0.05
C ALA A 602 -3.77 11.12 -1.04
N ARG A 603 -2.59 11.75 -1.10
CA ARG A 603 -1.50 11.29 -1.96
C ARG A 603 -0.17 11.24 -1.23
N ASN A 604 0.66 10.27 -1.60
CA ASN A 604 2.10 10.23 -1.32
C ASN A 604 2.89 10.22 -2.65
N ASP A 605 4.18 9.91 -2.61
CA ASP A 605 5.10 9.98 -3.76
C ASP A 605 4.72 9.10 -4.96
N GLY A 606 3.97 8.02 -4.74
CA GLY A 606 3.63 7.06 -5.81
C GLY A 606 2.21 6.52 -5.78
N MET A 607 1.41 6.89 -4.78
CA MET A 607 0.08 6.35 -4.53
C MET A 607 -0.92 7.45 -4.23
N VAL A 608 -2.11 7.33 -4.81
CA VAL A 608 -3.28 8.15 -4.51
C VAL A 608 -4.31 7.26 -3.84
N TYR A 609 -4.75 7.67 -2.66
CA TYR A 609 -5.86 7.08 -1.92
C TYR A 609 -7.10 7.92 -2.22
N SER A 610 -8.19 7.24 -2.56
CA SER A 610 -9.49 7.84 -2.79
C SER A 610 -10.42 7.59 -1.61
N ASP A 611 -11.42 8.46 -1.48
CA ASP A 611 -12.48 8.39 -0.48
C ASP A 611 -13.26 7.04 -0.51
N PRO A 612 -13.52 6.39 0.64
CA PRO A 612 -12.96 6.67 1.97
C PRO A 612 -11.50 6.23 2.11
N VAL A 613 -10.66 7.06 2.76
CA VAL A 613 -9.28 6.67 3.09
C VAL A 613 -9.27 5.97 4.44
N SER A 614 -9.24 4.63 4.44
CA SER A 614 -9.18 3.84 5.68
C SER A 614 -8.19 2.68 5.53
N THR A 615 -6.96 2.86 6.02
CA THR A 615 -5.89 1.87 5.80
C THR A 615 -4.76 1.98 6.84
N THR A 616 -3.96 0.92 6.99
CA THR A 616 -2.74 0.96 7.80
C THR A 616 -1.59 1.50 6.95
N LEU A 617 -0.90 2.52 7.46
CA LEU A 617 0.25 3.16 6.83
C LEU A 617 1.44 3.15 7.78
N SER A 618 2.64 3.37 7.26
CA SER A 618 3.78 3.68 8.11
C SER A 618 3.53 4.99 8.84
N GLU A 619 3.89 5.04 10.12
CA GLU A 619 4.03 6.31 10.82
C GLU A 619 5.02 7.22 10.06
N GLY A 620 4.88 8.53 10.22
CA GLY A 620 5.70 9.53 9.57
C GLY A 620 5.56 9.60 8.04
N LEU A 621 4.76 8.74 7.41
CA LEU A 621 4.48 8.79 5.97
C LEU A 621 3.77 10.10 5.64
N MET A 622 4.29 10.82 4.64
CA MET A 622 3.69 12.06 4.19
C MET A 622 2.44 11.79 3.35
N LEU A 623 1.31 12.38 3.76
CA LEU A 623 0.08 12.41 2.97
C LEU A 623 -0.33 13.86 2.70
N GLU A 624 -0.39 14.27 1.43
CA GLU A 624 -1.10 15.50 1.06
C GLU A 624 -2.58 15.20 0.87
N LEU A 625 -3.43 15.89 1.63
CA LEU A 625 -4.88 15.73 1.54
C LEU A 625 -5.49 16.79 0.61
N LYS A 626 -6.55 16.45 -0.12
CA LYS A 626 -7.28 17.39 -0.97
C LYS A 626 -8.80 17.13 -0.90
N PRO A 627 -9.60 18.04 -0.31
CA PRO A 627 -11.03 17.94 -0.30
C PRO A 627 -11.61 18.44 -1.64
N SER A 628 -12.66 17.78 -2.12
CA SER A 628 -13.41 18.14 -3.32
C SER A 628 -14.90 18.25 -2.96
N PRO A 629 -15.42 19.47 -2.73
CA PRO A 629 -16.84 19.66 -2.38
C PRO A 629 -17.79 19.17 -3.48
N ALA A 630 -18.94 18.63 -3.09
CA ALA A 630 -20.03 18.33 -4.01
C ALA A 630 -20.71 19.62 -4.53
N LEU A 631 -21.54 19.51 -5.58
CA LEU A 631 -22.30 20.65 -6.11
C LEU A 631 -23.21 21.25 -5.02
N GLY A 632 -23.09 22.57 -4.78
CA GLY A 632 -23.85 23.26 -3.73
C GLY A 632 -23.24 23.15 -2.33
N TRP A 633 -22.02 22.62 -2.20
CA TRP A 633 -21.28 22.52 -0.94
C TRP A 633 -19.93 23.23 -1.03
N GLU A 634 -19.42 23.70 0.11
CA GLU A 634 -18.08 24.26 0.24
C GLU A 634 -17.30 23.55 1.35
N PHE A 635 -15.98 23.42 1.18
CA PHE A 635 -15.10 22.94 2.23
C PHE A 635 -14.90 24.02 3.29
N THR A 636 -15.14 23.69 4.56
CA THR A 636 -15.09 24.62 5.69
C THR A 636 -13.91 24.40 6.63
N GLY A 637 -13.28 23.23 6.60
CA GLY A 637 -12.09 22.93 7.39
C GLY A 637 -11.95 21.46 7.77
N TRP A 638 -10.82 21.12 8.40
CA TRP A 638 -10.52 19.82 8.97
C TRP A 638 -10.84 19.77 10.47
N SER A 639 -11.21 18.60 10.96
CA SER A 639 -11.36 18.27 12.38
C SER A 639 -10.81 16.86 12.69
N GLY A 640 -10.68 16.53 13.98
CA GLY A 640 -10.02 15.30 14.45
C GLY A 640 -8.54 15.56 14.77
N ASP A 641 -7.67 14.66 14.34
CA ASP A 641 -6.21 14.73 14.51
C ASP A 641 -5.53 15.73 13.56
N LEU A 642 -6.31 16.29 12.63
CA LEU A 642 -5.94 17.42 11.80
C LEU A 642 -6.97 18.53 11.99
N SER A 643 -6.52 19.78 11.97
CA SER A 643 -7.41 20.94 12.12
C SER A 643 -7.01 22.11 11.22
N GLY A 644 -7.93 23.03 11.00
CA GLY A 644 -7.72 24.26 10.23
C GLY A 644 -8.36 24.24 8.86
N THR A 645 -8.13 25.29 8.07
CA THR A 645 -8.84 25.54 6.80
C THR A 645 -7.96 25.41 5.57
N ASN A 646 -6.70 24.96 5.74
CA ASN A 646 -5.84 24.67 4.59
C ASN A 646 -6.48 23.54 3.77
N ASN A 647 -6.76 23.77 2.49
CA ASN A 647 -7.36 22.76 1.62
C ASN A 647 -6.33 21.77 1.02
N ARG A 648 -5.04 21.93 1.34
CA ARG A 648 -3.95 21.02 0.99
C ARG A 648 -2.97 20.78 2.15
N PRO A 649 -3.44 20.29 3.31
CA PRO A 649 -2.55 20.04 4.43
C PRO A 649 -1.70 18.79 4.19
N PHE A 650 -0.54 18.74 4.85
CA PHE A 650 0.22 17.51 5.02
C PHE A 650 -0.19 16.83 6.32
N LEU A 651 -0.44 15.53 6.26
CA LEU A 651 -0.66 14.66 7.40
C LEU A 651 0.54 13.72 7.55
N PHE A 652 1.08 13.64 8.76
CA PHE A 652 2.14 12.72 9.15
C PHE A 652 1.63 11.88 10.33
N PRO A 653 1.01 10.72 10.08
CA PRO A 653 0.48 9.87 11.14
C PRO A 653 1.61 9.46 12.08
N THR A 654 1.49 9.67 13.39
CA THR A 654 2.48 9.20 14.39
C THR A 654 1.87 8.18 15.36
N GLU A 655 0.59 7.91 15.18
CA GLU A 655 -0.24 6.94 15.86
C GLU A 655 -1.51 6.75 15.02
N ASP A 656 -2.42 5.89 15.45
CA ASP A 656 -3.71 5.73 14.80
C ASP A 656 -4.43 7.10 14.70
N THR A 657 -4.72 7.52 13.47
CA THR A 657 -5.08 8.88 13.09
C THR A 657 -6.48 8.93 12.48
N ARG A 658 -7.31 9.87 12.93
CA ARG A 658 -8.69 10.10 12.50
C ARG A 658 -8.88 11.55 12.08
N VAL A 659 -9.17 11.78 10.81
CA VAL A 659 -9.34 13.11 10.23
C VAL A 659 -10.71 13.21 9.55
N THR A 660 -11.34 14.35 9.66
CA THR A 660 -12.62 14.64 9.01
C THR A 660 -12.52 15.89 8.16
N ALA A 661 -12.91 15.82 6.88
CA ALA A 661 -13.16 17.00 6.06
C ALA A 661 -14.61 17.48 6.25
N ASN A 662 -14.79 18.74 6.63
CA ASN A 662 -16.11 19.31 6.89
C ASN A 662 -16.56 20.13 5.68
N PHE A 663 -17.72 19.80 5.15
CA PHE A 663 -18.40 20.50 4.07
C PHE A 663 -19.69 21.15 4.59
N ALA A 664 -19.97 22.37 4.16
CA ALA A 664 -21.22 23.07 4.47
C ALA A 664 -22.00 23.37 3.20
N PHE A 665 -23.32 23.28 3.31
CA PHE A 665 -24.22 23.59 2.21
C PHE A 665 -24.26 25.10 1.95
N VAL A 666 -24.14 25.48 0.68
CA VAL A 666 -24.25 26.86 0.18
C VAL A 666 -25.32 26.90 -0.92
N PRO A 667 -26.51 27.47 -0.67
CA PRO A 667 -27.59 27.52 -1.66
C PRO A 667 -27.16 28.29 -2.92
N GLY A 668 -26.96 27.58 -4.03
CA GLY A 668 -26.59 28.17 -5.32
C GLY A 668 -27.79 28.51 -6.21
N SER A 669 -27.62 29.48 -7.13
CA SER A 669 -28.55 29.73 -8.23
C SER A 669 -28.01 29.13 -9.53
N ALA A 670 -28.84 28.43 -10.30
CA ALA A 670 -28.49 27.89 -11.61
C ALA A 670 -29.48 28.34 -12.69
N SER A 671 -29.05 28.21 -13.96
CA SER A 671 -29.85 28.54 -15.13
C SER A 671 -29.66 27.53 -16.25
N ALA A 672 -30.76 27.11 -16.88
CA ALA A 672 -30.77 26.43 -18.17
C ALA A 672 -31.17 27.42 -19.27
N THR A 673 -30.43 27.47 -20.36
CA THR A 673 -30.65 28.43 -21.47
C THR A 673 -30.52 27.73 -22.81
N ASP A 674 -31.39 28.06 -23.76
CA ASP A 674 -31.31 27.64 -25.16
C ASP A 674 -31.87 28.74 -26.06
N ASP A 675 -31.02 29.28 -26.92
CA ASP A 675 -31.34 30.27 -27.94
C ASP A 675 -31.62 29.64 -29.32
N PHE A 676 -31.58 28.30 -29.41
CA PHE A 676 -31.82 27.51 -30.62
C PHE A 676 -30.96 27.88 -31.86
N GLU A 677 -29.93 28.72 -31.72
CA GLU A 677 -29.07 29.16 -32.82
C GLU A 677 -28.18 28.03 -33.36
N SER A 678 -28.10 26.89 -32.66
CA SER A 678 -27.48 25.66 -33.17
C SER A 678 -28.22 25.10 -34.40
N GLY A 679 -29.50 25.44 -34.56
CA GLY A 679 -30.34 24.99 -35.68
C GLY A 679 -30.75 23.52 -35.60
N ASP A 680 -30.52 22.87 -34.45
CA ASP A 680 -30.89 21.48 -34.16
C ASP A 680 -31.44 21.36 -32.71
N TRP A 681 -31.51 20.14 -32.15
CA TRP A 681 -32.11 19.88 -30.84
C TRP A 681 -31.09 19.78 -29.68
N ASN A 682 -29.79 19.94 -29.96
CA ASN A 682 -28.70 19.72 -29.00
C ASN A 682 -28.07 21.01 -28.43
N GLY A 683 -28.61 22.17 -28.80
CA GLY A 683 -28.12 23.48 -28.34
C GLY A 683 -28.31 23.74 -26.84
N GLY A 684 -27.83 24.89 -26.37
CA GLY A 684 -28.02 25.37 -24.99
C GLY A 684 -27.07 24.80 -23.92
N SER A 685 -27.27 25.25 -22.68
CA SER A 685 -26.52 24.82 -21.48
C SER A 685 -27.46 24.67 -20.28
N GLY A 686 -27.16 23.75 -19.35
CA GLY A 686 -27.98 23.50 -18.16
C GLY A 686 -29.15 22.53 -18.38
N TRP A 687 -29.10 21.72 -19.44
CA TRP A 687 -30.13 20.75 -19.84
C TRP A 687 -29.56 19.34 -19.93
N ASP A 688 -30.31 18.36 -19.41
CA ASP A 688 -29.98 16.95 -19.49
C ASP A 688 -30.50 16.37 -20.81
N GLY A 689 -29.57 16.01 -21.70
CA GLY A 689 -29.85 15.45 -23.02
C GLY A 689 -30.38 16.47 -24.04
N ASP A 690 -30.92 16.00 -25.17
CA ASP A 690 -31.45 16.81 -26.28
C ASP A 690 -32.96 17.12 -26.11
N TRP A 691 -33.46 18.14 -26.82
CA TRP A 691 -34.92 18.34 -26.94
C TRP A 691 -35.58 17.15 -27.65
N THR A 692 -36.56 16.53 -26.97
CA THR A 692 -37.39 15.48 -27.57
C THR A 692 -38.59 16.10 -28.27
N ALA A 693 -38.69 15.91 -29.58
CA ALA A 693 -39.70 16.51 -30.44
C ALA A 693 -40.72 15.49 -31.00
N VAL A 694 -41.99 15.87 -31.10
CA VAL A 694 -43.00 15.13 -31.88
C VAL A 694 -42.83 15.45 -33.37
N PRO A 695 -43.08 14.52 -34.34
CA PRO A 695 -42.70 14.65 -35.77
C PRO A 695 -43.20 15.86 -36.56
N THR A 696 -43.98 16.73 -35.94
CA THR A 696 -44.55 17.95 -36.50
C THR A 696 -43.90 19.24 -35.97
N ALA A 697 -42.87 19.11 -35.12
CA ALA A 697 -41.96 20.18 -34.71
C ALA A 697 -40.70 20.21 -35.60
N THR A 698 -40.20 21.41 -35.90
CA THR A 698 -39.01 21.63 -36.75
C THR A 698 -37.99 22.48 -35.99
N PRO A 699 -36.72 22.05 -35.87
CA PRO A 699 -35.67 22.86 -35.27
C PRO A 699 -35.16 23.91 -36.26
N GLY A 700 -34.50 24.93 -35.73
CA GLY A 700 -33.93 26.06 -36.46
C GLY A 700 -33.59 27.17 -35.46
N SER A 701 -33.02 28.29 -35.91
CA SER A 701 -32.76 29.47 -35.06
C SER A 701 -34.00 30.03 -34.37
N ILE A 702 -35.20 29.57 -34.78
CA ILE A 702 -36.47 29.72 -34.08
C ILE A 702 -37.19 28.37 -34.23
N VAL A 703 -37.59 27.75 -33.13
CA VAL A 703 -38.33 26.48 -33.18
C VAL A 703 -39.74 26.72 -33.73
N GLN A 704 -40.23 25.82 -34.59
CA GLN A 704 -41.58 25.88 -35.12
C GLN A 704 -42.36 24.59 -34.83
N LEU A 705 -43.43 24.69 -34.03
CA LEU A 705 -44.39 23.61 -33.80
C LEU A 705 -45.58 23.74 -34.77
N ASN A 706 -45.96 22.63 -35.40
CA ASN A 706 -47.10 22.52 -36.32
C ASN A 706 -47.99 21.35 -35.90
N VAL A 707 -49.26 21.32 -36.29
CA VAL A 707 -50.13 20.11 -36.25
C VAL A 707 -49.96 19.28 -34.96
N ALA A 708 -50.42 19.81 -33.83
CA ALA A 708 -50.27 19.22 -32.51
C ALA A 708 -48.82 18.86 -32.10
N GLY A 709 -47.85 19.66 -32.56
CA GLY A 709 -46.43 19.47 -32.25
C GLY A 709 -46.09 19.84 -30.81
N SER A 710 -45.10 19.16 -30.24
CA SER A 710 -44.52 19.49 -28.94
C SER A 710 -43.01 19.21 -28.89
N ILE A 711 -42.34 19.93 -27.99
CA ILE A 711 -40.95 19.68 -27.60
C ILE A 711 -40.87 19.56 -26.07
N THR A 712 -40.00 18.69 -25.55
CA THR A 712 -39.78 18.50 -24.11
C THR A 712 -38.30 18.29 -23.82
N ARG A 713 -37.78 18.86 -22.73
CA ARG A 713 -36.40 18.63 -22.27
C ARG A 713 -36.30 18.69 -20.75
N SER A 714 -35.34 17.93 -20.21
CA SER A 714 -35.01 17.87 -18.78
C SER A 714 -33.94 18.89 -18.42
N LEU A 715 -34.02 19.46 -17.22
CA LEU A 715 -32.96 20.30 -16.67
C LEU A 715 -31.84 19.42 -16.11
N ASP A 716 -30.58 19.86 -16.21
CA ASP A 716 -29.42 19.16 -15.60
C ASP A 716 -29.56 19.01 -14.08
N SER A 717 -30.29 19.93 -13.45
CA SER A 717 -30.64 19.86 -12.04
C SER A 717 -32.02 20.49 -11.83
N PRO A 718 -32.89 19.89 -10.99
CA PRO A 718 -34.16 20.51 -10.66
C PRO A 718 -33.99 21.88 -10.00
N LEU A 719 -34.89 22.82 -10.28
CA LEU A 719 -34.81 24.20 -9.81
C LEU A 719 -36.04 24.60 -8.98
N THR A 720 -35.82 25.14 -7.79
CA THR A 720 -36.87 25.75 -6.95
C THR A 720 -36.85 27.27 -7.09
N ASN A 721 -37.96 27.93 -6.70
CA ASN A 721 -38.15 29.38 -6.90
C ASN A 721 -37.85 29.83 -8.35
N ALA A 722 -38.11 28.93 -9.31
CA ALA A 722 -37.68 29.11 -10.68
C ALA A 722 -38.48 30.19 -11.42
N THR A 723 -37.92 30.70 -12.50
CA THR A 723 -38.58 31.54 -13.49
C THR A 723 -38.33 30.95 -14.86
N LEU A 724 -39.39 30.73 -15.66
CA LEU A 724 -39.31 30.35 -17.07
C LEU A 724 -39.51 31.61 -17.93
N SER A 725 -38.52 31.92 -18.75
CA SER A 725 -38.55 32.94 -19.79
C SER A 725 -38.49 32.27 -21.16
N PHE A 726 -39.23 32.78 -22.14
CA PHE A 726 -39.09 32.41 -23.54
C PHE A 726 -39.76 33.44 -24.44
N ASP A 727 -39.29 33.49 -25.67
CA ASP A 727 -39.86 34.27 -26.75
C ASP A 727 -40.82 33.39 -27.57
N TRP A 728 -41.97 33.94 -27.96
CA TRP A 728 -43.02 33.16 -28.60
C TRP A 728 -43.86 33.93 -29.60
N ASP A 729 -44.44 33.21 -30.57
CA ASP A 729 -45.52 33.70 -31.42
C ASP A 729 -46.49 32.57 -31.77
N VAL A 730 -47.79 32.81 -31.72
CA VAL A 730 -48.84 31.81 -31.98
C VAL A 730 -49.78 32.31 -33.05
N ASP A 731 -49.90 31.54 -34.12
CA ASP A 731 -50.42 32.07 -35.35
C ASP A 731 -51.34 31.09 -36.09
N ARG A 732 -52.37 31.67 -36.72
CA ARG A 732 -53.44 30.98 -37.47
C ARG A 732 -54.29 29.96 -36.71
N ILE A 733 -54.20 29.90 -35.38
CA ILE A 733 -55.08 29.10 -34.51
C ILE A 733 -56.56 29.53 -34.57
N VAL A 734 -57.48 28.59 -34.34
CA VAL A 734 -58.93 28.86 -34.22
C VAL A 734 -59.43 28.77 -32.77
N THR A 735 -60.67 29.18 -32.54
CA THR A 735 -61.28 29.16 -31.20
C THR A 735 -61.27 27.76 -30.60
N GLY A 736 -60.55 27.60 -29.47
CA GLY A 736 -60.37 26.31 -28.78
C GLY A 736 -58.96 25.73 -28.92
N GLU A 737 -58.10 26.34 -29.72
CA GLU A 737 -56.68 26.00 -29.88
C GLU A 737 -55.80 27.04 -29.19
N ALA A 738 -54.59 26.63 -28.81
CA ALA A 738 -53.63 27.42 -28.07
C ALA A 738 -52.19 26.89 -28.21
N GLY A 739 -51.22 27.80 -28.13
CA GLY A 739 -49.84 27.47 -27.74
C GLY A 739 -49.74 27.41 -26.22
N GLN A 740 -48.98 26.46 -25.69
CA GLN A 740 -48.91 26.18 -24.26
C GLN A 740 -47.48 25.89 -23.81
N ALA A 741 -47.16 26.31 -22.58
CA ALA A 741 -45.94 25.94 -21.88
C ALA A 741 -46.29 25.23 -20.57
N TRP A 742 -45.61 24.13 -20.33
CA TRP A 742 -45.80 23.23 -19.20
C TRP A 742 -44.48 23.00 -18.48
N VAL A 743 -44.56 22.76 -17.17
CA VAL A 743 -43.42 22.36 -16.35
C VAL A 743 -43.74 21.10 -15.56
N PHE A 744 -42.70 20.33 -15.23
CA PHE A 744 -42.83 19.08 -14.49
C PHE A 744 -42.15 19.18 -13.13
N ASN A 745 -42.83 18.73 -12.07
CA ASN A 745 -42.31 18.63 -10.70
C ASN A 745 -42.57 17.25 -10.07
N GLY A 746 -42.71 16.21 -10.91
CA GLY A 746 -43.33 14.92 -10.57
C GLY A 746 -44.75 14.78 -11.15
N THR A 747 -45.41 15.90 -11.45
CA THR A 747 -46.62 15.98 -12.28
C THR A 747 -46.55 17.17 -13.25
N TRP A 748 -47.27 17.10 -14.37
CA TRP A 748 -47.27 18.17 -15.37
C TRP A 748 -48.23 19.31 -14.99
N HIS A 749 -47.74 20.55 -15.01
CA HIS A 749 -48.50 21.76 -14.72
C HIS A 749 -48.51 22.68 -15.93
N LEU A 750 -49.69 23.14 -16.35
CA LEU A 750 -49.84 24.18 -17.37
C LEU A 750 -49.51 25.53 -16.73
N VAL A 751 -48.45 26.19 -17.18
CA VAL A 751 -47.97 27.45 -16.60
C VAL A 751 -48.19 28.66 -17.50
N TRP A 752 -48.40 28.42 -18.79
CA TRP A 752 -48.74 29.49 -19.74
C TRP A 752 -49.53 28.94 -20.92
N SER A 753 -50.45 29.75 -21.44
CA SER A 753 -51.25 29.43 -22.62
C SER A 753 -51.69 30.71 -23.34
N GLU A 754 -51.52 30.74 -24.65
CA GLU A 754 -52.06 31.80 -25.53
C GLU A 754 -53.04 31.20 -26.54
N ASN A 755 -54.22 31.82 -26.64
CA ASN A 755 -55.33 31.39 -27.49
C ASN A 755 -55.84 32.47 -28.45
N ILE A 756 -55.17 33.62 -28.48
CA ILE A 756 -55.41 34.71 -29.41
C ILE A 756 -54.48 34.53 -30.61
N LYS A 757 -55.08 34.53 -31.80
CA LYS A 757 -54.34 34.53 -33.06
C LYS A 757 -53.47 35.80 -33.17
N GLY A 758 -52.20 35.64 -33.52
CA GLY A 758 -51.30 36.72 -33.94
C GLY A 758 -51.94 37.69 -34.94
N GLY A 759 -51.56 38.97 -34.85
CA GLY A 759 -52.16 40.07 -35.61
C GLY A 759 -51.80 40.08 -37.09
N ASP A 760 -50.74 39.36 -37.46
CA ASP A 760 -50.38 39.10 -38.83
C ASP A 760 -50.91 37.72 -39.25
N SER A 761 -50.78 37.40 -40.53
CA SER A 761 -51.08 36.05 -41.02
C SER A 761 -49.93 35.60 -41.89
N GLY A 762 -48.72 36.04 -41.54
CA GLY A 762 -47.51 35.95 -42.32
C GLY A 762 -46.88 34.57 -42.29
N SER A 763 -45.65 34.49 -42.77
CA SER A 763 -44.78 33.31 -42.67
C SER A 763 -43.49 33.66 -41.91
N SER A 764 -43.52 34.73 -41.13
CA SER A 764 -42.39 35.29 -40.40
C SER A 764 -42.83 35.54 -38.96
N PRO A 765 -42.14 35.01 -37.94
CA PRO A 765 -42.58 35.10 -36.55
C PRO A 765 -42.43 36.51 -35.98
N GLU A 766 -43.44 36.98 -35.23
CA GLU A 766 -43.42 38.22 -34.45
C GLU A 766 -43.28 37.91 -32.95
N LEU A 767 -42.07 37.52 -32.53
CA LEU A 767 -41.83 36.99 -31.17
C LEU A 767 -42.10 38.03 -30.07
N ALA A 768 -42.88 37.62 -29.05
CA ALA A 768 -43.09 38.31 -27.80
C ALA A 768 -42.42 37.58 -26.64
N SER A 769 -41.79 38.30 -25.72
CA SER A 769 -41.16 37.71 -24.54
C SER A 769 -42.13 37.57 -23.37
N THR A 770 -42.12 36.42 -22.70
CA THR A 770 -42.86 36.20 -21.46
C THR A 770 -41.94 35.70 -20.37
N ASN A 771 -42.16 36.18 -19.14
CA ASN A 771 -41.54 35.65 -17.92
C ASN A 771 -42.62 35.07 -17.01
N ILE A 772 -42.44 33.82 -16.56
CA ILE A 772 -43.38 33.10 -15.72
C ILE A 772 -42.69 32.78 -14.40
N ASN A 773 -43.25 33.28 -13.30
CA ASN A 773 -42.80 32.93 -11.96
C ASN A 773 -43.32 31.52 -11.61
N LEU A 774 -42.40 30.59 -11.34
CA LEU A 774 -42.70 29.19 -11.05
C LEU A 774 -42.58 28.83 -9.56
N SER A 775 -42.37 29.80 -8.67
CA SER A 775 -42.20 29.55 -7.22
C SER A 775 -43.35 28.77 -6.58
N ALA A 776 -44.57 28.87 -7.12
CA ALA A 776 -45.74 28.14 -6.63
C ALA A 776 -45.74 26.63 -6.97
N TYR A 777 -44.83 26.18 -7.84
CA TYR A 777 -44.80 24.82 -8.38
C TYR A 777 -43.65 23.97 -7.81
N GLY A 778 -42.91 24.46 -6.81
CA GLY A 778 -41.85 23.70 -6.16
C GLY A 778 -40.64 23.46 -7.06
N SER A 779 -40.13 22.23 -7.08
CA SER A 779 -38.94 21.83 -7.83
C SER A 779 -39.27 21.47 -9.27
N ILE A 780 -38.78 22.26 -10.21
CA ILE A 780 -39.02 22.08 -11.64
C ILE A 780 -37.90 21.25 -12.23
N SER A 781 -38.21 20.12 -12.89
CA SER A 781 -37.23 19.23 -13.51
C SER A 781 -37.33 19.13 -15.03
N GLN A 782 -38.48 19.48 -15.63
CA GLN A 782 -38.64 19.48 -17.09
C GLN A 782 -39.51 20.64 -17.58
N VAL A 783 -39.30 21.03 -18.84
CA VAL A 783 -40.12 22.00 -19.56
C VAL A 783 -40.66 21.36 -20.84
N ARG A 784 -41.93 21.66 -21.17
CA ARG A 784 -42.56 21.27 -22.42
C ARG A 784 -43.29 22.45 -23.05
N PHE A 785 -43.16 22.57 -24.37
CA PHE A 785 -44.01 23.44 -25.18
C PHE A 785 -44.90 22.61 -26.10
N GLU A 786 -46.16 23.00 -26.23
CA GLU A 786 -47.17 22.25 -26.98
C GLU A 786 -48.10 23.19 -27.75
N LEU A 787 -48.36 22.86 -29.01
CA LEU A 787 -49.44 23.46 -29.79
C LEU A 787 -50.63 22.51 -29.78
N THR A 788 -51.82 23.01 -29.47
CA THR A 788 -53.06 22.18 -29.47
C THR A 788 -53.82 22.24 -30.82
N GLY A 789 -53.41 23.15 -31.71
CA GLY A 789 -53.96 23.30 -33.06
C GLY A 789 -53.61 22.16 -33.99
N ASN A 790 -54.62 21.66 -34.73
CA ASN A 790 -54.50 20.46 -35.55
C ASN A 790 -54.55 20.73 -37.06
N GLN A 791 -54.60 21.99 -37.47
CA GLN A 791 -54.60 22.37 -38.88
C GLN A 791 -53.16 22.52 -39.38
N THR A 792 -52.94 22.20 -40.65
CA THR A 792 -51.60 22.28 -41.27
C THR A 792 -51.06 23.70 -41.37
N THR A 793 -51.89 24.70 -41.11
CA THR A 793 -51.57 26.13 -41.07
C THR A 793 -51.26 26.66 -39.68
N ASP A 794 -51.54 25.91 -38.62
CA ASP A 794 -51.33 26.36 -37.23
C ASP A 794 -49.85 26.35 -36.89
N ARG A 795 -49.39 27.40 -36.24
CA ARG A 795 -47.97 27.61 -35.91
C ARG A 795 -47.82 28.09 -34.47
N PHE A 796 -46.81 27.55 -33.80
CA PHE A 796 -46.29 28.10 -32.54
C PHE A 796 -44.77 28.15 -32.65
N TRP A 797 -44.24 29.37 -32.67
CA TRP A 797 -42.81 29.64 -32.69
C TRP A 797 -42.29 29.89 -31.28
N ILE A 798 -41.11 29.36 -30.98
CA ILE A 798 -40.46 29.42 -29.66
C ILE A 798 -38.98 29.72 -29.86
N ASP A 799 -38.45 30.62 -29.03
CA ASP A 799 -37.04 31.02 -29.04
C ASP A 799 -36.59 31.47 -27.63
N ASN A 800 -35.28 31.64 -27.42
CA ASN A 800 -34.67 32.19 -26.19
C ASN A 800 -35.22 31.61 -24.88
N VAL A 801 -35.30 30.29 -24.79
CA VAL A 801 -35.82 29.60 -23.60
C VAL A 801 -34.80 29.66 -22.48
N GLN A 802 -35.20 30.18 -21.32
CA GLN A 802 -34.38 30.21 -20.12
C GLN A 802 -35.19 29.79 -18.90
N VAL A 803 -34.65 28.88 -18.09
CA VAL A 803 -35.14 28.57 -16.74
C VAL A 803 -34.08 28.98 -15.74
N THR A 804 -34.38 29.84 -14.77
CA THR A 804 -33.43 30.27 -13.73
C THR A 804 -34.05 30.09 -12.36
N GLY A 805 -33.32 29.50 -11.41
CA GLY A 805 -33.83 29.25 -10.05
C GLY A 805 -32.72 28.86 -9.07
N ALA A 806 -33.11 28.58 -7.83
CA ALA A 806 -32.22 27.96 -6.86
C ALA A 806 -32.08 26.48 -7.20
N VAL A 807 -30.85 25.95 -7.15
CA VAL A 807 -30.64 24.51 -7.35
C VAL A 807 -31.32 23.77 -6.22
N ASP A 808 -32.24 22.88 -6.57
CA ASP A 808 -32.82 21.92 -5.62
C ASP A 808 -31.88 20.72 -5.51
N VAL A 809 -30.68 20.97 -4.98
CA VAL A 809 -29.77 19.91 -4.54
C VAL A 809 -30.28 19.48 -3.18
N GLY A 810 -31.03 18.39 -3.14
CA GLY A 810 -31.73 17.89 -1.97
C GLY A 810 -30.90 17.90 -0.69
N ALA A 811 -31.02 18.97 0.08
CA ALA A 811 -30.76 18.96 1.52
C ALA A 811 -31.90 18.23 2.24
N ASN A 812 -32.39 17.12 1.67
CA ASN A 812 -33.48 16.31 2.18
C ASN A 812 -33.00 14.92 2.59
N GLN A 813 -31.77 14.53 2.23
CA GLN A 813 -31.23 13.22 2.61
C GLN A 813 -30.68 13.23 4.03
N PRO A 814 -30.68 12.09 4.72
CA PRO A 814 -30.03 11.96 6.02
C PRO A 814 -28.52 12.11 5.90
N MET A 815 -27.89 12.63 6.95
CA MET A 815 -26.43 12.81 7.04
C MET A 815 -25.92 12.39 8.41
N PHE A 816 -24.75 11.76 8.44
CA PHE A 816 -23.98 11.60 9.67
C PHE A 816 -23.38 12.94 10.11
N SER A 817 -23.30 13.12 11.42
CA SER A 817 -22.76 14.32 12.09
C SER A 817 -21.26 14.21 12.37
N SER A 818 -20.66 13.04 12.12
CA SER A 818 -19.24 12.74 12.26
C SER A 818 -18.85 11.60 11.35
N ASP A 819 -17.68 11.68 10.72
CA ASP A 819 -17.07 10.59 9.97
C ASP A 819 -15.54 10.71 10.09
N PRO A 820 -14.85 9.78 10.78
CA PRO A 820 -15.38 8.52 11.32
C PRO A 820 -16.26 8.69 12.56
N ILE A 821 -17.19 7.76 12.76
CA ILE A 821 -17.95 7.58 14.00
C ILE A 821 -17.16 6.67 14.93
N THR A 822 -16.86 7.14 16.14
CA THR A 822 -16.22 6.32 17.17
C THR A 822 -17.25 5.86 18.20
N ASN A 823 -17.33 4.55 18.45
CA ASN A 823 -18.13 4.01 19.54
C ASN A 823 -17.25 3.59 20.73
N SER A 824 -17.89 3.26 21.86
CA SER A 824 -17.20 2.78 23.05
C SER A 824 -16.39 1.52 22.76
N ALA A 825 -15.19 1.43 23.33
CA ALA A 825 -14.35 0.27 23.21
C ALA A 825 -15.09 -1.00 23.68
N ALA A 826 -14.88 -2.10 22.97
CA ALA A 826 -15.34 -3.42 23.35
C ALA A 826 -14.18 -4.23 23.93
N SER A 827 -14.49 -5.35 24.57
CA SER A 827 -13.50 -6.30 25.05
C SER A 827 -13.76 -7.66 24.44
N ILE A 828 -12.70 -8.40 24.14
CA ILE A 828 -12.80 -9.73 23.56
C ILE A 828 -13.70 -10.60 24.45
N GLY A 829 -14.71 -11.23 23.85
CA GLY A 829 -15.67 -12.10 24.55
C GLY A 829 -16.82 -11.38 25.25
N ASP A 830 -16.77 -10.04 25.42
CA ASP A 830 -17.85 -9.26 26.02
C ASP A 830 -18.88 -8.81 24.98
N SER A 831 -20.16 -8.86 25.33
CA SER A 831 -21.22 -8.38 24.44
C SER A 831 -21.14 -6.86 24.29
N CYS A 832 -20.83 -6.40 23.08
CA CYS A 832 -20.92 -5.00 22.69
C CYS A 832 -22.38 -4.61 22.47
N SER A 833 -22.79 -3.46 23.00
CA SER A 833 -24.09 -2.84 22.74
C SER A 833 -23.94 -1.33 22.64
N GLY A 834 -24.64 -0.70 21.68
CA GLY A 834 -24.56 0.74 21.44
C GLY A 834 -25.58 1.21 20.42
N SER A 835 -25.48 2.46 19.97
CA SER A 835 -26.29 2.95 18.86
C SER A 835 -25.61 4.11 18.12
N VAL A 836 -25.85 4.19 16.81
CA VAL A 836 -25.43 5.30 15.94
C VAL A 836 -26.59 6.25 15.59
N ALA A 837 -27.80 6.00 16.11
CA ALA A 837 -28.99 6.75 15.72
C ALA A 837 -28.89 8.26 16.01
N ASP A 838 -28.29 8.62 17.16
CA ASP A 838 -28.07 10.01 17.56
C ASP A 838 -26.90 10.68 16.82
N GLN A 839 -26.21 9.95 15.94
CA GLN A 839 -25.08 10.45 15.15
C GLN A 839 -25.47 10.78 13.71
N ALA A 840 -26.75 10.60 13.33
CA ALA A 840 -27.28 11.03 12.05
C ALA A 840 -28.50 11.92 12.23
N SER A 841 -28.77 12.78 11.24
CA SER A 841 -29.96 13.62 11.21
C SER A 841 -30.47 13.78 9.79
N ASP A 842 -31.79 13.85 9.67
CA ASP A 842 -32.49 14.13 8.42
C ASP A 842 -33.05 15.57 8.45
N PRO A 843 -32.68 16.45 7.50
CA PRO A 843 -33.16 17.84 7.48
C PRO A 843 -34.69 17.98 7.34
N ASN A 844 -35.35 16.99 6.74
CA ASN A 844 -36.81 16.95 6.53
C ASN A 844 -37.55 16.16 7.60
N SER A 845 -36.79 15.54 8.51
CA SER A 845 -37.28 14.67 9.58
C SER A 845 -37.96 13.39 9.05
N ASP A 846 -37.54 12.90 7.89
CA ASP A 846 -37.99 11.63 7.33
C ASP A 846 -37.42 10.44 8.13
N PRO A 847 -38.08 9.26 8.13
CA PRO A 847 -37.60 8.10 8.89
C PRO A 847 -36.29 7.54 8.34
N MET A 848 -35.24 7.58 9.16
CA MET A 848 -33.91 7.07 8.82
C MET A 848 -33.81 5.54 9.00
N ILE A 849 -33.22 4.86 8.01
CA ILE A 849 -32.91 3.43 8.03
C ILE A 849 -31.39 3.23 8.01
N PHE A 850 -30.86 2.49 8.99
CA PHE A 850 -29.43 2.22 9.12
C PHE A 850 -29.06 0.81 8.66
N SER A 851 -27.88 0.66 8.07
CA SER A 851 -27.33 -0.63 7.63
C SER A 851 -25.80 -0.67 7.71
N ILE A 852 -25.24 -1.89 7.83
CA ILE A 852 -23.81 -2.14 7.59
C ILE A 852 -23.65 -2.51 6.12
N VAL A 853 -22.79 -1.79 5.41
CA VAL A 853 -22.42 -2.06 4.01
C VAL A 853 -21.28 -3.08 3.96
N SER A 854 -20.26 -2.91 4.81
CA SER A 854 -19.12 -3.82 4.92
C SER A 854 -18.44 -3.72 6.28
N GLY A 855 -17.65 -4.74 6.64
CA GLY A 855 -16.83 -4.77 7.87
C GLY A 855 -16.83 -6.14 8.55
N ALA A 856 -16.28 -6.22 9.76
CA ALA A 856 -16.13 -7.49 10.49
C ALA A 856 -17.48 -8.11 10.88
N ALA A 857 -17.60 -9.43 10.76
CA ALA A 857 -18.88 -10.13 10.93
C ALA A 857 -19.42 -10.15 12.37
N TRP A 858 -18.59 -9.84 13.37
CA TRP A 858 -18.96 -9.94 14.78
C TRP A 858 -19.97 -8.87 15.22
N LEU A 859 -20.05 -7.74 14.51
CA LEU A 859 -20.97 -6.64 14.80
C LEU A 859 -22.21 -6.72 13.91
N ASN A 860 -23.37 -6.58 14.53
CA ASN A 860 -24.67 -6.48 13.86
C ASN A 860 -25.27 -5.10 14.12
N MET A 861 -26.02 -4.59 13.13
CA MET A 861 -26.76 -3.33 13.21
C MET A 861 -28.22 -3.56 12.85
N ALA A 862 -29.13 -3.13 13.73
CA ALA A 862 -30.56 -3.09 13.45
C ALA A 862 -30.91 -1.83 12.61
N THR A 863 -32.04 -1.87 11.91
CA THR A 863 -32.48 -0.77 11.02
C THR A 863 -32.71 0.57 11.72
N ASN A 864 -32.84 0.58 13.04
CA ASN A 864 -32.94 1.78 13.87
C ASN A 864 -31.58 2.29 14.38
N GLY A 865 -30.46 1.74 13.87
CA GLY A 865 -29.11 2.11 14.28
C GLY A 865 -28.65 1.52 15.60
N THR A 866 -29.35 0.52 16.18
CA THR A 866 -28.88 -0.19 17.39
C THR A 866 -27.79 -1.19 17.03
N LEU A 867 -26.67 -1.15 17.75
CA LEU A 867 -25.52 -2.04 17.58
C LEU A 867 -25.56 -3.18 18.60
N SER A 868 -25.18 -4.38 18.17
CA SER A 868 -25.00 -5.56 19.02
C SER A 868 -23.97 -6.52 18.44
N GLY A 869 -23.15 -7.16 19.27
CA GLY A 869 -22.15 -8.12 18.80
C GLY A 869 -21.26 -8.65 19.92
N THR A 870 -20.37 -9.59 19.60
CA THR A 870 -19.36 -10.08 20.55
C THR A 870 -18.06 -10.32 19.79
N PRO A 871 -17.03 -9.47 19.97
CA PRO A 871 -15.76 -9.65 19.27
C PRO A 871 -15.02 -10.89 19.79
N GLY A 872 -14.43 -11.65 18.88
CA GLY A 872 -13.56 -12.79 19.17
C GLY A 872 -12.08 -12.40 19.23
N PRO A 873 -11.18 -13.36 19.53
CA PRO A 873 -9.73 -13.10 19.63
C PRO A 873 -9.10 -12.55 18.34
N GLY A 874 -9.65 -12.91 17.17
CA GLY A 874 -9.21 -12.38 15.87
C GLY A 874 -9.63 -10.92 15.61
N ASP A 875 -10.51 -10.37 16.44
CA ASP A 875 -11.01 -9.01 16.33
C ASP A 875 -10.27 -8.04 17.26
N SER A 876 -9.13 -8.43 17.84
CA SER A 876 -8.34 -7.56 18.72
C SER A 876 -7.84 -6.29 18.01
N GLY A 877 -7.91 -5.15 18.70
CA GLY A 877 -7.50 -3.84 18.19
C GLY A 877 -8.63 -3.09 17.47
N LEU A 878 -8.25 -2.08 16.68
CA LEU A 878 -9.21 -1.19 16.04
C LEU A 878 -9.93 -1.86 14.86
N ASN A 879 -11.25 -2.04 14.99
CA ASN A 879 -12.12 -2.58 13.94
C ASN A 879 -12.86 -1.44 13.23
N ASN A 880 -13.21 -1.65 11.96
CA ASN A 880 -13.93 -0.67 11.14
C ASN A 880 -15.07 -1.29 10.31
N TRP A 881 -16.12 -0.52 10.09
CA TRP A 881 -17.25 -0.85 9.21
C TRP A 881 -17.62 0.35 8.35
N ILE A 882 -18.02 0.11 7.10
CA ILE A 882 -18.76 1.11 6.32
C ILE A 882 -20.23 0.94 6.70
N ILE A 883 -20.82 1.98 7.26
CA ILE A 883 -22.24 2.02 7.63
C ILE A 883 -22.96 3.07 6.80
N GLN A 884 -24.26 2.87 6.57
CA GLN A 884 -25.08 3.76 5.76
C GLN A 884 -26.34 4.17 6.52
N VAL A 885 -26.80 5.39 6.29
CA VAL A 885 -28.12 5.90 6.67
C VAL A 885 -28.87 6.32 5.41
N ALA A 886 -30.13 5.92 5.26
CA ALA A 886 -30.97 6.23 4.10
C ALA A 886 -32.39 6.67 4.48
N ASP A 887 -33.03 7.46 3.61
CA ASP A 887 -34.48 7.74 3.61
C ASP A 887 -35.23 6.87 2.60
N ASP A 888 -36.57 6.99 2.54
CA ASP A 888 -37.43 6.22 1.63
C ASP A 888 -37.56 6.82 0.21
N VAL A 889 -36.73 7.82 -0.14
CA VAL A 889 -36.81 8.62 -1.39
C VAL A 889 -35.47 8.64 -2.17
N ASP A 890 -34.60 7.66 -1.94
CA ASP A 890 -33.29 7.43 -2.59
C ASP A 890 -32.12 8.34 -2.12
N GLY A 891 -32.26 9.05 -0.99
CA GLY A 891 -31.16 9.78 -0.34
C GLY A 891 -30.40 8.90 0.66
N SER A 892 -29.07 8.82 0.57
CA SER A 892 -28.25 8.10 1.56
C SER A 892 -26.90 8.75 1.83
N ASP A 893 -26.39 8.55 3.03
CA ASP A 893 -25.05 8.96 3.46
C ASP A 893 -24.31 7.78 4.09
N SER A 894 -22.97 7.75 3.97
CA SER A 894 -22.12 6.68 4.49
C SER A 894 -21.05 7.24 5.42
N ALA A 895 -20.72 6.50 6.47
CA ALA A 895 -19.65 6.84 7.40
C ALA A 895 -18.88 5.60 7.83
N ILE A 896 -17.67 5.81 8.34
CA ILE A 896 -16.84 4.75 8.88
C ILE A 896 -17.09 4.63 10.38
N LEU A 897 -17.60 3.49 10.83
CA LEU A 897 -17.75 3.17 12.25
C LEU A 897 -16.47 2.51 12.76
N LEU A 898 -15.88 3.05 13.83
CA LEU A 898 -14.69 2.56 14.49
C LEU A 898 -15.02 2.05 15.89
N ILE A 899 -14.58 0.83 16.22
CA ILE A 899 -14.68 0.24 17.55
C ILE A 899 -13.32 -0.37 17.91
N ASP A 900 -12.70 0.14 18.98
CA ASP A 900 -11.48 -0.44 19.52
C ASP A 900 -11.83 -1.65 20.41
N VAL A 901 -11.18 -2.79 20.17
CA VAL A 901 -11.38 -4.02 20.93
C VAL A 901 -10.14 -4.26 21.79
N GLY A 902 -10.23 -3.88 23.07
CA GLY A 902 -9.14 -4.06 24.02
C GLY A 902 -9.05 -5.49 24.55
N SER A 903 -7.83 -5.91 24.90
CA SER A 903 -7.60 -7.06 25.78
C SER A 903 -7.99 -6.70 27.21
N SER A 904 -8.72 -7.58 27.89
CA SER A 904 -9.24 -7.34 29.25
C SER A 904 -8.09 -7.03 30.22
N GLY A 905 -8.20 -5.91 30.95
CA GLY A 905 -7.14 -5.40 31.83
C GLY A 905 -6.85 -6.23 33.09
N SER A 906 -5.56 -6.27 33.44
CA SER A 906 -4.92 -6.97 34.56
C SER A 906 -5.52 -6.76 35.97
N SER A 907 -5.90 -7.86 36.63
CA SER A 907 -5.62 -8.11 38.06
C SER A 907 -4.76 -9.36 38.18
N SER A 908 -4.10 -9.60 39.32
CA SER A 908 -3.22 -10.78 39.52
C SER A 908 -3.98 -12.06 39.20
N ASN A 909 -3.73 -12.56 38.00
CA ASN A 909 -4.43 -13.67 37.42
C ASN A 909 -3.42 -14.80 37.27
N THR A 910 -3.79 -15.96 37.79
CA THR A 910 -3.01 -17.18 37.91
C THR A 910 -3.38 -18.02 36.71
N ALA A 911 -2.42 -18.28 35.81
CA ALA A 911 -2.70 -19.01 34.58
C ALA A 911 -3.53 -20.27 34.82
N PRO A 912 -4.62 -20.49 34.06
CA PRO A 912 -5.36 -21.71 34.11
C PRO A 912 -4.46 -22.83 33.68
N TYR A 913 -4.75 -24.02 34.18
CA TYR A 913 -3.97 -25.21 33.85
C TYR A 913 -4.88 -26.37 33.48
N PHE A 914 -4.48 -27.15 32.50
CA PHE A 914 -5.15 -28.40 32.17
C PHE A 914 -4.92 -29.41 33.30
N THR A 915 -6.00 -30.05 33.75
CA THR A 915 -5.92 -31.03 34.85
C THR A 915 -5.32 -32.37 34.42
N THR A 916 -5.14 -32.58 33.12
CA THR A 916 -4.63 -33.82 32.50
C THR A 916 -3.91 -33.49 31.18
N ASP A 917 -2.74 -34.08 30.90
CA ASP A 917 -2.02 -34.00 29.61
C ASP A 917 -1.35 -35.36 29.31
N PRO A 918 -1.67 -36.08 28.21
CA PRO A 918 -2.60 -35.70 27.15
C PRO A 918 -4.08 -35.85 27.56
N ILE A 919 -4.91 -34.97 27.01
CA ILE A 919 -6.38 -35.04 27.07
C ILE A 919 -6.84 -35.99 25.97
N ASN A 920 -7.65 -36.98 26.31
CA ASN A 920 -8.27 -37.88 25.33
C ASN A 920 -9.78 -37.66 25.36
N THR A 921 -10.37 -37.36 24.21
CA THR A 921 -11.82 -37.21 24.05
C THR A 921 -12.40 -38.44 23.34
N PRO A 922 -13.74 -38.59 23.28
CA PRO A 922 -14.35 -39.62 22.45
C PRO A 922 -13.88 -39.50 21.00
N ASN A 923 -13.80 -40.64 20.33
CA ASN A 923 -13.40 -40.70 18.94
C ASN A 923 -14.31 -39.83 18.07
N ALA A 924 -13.73 -39.20 17.05
CA ALA A 924 -14.47 -38.62 15.94
C ALA A 924 -14.67 -39.68 14.86
N GLU A 925 -15.61 -39.45 13.96
CA GLU A 925 -15.87 -40.29 12.80
C GLU A 925 -15.59 -39.43 11.57
N ASP A 926 -14.80 -39.88 10.57
CA ASP A 926 -14.28 -39.03 9.47
C ASP A 926 -15.31 -38.06 8.90
N ASN A 927 -16.08 -38.27 7.84
CA ASN A 927 -16.95 -37.22 7.29
C ASN A 927 -18.20 -36.86 8.14
N ALA A 928 -18.19 -37.10 9.46
CA ALA A 928 -19.25 -36.75 10.41
C ALA A 928 -18.88 -35.53 11.26
N ALA A 929 -19.89 -34.70 11.53
CA ALA A 929 -19.72 -33.59 12.46
C ALA A 929 -19.36 -34.12 13.85
N TYR A 930 -18.11 -33.97 14.23
CA TYR A 930 -17.63 -34.19 15.58
C TYR A 930 -18.20 -33.11 16.49
N SER A 931 -18.64 -33.52 17.68
CA SER A 931 -18.92 -32.59 18.76
C SER A 931 -18.35 -33.15 20.07
N GLY A 932 -17.65 -32.30 20.80
CA GLY A 932 -17.04 -32.63 22.08
C GLY A 932 -16.94 -31.39 22.95
N THR A 933 -16.30 -31.49 24.11
CA THR A 933 -16.02 -30.30 24.92
C THR A 933 -14.78 -30.46 25.78
N LEU A 934 -14.01 -29.38 25.90
CA LEU A 934 -12.94 -29.14 26.85
C LEU A 934 -13.44 -28.42 28.12
N ALA A 935 -14.72 -28.06 28.19
CA ALA A 935 -15.30 -27.40 29.35
C ALA A 935 -15.08 -28.25 30.61
N GLY A 936 -14.30 -27.73 31.55
CA GLY A 936 -13.92 -28.42 32.79
C GLY A 936 -12.67 -29.31 32.69
N ALA A 937 -12.01 -29.40 31.53
CA ALA A 937 -10.71 -30.07 31.37
C ALA A 937 -9.56 -29.27 31.99
N ALA A 938 -9.74 -27.95 32.09
CA ALA A 938 -8.84 -27.03 32.76
C ALA A 938 -9.49 -26.40 33.99
N LYS A 939 -8.65 -25.89 34.89
CA LYS A 939 -9.07 -25.15 36.08
C LYS A 939 -8.28 -23.87 36.19
N ASP A 940 -8.95 -22.88 36.76
CA ASP A 940 -8.31 -21.69 37.28
C ASP A 940 -8.37 -21.70 38.81
N ASP A 941 -7.29 -21.25 39.44
CA ASP A 941 -7.28 -21.02 40.89
C ASP A 941 -7.96 -19.68 41.25
N ASP A 942 -8.13 -18.78 40.28
CA ASP A 942 -8.86 -17.53 40.42
C ASP A 942 -10.37 -17.72 40.21
N VAL A 943 -11.13 -17.43 41.28
CA VAL A 943 -12.54 -17.79 41.38
C VAL A 943 -13.41 -16.81 40.58
N GLY A 944 -13.89 -17.26 39.42
CA GLY A 944 -14.83 -16.53 38.58
C GLY A 944 -14.29 -16.15 37.21
N ASP A 945 -13.02 -16.46 36.92
CA ASP A 945 -12.43 -16.23 35.61
C ASP A 945 -13.02 -17.16 34.55
N MET A 946 -13.19 -16.59 33.36
CA MET A 946 -13.76 -17.29 32.23
C MET A 946 -12.63 -17.95 31.46
N LEU A 947 -12.68 -19.28 31.36
CA LEU A 947 -11.71 -20.04 30.60
C LEU A 947 -12.11 -20.11 29.14
N SER A 948 -11.21 -19.62 28.29
CA SER A 948 -11.28 -19.69 26.84
C SER A 948 -10.35 -20.78 26.32
N TYR A 949 -10.82 -21.64 25.43
CA TYR A 949 -10.02 -22.69 24.81
C TYR A 949 -9.75 -22.38 23.34
N SER A 950 -8.56 -22.72 22.84
CA SER A 950 -8.19 -22.56 21.44
C SER A 950 -7.25 -23.67 20.94
N ARG A 951 -7.14 -23.83 19.62
CA ARG A 951 -6.22 -24.76 18.95
C ARG A 951 -4.97 -24.01 18.50
N ILE A 952 -3.79 -24.44 18.95
CA ILE A 952 -2.49 -23.91 18.51
C ILE A 952 -2.04 -24.60 17.22
N SER A 953 -2.13 -25.93 17.18
CA SER A 953 -1.71 -26.74 16.03
C SER A 953 -2.42 -28.08 15.98
N GLY A 954 -2.35 -28.75 14.84
CA GLY A 954 -3.01 -30.02 14.57
C GLY A 954 -3.85 -29.95 13.29
N PRO A 955 -4.43 -31.08 12.86
CA PRO A 955 -5.22 -31.16 11.63
C PRO A 955 -6.37 -30.15 11.56
N ASP A 956 -6.67 -29.62 10.38
CA ASP A 956 -7.53 -28.45 10.23
C ASP A 956 -9.00 -28.70 10.56
N TRP A 957 -9.43 -29.97 10.52
CA TRP A 957 -10.82 -30.33 10.70
C TRP A 957 -11.43 -29.99 12.06
N LEU A 958 -10.63 -29.92 13.13
CA LEU A 958 -11.13 -29.72 14.49
C LEU A 958 -11.15 -28.23 14.86
N VAL A 959 -12.33 -27.64 14.97
CA VAL A 959 -12.57 -26.32 15.55
C VAL A 959 -12.69 -26.43 17.08
N VAL A 960 -11.88 -25.65 17.79
CA VAL A 960 -11.99 -25.47 19.25
C VAL A 960 -12.62 -24.10 19.49
N ALA A 961 -13.87 -24.06 19.98
CA ALA A 961 -14.54 -22.83 20.36
C ALA A 961 -14.06 -22.35 21.73
N ALA A 962 -14.19 -21.04 21.97
CA ALA A 962 -13.74 -20.38 23.19
C ALA A 962 -14.36 -21.00 24.46
N ASP A 963 -15.64 -21.37 24.46
CA ASP A 963 -16.29 -22.03 25.61
C ASP A 963 -15.84 -23.48 25.85
N GLY A 964 -14.88 -23.96 25.06
CA GLY A 964 -14.37 -25.31 25.08
C GLY A 964 -15.17 -26.26 24.21
N ALA A 965 -16.24 -25.84 23.51
CA ALA A 965 -16.93 -26.72 22.58
C ALA A 965 -15.99 -27.13 21.44
N LEU A 966 -15.83 -28.44 21.26
CA LEU A 966 -15.14 -29.00 20.12
C LEU A 966 -16.17 -29.24 19.03
N SER A 967 -15.90 -28.76 17.83
CA SER A 967 -16.70 -29.07 16.64
C SER A 967 -15.78 -29.25 15.45
N GLY A 968 -16.25 -29.83 14.37
CA GLY A 968 -15.39 -30.09 13.24
C GLY A 968 -15.88 -31.28 12.46
N THR A 969 -15.44 -31.42 11.22
CA THR A 969 -15.76 -32.59 10.42
C THR A 969 -14.43 -33.09 9.89
N PRO A 970 -13.83 -34.12 10.52
CA PRO A 970 -12.63 -34.74 9.98
C PRO A 970 -12.86 -35.11 8.52
N ASP A 971 -11.86 -34.97 7.68
CA ASP A 971 -11.92 -35.64 6.39
C ASP A 971 -11.26 -37.02 6.51
N ARG A 972 -11.34 -37.78 5.44
CA ARG A 972 -10.80 -39.14 5.43
C ARG A 972 -9.27 -39.20 5.56
N THR A 973 -8.56 -38.13 5.24
CA THR A 973 -7.10 -38.03 5.45
C THR A 973 -6.74 -37.90 6.93
N ASP A 974 -7.72 -37.50 7.76
CA ASP A 974 -7.57 -37.41 9.20
C ASP A 974 -7.77 -38.75 9.91
N VAL A 975 -8.10 -39.86 9.23
CA VAL A 975 -8.33 -41.15 9.93
C VAL A 975 -7.09 -41.61 10.71
N GLY A 976 -7.30 -41.92 12.00
CA GLY A 976 -6.24 -42.29 12.94
C GLY A 976 -6.18 -41.37 14.16
N THR A 977 -5.14 -41.53 14.98
CA THR A 977 -4.98 -40.67 16.16
C THR A 977 -4.49 -39.29 15.73
N ASN A 978 -5.39 -38.31 15.76
CA ASN A 978 -5.07 -36.92 15.53
C ASN A 978 -4.59 -36.33 16.83
N THR A 979 -3.50 -35.57 16.74
CA THR A 979 -2.91 -34.90 17.88
C THR A 979 -3.00 -33.40 17.64
N PHE A 980 -3.64 -32.71 18.57
CA PHE A 980 -3.81 -31.26 18.56
C PHE A 980 -3.08 -30.69 19.76
N MET A 981 -2.39 -29.58 19.56
CA MET A 981 -1.93 -28.76 20.67
C MET A 981 -3.04 -27.76 20.97
N ILE A 982 -3.62 -27.83 22.16
CA ILE A 982 -4.69 -26.93 22.60
C ILE A 982 -4.20 -26.04 23.73
N LYS A 983 -4.75 -24.84 23.80
CA LYS A 983 -4.47 -23.82 24.80
C LYS A 983 -5.74 -23.55 25.61
N VAL A 984 -5.59 -23.39 26.92
CA VAL A 984 -6.61 -22.74 27.77
C VAL A 984 -6.05 -21.42 28.23
N GLU A 985 -6.87 -20.37 28.17
CA GLU A 985 -6.55 -19.02 28.61
C GLU A 985 -7.64 -18.52 29.53
N ASP A 986 -7.29 -17.73 30.53
CA ASP A 986 -8.26 -16.98 31.31
C ASP A 986 -8.56 -15.63 30.64
N ASN A 987 -9.38 -14.81 31.30
CA ASN A 987 -9.73 -13.45 30.87
C ASN A 987 -8.54 -12.47 30.88
N ALA A 988 -7.40 -12.82 31.47
CA ALA A 988 -6.17 -12.04 31.50
C ALA A 988 -5.05 -12.62 30.60
N LEU A 989 -5.41 -13.55 29.70
CA LEU A 989 -4.54 -14.19 28.71
C LEU A 989 -3.38 -15.01 29.29
N ALA A 990 -3.39 -15.30 30.60
CA ALA A 990 -2.46 -16.28 31.12
C ALA A 990 -2.95 -17.67 30.68
N SER A 991 -2.02 -18.57 30.36
CA SER A 991 -2.36 -19.76 29.60
C SER A 991 -1.56 -21.00 29.98
N ASP A 992 -2.14 -22.14 29.68
CA ASP A 992 -1.48 -23.44 29.70
C ASP A 992 -1.82 -24.20 28.41
N THR A 993 -0.95 -25.13 28.04
CA THR A 993 -1.12 -25.94 26.83
C THR A 993 -1.15 -27.42 27.18
N ALA A 994 -1.97 -28.18 26.48
CA ALA A 994 -2.02 -29.63 26.60
C ALA A 994 -2.13 -30.29 25.23
N THR A 995 -1.71 -31.54 25.16
CA THR A 995 -1.90 -32.37 23.97
C THR A 995 -3.30 -32.97 24.00
N LEU A 996 -4.18 -32.58 23.08
CA LEU A 996 -5.47 -33.24 22.84
C LEU A 996 -5.30 -34.34 21.79
N LYS A 997 -5.75 -35.54 22.12
CA LYS A 997 -5.80 -36.67 21.20
C LYS A 997 -7.24 -37.04 20.90
N ILE A 998 -7.58 -37.00 19.62
CA ILE A 998 -8.86 -37.49 19.10
C ILE A 998 -8.54 -38.56 18.09
N MET A 999 -8.98 -39.77 18.37
CA MET A 999 -8.96 -40.81 17.35
C MET A 999 -10.11 -40.52 16.39
N VAL A 1000 -9.78 -40.23 15.13
CA VAL A 1000 -10.77 -40.21 14.05
C VAL A 1000 -10.89 -41.65 13.60
N ASP A 1001 -11.96 -42.28 14.06
CA ASP A 1001 -12.48 -43.47 13.42
C ASP A 1001 -12.89 -43.06 12.00
N PRO A 1002 -12.66 -43.87 10.97
CA PRO A 1002 -13.31 -43.61 9.68
C PRO A 1002 -14.82 -43.55 9.94
N THR A 1003 -15.53 -42.53 9.40
CA THR A 1003 -17.00 -42.51 9.46
C THR A 1003 -17.43 -43.84 8.89
N ALA A 1004 -18.33 -44.52 9.61
CA ALA A 1004 -18.96 -45.74 9.13
C ALA A 1004 -19.55 -45.34 7.79
N GLY A 1005 -18.81 -45.65 6.71
CA GLY A 1005 -18.89 -44.82 5.51
C GLY A 1005 -20.34 -44.69 5.12
N GLY A 1006 -20.74 -43.49 4.69
CA GLY A 1006 -21.83 -43.40 3.74
C GLY A 1006 -21.45 -44.34 2.59
N GLY A 1007 -21.85 -45.60 2.73
CA GLY A 1007 -21.33 -46.69 1.95
C GLY A 1007 -21.77 -46.43 0.54
N LEU A 1008 -20.80 -46.28 -0.36
CA LEU A 1008 -21.11 -46.32 -1.79
C LEU A 1008 -21.79 -47.63 -2.13
N ALA A 1009 -21.49 -48.69 -1.38
CA ALA A 1009 -22.38 -49.82 -1.17
C ALA A 1009 -22.35 -50.30 0.30
N SER A 1010 -23.50 -50.60 0.88
CA SER A 1010 -23.60 -51.15 2.24
C SER A 1010 -24.66 -52.25 2.32
N ASP A 1011 -24.49 -53.20 3.23
CA ASP A 1011 -25.53 -54.17 3.59
C ASP A 1011 -25.32 -54.62 5.04
N ASP A 1012 -26.27 -54.29 5.90
CA ASP A 1012 -26.36 -54.71 7.30
C ASP A 1012 -27.13 -56.04 7.43
N PHE A 1013 -27.62 -56.61 6.34
CA PHE A 1013 -28.42 -57.85 6.30
C PHE A 1013 -29.71 -57.86 7.14
N GLU A 1014 -30.03 -56.76 7.85
CA GLU A 1014 -31.21 -56.57 8.72
C GLU A 1014 -32.54 -56.60 7.95
N SER A 1015 -32.48 -56.50 6.62
CA SER A 1015 -33.64 -56.77 5.75
C SER A 1015 -34.16 -58.21 5.88
N GLY A 1016 -33.37 -59.14 6.42
CA GLY A 1016 -33.68 -60.57 6.48
C GLY A 1016 -33.68 -61.26 5.11
N THR A 1017 -33.16 -60.59 4.07
CA THR A 1017 -33.16 -61.10 2.69
C THR A 1017 -31.82 -60.83 2.00
N TRP A 1018 -31.53 -61.58 0.92
CA TRP A 1018 -30.37 -61.37 0.06
C TRP A 1018 -30.46 -60.15 -0.87
N THR A 1019 -31.53 -59.35 -0.74
CA THR A 1019 -31.78 -58.16 -1.56
C THR A 1019 -31.70 -56.86 -0.77
N GLY A 1020 -31.26 -56.90 0.49
CA GLY A 1020 -31.02 -55.72 1.32
C GLY A 1020 -29.88 -54.82 0.84
N GLY A 1021 -29.60 -53.76 1.61
CA GLY A 1021 -28.48 -52.85 1.38
C GLY A 1021 -28.72 -51.74 0.33
N THR A 1022 -27.78 -50.78 0.26
CA THR A 1022 -27.75 -49.64 -0.67
C THR A 1022 -26.50 -49.72 -1.56
N GLY A 1023 -26.55 -49.13 -2.77
CA GLY A 1023 -25.33 -48.94 -3.58
C GLY A 1023 -24.81 -50.14 -4.39
N TRP A 1024 -25.60 -51.21 -4.49
CA TRP A 1024 -25.25 -52.42 -5.25
C TRP A 1024 -26.01 -52.52 -6.57
N ALA A 1025 -25.36 -53.06 -7.62
CA ALA A 1025 -25.96 -53.21 -8.95
C ALA A 1025 -27.10 -54.26 -9.00
N VAL A 1026 -26.97 -55.33 -8.22
CA VAL A 1026 -27.90 -56.48 -8.14
C VAL A 1026 -27.88 -57.06 -6.73
N GLY A 1027 -28.86 -57.91 -6.36
CA GLY A 1027 -28.86 -58.63 -5.06
C GLY A 1027 -27.73 -59.66 -4.92
N TRP A 1028 -27.49 -60.13 -3.69
CA TRP A 1028 -26.45 -61.14 -3.42
C TRP A 1028 -26.69 -62.44 -4.17
N SER A 1029 -25.62 -62.96 -4.78
CA SER A 1029 -25.59 -64.32 -5.31
C SER A 1029 -25.01 -65.27 -4.27
N THR A 1030 -25.67 -66.41 -4.04
CA THR A 1030 -25.27 -67.40 -3.02
C THR A 1030 -24.86 -68.72 -3.65
N ASN A 1031 -23.88 -69.40 -3.07
CA ASN A 1031 -23.47 -70.76 -3.42
C ASN A 1031 -23.13 -71.55 -2.14
N GLY A 1032 -23.39 -72.86 -2.09
CA GLY A 1032 -23.18 -73.67 -0.88
C GLY A 1032 -24.19 -73.37 0.25
N GLY A 1033 -23.79 -73.53 1.52
CA GLY A 1033 -24.63 -73.22 2.67
C GLY A 1033 -24.58 -71.72 3.01
N ALA A 1034 -25.55 -70.94 2.56
CA ALA A 1034 -25.67 -69.53 2.91
C ALA A 1034 -27.12 -69.20 3.29
N VAL A 1035 -27.35 -68.61 4.45
CA VAL A 1035 -28.66 -68.09 4.91
C VAL A 1035 -28.50 -66.71 5.55
N VAL A 1036 -29.56 -65.92 5.62
CA VAL A 1036 -29.60 -64.68 6.43
C VAL A 1036 -30.47 -64.99 7.65
N GLU A 1037 -29.90 -64.90 8.86
CA GLU A 1037 -30.61 -65.27 10.08
C GLU A 1037 -30.14 -64.48 11.31
N THR A 1038 -30.96 -64.47 12.36
CA THR A 1038 -30.64 -63.82 13.63
C THR A 1038 -29.55 -64.59 14.36
N ASP A 1039 -28.41 -63.95 14.59
CA ASP A 1039 -27.36 -64.45 15.46
C ASP A 1039 -27.53 -63.88 16.88
N ASN A 1040 -27.73 -64.76 17.87
CA ASN A 1040 -28.00 -64.34 19.25
C ASN A 1040 -26.77 -63.75 19.96
N ASP A 1041 -25.55 -63.99 19.46
CA ASP A 1041 -24.33 -63.46 20.09
C ASP A 1041 -23.95 -62.10 19.49
N LEU A 1042 -24.27 -61.84 18.21
CA LEU A 1042 -24.19 -60.50 17.59
C LEU A 1042 -25.42 -59.63 17.91
N ASN A 1043 -26.53 -60.24 18.32
CA ASN A 1043 -27.81 -59.58 18.59
C ASN A 1043 -28.34 -58.82 17.35
N SER A 1044 -28.10 -59.37 16.16
CA SER A 1044 -28.38 -58.80 14.83
C SER A 1044 -28.74 -59.92 13.82
N ILE A 1045 -29.27 -59.56 12.65
CA ILE A 1045 -29.50 -60.46 11.53
C ILE A 1045 -28.30 -60.40 10.59
N ALA A 1046 -27.55 -61.48 10.47
CA ALA A 1046 -26.30 -61.51 9.70
C ALA A 1046 -26.36 -62.51 8.53
N ALA A 1047 -25.50 -62.32 7.53
CA ALA A 1047 -25.25 -63.32 6.51
C ALA A 1047 -24.45 -64.48 7.09
N HIS A 1048 -25.04 -65.66 7.15
CA HIS A 1048 -24.47 -66.85 7.77
C HIS A 1048 -24.07 -67.90 6.72
N LEU A 1049 -22.77 -68.16 6.64
CA LEU A 1049 -22.15 -69.16 5.76
C LEU A 1049 -21.75 -70.44 6.53
N THR A 1050 -22.10 -71.60 5.98
CA THR A 1050 -21.76 -72.96 6.44
C THR A 1050 -21.48 -73.87 5.24
N LYS A 1051 -20.86 -75.05 5.42
CA LYS A 1051 -20.72 -76.09 4.37
C LYS A 1051 -20.24 -75.55 3.00
N ASN A 1052 -19.07 -74.93 2.96
CA ASN A 1052 -18.53 -74.32 1.74
C ASN A 1052 -19.40 -73.18 1.17
N GLY A 1053 -20.04 -72.41 2.07
CA GLY A 1053 -20.93 -71.31 1.74
C GLY A 1053 -20.17 -70.10 1.16
N GLN A 1054 -20.79 -69.43 0.20
CA GLN A 1054 -20.25 -68.26 -0.48
C GLN A 1054 -21.36 -67.27 -0.82
N ILE A 1055 -21.07 -65.99 -0.64
CA ILE A 1055 -21.88 -64.86 -1.14
C ILE A 1055 -21.02 -63.95 -2.03
N THR A 1056 -21.58 -63.40 -3.11
CA THR A 1056 -20.88 -62.45 -4.01
C THR A 1056 -21.84 -61.39 -4.54
N ARG A 1057 -21.38 -60.14 -4.64
CA ARG A 1057 -22.16 -59.00 -5.15
C ARG A 1057 -21.31 -57.98 -5.93
N THR A 1058 -21.93 -57.28 -6.88
CA THR A 1058 -21.30 -56.33 -7.81
C THR A 1058 -21.59 -54.87 -7.41
N LEU A 1059 -20.57 -54.01 -7.47
CA LEU A 1059 -20.61 -52.56 -7.22
C LEU A 1059 -20.97 -51.79 -8.49
N ASP A 1060 -21.63 -50.63 -8.37
CA ASP A 1060 -21.94 -49.72 -9.51
C ASP A 1060 -21.88 -48.24 -9.08
N PRO A 1061 -20.92 -47.43 -9.59
CA PRO A 1061 -19.81 -47.80 -10.50
C PRO A 1061 -18.64 -48.50 -9.77
N PRO A 1062 -17.62 -49.02 -10.50
CA PRO A 1062 -16.35 -49.46 -9.91
C PRO A 1062 -15.63 -48.33 -9.16
N GLN A 1063 -14.89 -48.67 -8.11
CA GLN A 1063 -14.34 -47.70 -7.14
C GLN A 1063 -12.81 -47.74 -7.09
N VAL A 1064 -12.14 -46.59 -7.04
CA VAL A 1064 -10.69 -46.46 -6.73
C VAL A 1064 -10.51 -46.02 -5.28
N ASP A 1065 -9.29 -46.11 -4.75
CA ASP A 1065 -8.95 -45.77 -3.36
C ASP A 1065 -9.91 -46.39 -2.32
N SER A 1066 -10.34 -47.62 -2.60
CA SER A 1066 -11.46 -48.24 -1.89
C SER A 1066 -11.05 -48.81 -0.53
N ARG A 1067 -12.02 -48.92 0.38
CA ARG A 1067 -11.92 -49.70 1.62
C ARG A 1067 -13.10 -50.65 1.76
N LEU A 1068 -12.84 -51.82 2.30
CA LEU A 1068 -13.84 -52.84 2.63
C LEU A 1068 -13.87 -53.01 4.15
N THR A 1069 -15.00 -52.68 4.77
CA THR A 1069 -15.24 -52.90 6.19
C THR A 1069 -16.40 -53.88 6.41
N PHE A 1070 -16.28 -54.76 7.40
CA PHE A 1070 -17.36 -55.68 7.80
C PHE A 1070 -17.11 -56.24 9.19
N ASP A 1071 -18.18 -56.48 9.92
CA ASP A 1071 -18.19 -57.26 11.15
C ASP A 1071 -18.29 -58.73 10.82
N TRP A 1072 -17.62 -59.56 11.62
CA TRP A 1072 -17.69 -61.00 11.45
C TRP A 1072 -17.61 -61.77 12.74
N LYS A 1073 -18.22 -62.96 12.68
CA LYS A 1073 -18.15 -63.98 13.73
C LYS A 1073 -17.76 -65.31 13.13
N LEU A 1074 -16.71 -65.92 13.67
CA LEU A 1074 -16.26 -67.24 13.28
C LEU A 1074 -16.35 -68.21 14.45
N LYS A 1075 -16.92 -69.38 14.20
CA LYS A 1075 -17.06 -70.43 15.21
C LYS A 1075 -16.78 -71.80 14.60
N SER A 1076 -15.99 -72.60 15.31
CA SER A 1076 -15.78 -74.03 15.05
C SER A 1076 -15.11 -74.38 13.72
N LEU A 1077 -14.15 -73.59 13.20
CA LEU A 1077 -13.26 -74.12 12.15
C LEU A 1077 -12.34 -75.18 12.76
N ASP A 1078 -12.82 -76.40 12.95
CA ASP A 1078 -12.19 -77.40 13.81
C ASP A 1078 -11.04 -78.17 13.12
N ASN A 1079 -10.72 -77.80 11.87
CA ASN A 1079 -9.62 -78.36 11.10
C ASN A 1079 -8.74 -77.26 10.47
N PRO A 1080 -7.40 -77.32 10.59
CA PRO A 1080 -6.48 -76.34 10.01
C PRO A 1080 -6.50 -76.22 8.47
N SER A 1081 -7.21 -77.10 7.75
CA SER A 1081 -7.49 -76.93 6.31
C SER A 1081 -8.73 -76.09 6.00
N GLU A 1082 -9.47 -75.66 7.02
CA GLU A 1082 -10.69 -74.85 6.90
C GLU A 1082 -10.36 -73.37 7.08
N TYR A 1083 -11.05 -72.52 6.32
CA TYR A 1083 -10.81 -71.08 6.35
C TYR A 1083 -12.06 -70.29 5.98
N ALA A 1084 -12.18 -69.08 6.53
CA ALA A 1084 -13.07 -68.03 6.05
C ALA A 1084 -12.22 -66.98 5.32
N GLN A 1085 -12.74 -66.39 4.25
CA GLN A 1085 -12.04 -65.37 3.47
C GLN A 1085 -12.97 -64.31 2.90
N ALA A 1086 -12.41 -63.11 2.69
CA ALA A 1086 -13.00 -62.03 1.92
C ALA A 1086 -12.14 -61.77 0.68
N GLU A 1087 -12.78 -61.56 -0.46
CA GLU A 1087 -12.16 -61.41 -1.77
C GLU A 1087 -12.76 -60.21 -2.53
N VAL A 1088 -11.94 -59.51 -3.32
CA VAL A 1088 -12.36 -58.38 -4.18
C VAL A 1088 -11.93 -58.59 -5.64
N TYR A 1089 -12.60 -57.92 -6.58
CA TYR A 1089 -12.33 -58.03 -8.02
C TYR A 1089 -12.09 -56.66 -8.69
N ASP A 1090 -10.90 -56.46 -9.24
CA ASP A 1090 -10.49 -55.25 -10.02
C ASP A 1090 -10.19 -55.55 -11.51
N GLY A 1091 -10.51 -56.78 -11.94
CA GLY A 1091 -10.02 -57.39 -13.18
C GLY A 1091 -9.44 -58.79 -12.94
N ALA A 1092 -9.02 -59.08 -11.71
CA ALA A 1092 -8.73 -60.41 -11.18
C ALA A 1092 -9.26 -60.56 -9.74
N TRP A 1093 -9.40 -61.79 -9.24
CA TRP A 1093 -9.82 -62.02 -7.84
C TRP A 1093 -8.61 -61.93 -6.90
N HIS A 1094 -8.73 -61.10 -5.87
CA HIS A 1094 -7.73 -60.89 -4.84
C HIS A 1094 -8.29 -61.29 -3.47
N ILE A 1095 -7.56 -62.11 -2.72
CA ILE A 1095 -7.89 -62.41 -1.33
C ILE A 1095 -7.36 -61.26 -0.48
N VAL A 1096 -8.26 -60.61 0.25
CA VAL A 1096 -7.94 -59.42 1.07
C VAL A 1096 -8.04 -59.71 2.57
N TRP A 1097 -8.72 -60.79 2.96
CA TRP A 1097 -8.74 -61.27 4.33
C TRP A 1097 -8.90 -62.80 4.41
N THR A 1098 -8.28 -63.41 5.41
CA THR A 1098 -8.38 -64.86 5.67
C THR A 1098 -8.26 -65.16 7.15
N ASN A 1099 -9.10 -66.07 7.65
CA ASN A 1099 -9.05 -66.55 9.03
C ASN A 1099 -9.21 -68.08 9.10
N THR A 1100 -8.35 -68.73 9.89
CA THR A 1100 -8.29 -70.19 10.10
C THR A 1100 -8.50 -70.58 11.56
N SER A 1101 -8.97 -69.65 12.39
CA SER A 1101 -9.04 -69.81 13.84
C SER A 1101 -10.12 -70.80 14.28
N VAL A 1102 -9.72 -71.71 15.17
CA VAL A 1102 -10.55 -72.83 15.66
C VAL A 1102 -11.34 -72.50 16.94
N VAL A 1103 -11.23 -71.26 17.42
CA VAL A 1103 -11.88 -70.77 18.65
C VAL A 1103 -12.88 -69.70 18.26
N LEU A 1104 -14.00 -69.58 18.99
CA LEU A 1104 -14.98 -68.51 18.78
C LEU A 1104 -14.26 -67.15 18.76
N MET A 1105 -14.36 -66.45 17.63
CA MET A 1105 -13.81 -65.11 17.46
C MET A 1105 -14.88 -64.19 16.87
N LEU A 1106 -14.89 -62.98 17.40
CA LEU A 1106 -15.63 -61.84 16.92
C LEU A 1106 -14.58 -60.82 16.49
N GLY A 1107 -14.79 -60.20 15.33
CA GLY A 1107 -13.88 -59.19 14.82
C GLY A 1107 -14.60 -58.23 13.89
N ALA A 1108 -13.97 -57.08 13.69
CA ALA A 1108 -14.32 -56.12 12.66
C ALA A 1108 -13.07 -55.93 11.81
N GLU A 1109 -13.23 -55.93 10.50
CA GLU A 1109 -12.12 -55.65 9.59
C GLU A 1109 -12.33 -54.30 8.92
N ASP A 1110 -11.23 -53.57 8.74
CA ASP A 1110 -11.13 -52.41 7.86
C ASP A 1110 -9.92 -52.64 6.95
N ILE A 1111 -10.20 -52.99 5.70
CA ILE A 1111 -9.19 -53.41 4.75
C ILE A 1111 -9.00 -52.31 3.72
N ASP A 1112 -7.79 -51.76 3.68
CA ASP A 1112 -7.34 -50.82 2.66
C ASP A 1112 -7.15 -51.54 1.31
N LEU A 1113 -7.88 -51.09 0.29
CA LEU A 1113 -7.79 -51.60 -1.07
C LEU A 1113 -7.08 -50.63 -2.02
N GLY A 1114 -6.49 -49.54 -1.54
CA GLY A 1114 -5.83 -48.52 -2.36
C GLY A 1114 -4.66 -49.05 -3.22
N SER A 1115 -4.12 -50.24 -2.91
CA SER A 1115 -3.11 -50.90 -3.74
C SER A 1115 -3.68 -51.68 -4.93
N TYR A 1116 -5.00 -51.82 -5.04
CA TYR A 1116 -5.69 -52.55 -6.12
C TYR A 1116 -6.30 -51.58 -7.14
N GLY A 1117 -6.61 -52.06 -8.33
CA GLY A 1117 -7.31 -51.27 -9.35
C GLY A 1117 -8.77 -50.98 -8.98
N ALA A 1118 -9.56 -50.47 -9.92
CA ALA A 1118 -10.96 -50.13 -9.67
C ALA A 1118 -11.78 -51.37 -9.25
N VAL A 1119 -12.13 -51.46 -7.97
CA VAL A 1119 -12.83 -52.60 -7.38
C VAL A 1119 -14.29 -52.60 -7.83
N SER A 1120 -14.75 -53.74 -8.34
CA SER A 1120 -16.07 -53.90 -8.97
C SER A 1120 -16.92 -55.02 -8.36
N GLN A 1121 -16.34 -55.95 -7.59
CA GLN A 1121 -17.10 -57.00 -6.88
C GLN A 1121 -16.48 -57.33 -5.51
N VAL A 1122 -17.33 -57.78 -4.58
CA VAL A 1122 -16.94 -58.29 -3.26
C VAL A 1122 -17.52 -59.70 -3.05
N ARG A 1123 -16.76 -60.56 -2.39
CA ARG A 1123 -17.11 -61.96 -2.11
C ARG A 1123 -16.66 -62.40 -0.73
N PHE A 1124 -17.51 -63.15 -0.04
CA PHE A 1124 -17.17 -63.86 1.19
C PHE A 1124 -17.35 -65.36 1.01
N THR A 1125 -16.39 -66.14 1.50
CA THR A 1125 -16.40 -67.60 1.38
C THR A 1125 -15.98 -68.24 2.69
N VAL A 1126 -16.66 -69.31 3.12
CA VAL A 1126 -16.16 -70.25 4.12
C VAL A 1126 -15.84 -71.56 3.42
N PHE A 1127 -14.70 -72.17 3.69
CA PHE A 1127 -14.35 -73.52 3.24
C PHE A 1127 -14.28 -74.43 4.46
N ALA A 1128 -15.35 -75.20 4.69
CA ALA A 1128 -15.54 -76.01 5.88
C ALA A 1128 -16.44 -77.24 5.61
N GLY A 1129 -16.10 -78.38 6.20
CA GLY A 1129 -16.73 -79.67 5.90
C GLY A 1129 -18.00 -79.97 6.69
N GLY A 1130 -18.23 -79.28 7.82
CA GLY A 1130 -19.29 -79.55 8.79
C GLY A 1130 -20.46 -78.55 8.76
N VAL A 1131 -21.49 -78.82 9.57
CA VAL A 1131 -22.59 -77.87 9.87
C VAL A 1131 -22.37 -77.08 11.17
N ALA A 1132 -21.30 -77.40 11.90
CA ALA A 1132 -20.94 -76.73 13.16
C ALA A 1132 -20.02 -75.52 12.92
N ASP A 1133 -19.56 -75.35 11.67
CA ASP A 1133 -18.59 -74.34 11.27
C ASP A 1133 -19.38 -73.15 10.73
N HIS A 1134 -19.29 -72.02 11.42
CA HIS A 1134 -20.17 -70.88 11.21
C HIS A 1134 -19.35 -69.63 10.94
N PHE A 1135 -19.55 -68.99 9.78
CA PHE A 1135 -18.99 -67.68 9.45
C PHE A 1135 -20.14 -66.71 9.22
N HIS A 1136 -20.35 -65.78 10.14
CA HIS A 1136 -21.33 -64.72 10.00
C HIS A 1136 -20.64 -63.43 9.55
N ILE A 1137 -21.28 -62.70 8.65
CA ILE A 1137 -20.85 -61.40 8.15
C ILE A 1137 -21.99 -60.41 8.38
N ASP A 1138 -21.66 -59.24 8.92
CA ASP A 1138 -22.59 -58.19 9.26
C ASP A 1138 -21.96 -56.80 9.03
N ASN A 1139 -22.78 -55.73 9.03
CA ASN A 1139 -22.35 -54.34 8.88
C ASN A 1139 -21.33 -54.11 7.74
N LEU A 1140 -21.60 -54.69 6.57
CA LEU A 1140 -20.71 -54.59 5.42
C LEU A 1140 -20.79 -53.19 4.80
N VAL A 1141 -19.65 -52.53 4.64
CA VAL A 1141 -19.53 -51.26 3.93
C VAL A 1141 -18.36 -51.30 2.95
N VAL A 1142 -18.60 -50.85 1.73
CA VAL A 1142 -17.57 -50.53 0.73
C VAL A 1142 -17.55 -49.02 0.53
N SER A 1143 -16.40 -48.40 0.74
CA SER A 1143 -16.16 -46.96 0.53
C SER A 1143 -15.04 -46.74 -0.47
N GLY A 1144 -15.00 -45.58 -1.13
CA GLY A 1144 -14.01 -45.24 -2.17
C GLY A 1144 -14.37 -43.91 -2.82
N SER A 1145 -13.62 -43.51 -3.84
CA SER A 1145 -13.89 -42.30 -4.63
C SER A 1145 -14.19 -42.65 -6.08
N ALA A 1146 -15.10 -41.89 -6.69
CA ALA A 1146 -15.20 -41.83 -8.14
C ALA A 1146 -13.95 -41.09 -8.67
N PRO A 1147 -13.38 -41.49 -9.82
CA PRO A 1147 -12.20 -40.84 -10.38
C PRO A 1147 -12.40 -39.32 -10.62
N ALA A 1148 -11.34 -38.50 -10.52
CA ALA A 1148 -11.37 -37.03 -10.65
C ALA A 1148 -11.97 -36.53 -12.00
N PRO A 1149 -12.67 -35.38 -12.08
CA PRO A 1149 -13.37 -34.93 -13.29
C PRO A 1149 -12.48 -34.83 -14.54
N TYR A 1150 -11.26 -34.26 -14.44
CA TYR A 1150 -10.31 -34.27 -15.55
C TYR A 1150 -9.87 -35.69 -15.90
N SER A 1151 -9.69 -36.59 -14.92
CA SER A 1151 -9.30 -37.98 -15.18
C SER A 1151 -10.44 -38.80 -15.82
N VAL A 1152 -11.69 -38.51 -15.47
CA VAL A 1152 -12.89 -39.08 -16.08
C VAL A 1152 -13.02 -38.59 -17.51
N TRP A 1153 -12.86 -37.28 -17.71
CA TRP A 1153 -12.88 -36.64 -19.02
C TRP A 1153 -11.72 -37.14 -19.91
N SER A 1154 -10.50 -37.19 -19.40
CA SER A 1154 -9.33 -37.68 -20.14
C SER A 1154 -9.47 -39.16 -20.49
N ASN A 1155 -10.04 -39.97 -19.60
CA ASN A 1155 -10.34 -41.37 -19.87
C ASN A 1155 -11.46 -41.53 -20.91
N GLN A 1156 -12.49 -40.68 -20.88
CA GLN A 1156 -13.56 -40.66 -21.88
C GLN A 1156 -12.99 -40.41 -23.29
N TYR A 1157 -12.01 -39.52 -23.41
CA TYR A 1157 -11.32 -39.23 -24.67
C TYR A 1157 -10.12 -40.13 -24.95
N SER A 1158 -9.76 -41.01 -24.02
CA SER A 1158 -8.59 -41.90 -24.12
C SER A 1158 -7.28 -41.15 -24.40
N LEU A 1159 -7.08 -40.02 -23.72
CA LEU A 1159 -5.91 -39.17 -23.91
C LEU A 1159 -4.62 -39.88 -23.50
N VAL A 1160 -3.55 -39.58 -24.25
CA VAL A 1160 -2.24 -40.21 -24.08
C VAL A 1160 -1.26 -39.23 -23.43
N GLN A 1161 -1.47 -37.92 -23.57
CA GLN A 1161 -0.67 -36.89 -22.89
C GLN A 1161 -1.41 -36.33 -21.67
N GLY A 1162 -0.65 -35.73 -20.75
CA GLY A 1162 -1.19 -35.15 -19.52
C GLY A 1162 -1.93 -33.81 -19.75
N PRO A 1163 -2.34 -33.10 -18.68
CA PRO A 1163 -3.04 -31.81 -18.76
C PRO A 1163 -2.34 -30.73 -19.62
N ALA A 1164 -1.01 -30.68 -19.59
CA ALA A 1164 -0.22 -29.76 -20.42
C ALA A 1164 0.07 -30.30 -21.84
N GLY A 1165 -0.39 -31.51 -22.15
CA GLY A 1165 -0.28 -32.12 -23.46
C GLY A 1165 -1.28 -31.55 -24.46
N ASN A 1166 -1.09 -31.87 -25.72
CA ASN A 1166 -1.94 -31.44 -26.83
C ASN A 1166 -2.15 -32.66 -27.73
N ASP A 1167 -3.18 -33.44 -27.45
CA ASP A 1167 -3.39 -34.76 -28.04
C ASP A 1167 -3.84 -34.72 -29.51
N ASP A 1168 -4.52 -33.66 -29.93
CA ASP A 1168 -5.04 -33.52 -31.30
C ASP A 1168 -4.25 -32.55 -32.19
N GLY A 1169 -3.31 -31.80 -31.61
CA GLY A 1169 -2.34 -30.96 -32.31
C GLY A 1169 -2.87 -29.56 -32.68
N ASP A 1170 -3.92 -29.07 -32.03
CA ASP A 1170 -4.58 -27.80 -32.36
C ASP A 1170 -3.94 -26.54 -31.74
N ALA A 1171 -2.97 -26.75 -30.85
CA ALA A 1171 -2.17 -25.77 -30.08
C ALA A 1171 -2.82 -25.26 -28.78
N LEU A 1172 -4.03 -25.73 -28.47
CA LEU A 1172 -4.57 -25.71 -27.13
C LEU A 1172 -4.02 -26.93 -26.37
N ASN A 1173 -3.91 -26.83 -25.05
CA ASN A 1173 -3.55 -27.99 -24.24
C ASN A 1173 -4.82 -28.64 -23.68
N ASN A 1174 -4.71 -29.91 -23.30
CA ASN A 1174 -5.84 -30.71 -22.83
C ASN A 1174 -6.55 -30.07 -21.61
N LEU A 1175 -5.82 -29.35 -20.75
CA LEU A 1175 -6.40 -28.63 -19.60
C LEU A 1175 -7.25 -27.43 -20.04
N TYR A 1176 -6.79 -26.66 -21.03
CA TYR A 1176 -7.54 -25.56 -21.61
C TYR A 1176 -8.75 -26.07 -22.40
N GLU A 1177 -8.65 -27.22 -23.07
CA GLU A 1177 -9.79 -27.86 -23.70
C GLU A 1177 -10.82 -28.32 -22.69
N PHE A 1178 -10.40 -28.93 -21.58
CA PHE A 1178 -11.29 -29.24 -20.46
C PHE A 1178 -11.93 -27.96 -19.88
N GLY A 1179 -11.13 -26.92 -19.65
CA GLY A 1179 -11.56 -25.65 -19.07
C GLY A 1179 -12.44 -24.78 -19.98
N LEU A 1180 -12.43 -25.00 -21.29
CA LEU A 1180 -13.21 -24.25 -22.29
C LEU A 1180 -14.28 -25.10 -22.98
N GLY A 1181 -14.37 -26.39 -22.65
CA GLY A 1181 -15.35 -27.33 -23.23
C GLY A 1181 -15.00 -27.79 -24.66
N GLY A 1182 -13.72 -27.83 -25.00
CA GLY A 1182 -13.19 -28.37 -26.26
C GLY A 1182 -13.13 -29.90 -26.29
N ASN A 1183 -12.76 -30.45 -27.45
CA ASN A 1183 -12.65 -31.89 -27.66
C ASN A 1183 -11.21 -32.28 -28.02
N PRO A 1184 -10.48 -32.89 -27.07
CA PRO A 1184 -9.03 -33.15 -27.15
C PRO A 1184 -8.60 -34.25 -28.12
N THR A 1185 -9.52 -34.66 -28.98
CA THR A 1185 -9.30 -35.64 -30.05
C THR A 1185 -9.74 -35.11 -31.41
N ASN A 1186 -10.24 -33.88 -31.47
CA ASN A 1186 -10.81 -33.27 -32.65
C ASN A 1186 -10.29 -31.83 -32.80
N PRO A 1187 -9.27 -31.61 -33.63
CA PRO A 1187 -8.56 -30.32 -33.71
C PRO A 1187 -9.40 -29.19 -34.36
N SER A 1188 -10.67 -29.45 -34.64
CA SER A 1188 -11.64 -28.48 -35.12
C SER A 1188 -12.55 -27.94 -34.00
N ASP A 1189 -12.46 -28.47 -32.78
CA ASP A 1189 -13.36 -28.20 -31.66
C ASP A 1189 -12.57 -27.66 -30.45
N LEU A 1190 -12.15 -26.40 -30.56
CA LEU A 1190 -11.34 -25.66 -29.59
C LEU A 1190 -12.12 -25.24 -28.32
N GLY A 1191 -13.38 -25.65 -28.20
CA GLY A 1191 -14.30 -25.16 -27.17
C GLY A 1191 -14.70 -23.69 -27.34
N TYR A 1192 -15.11 -23.07 -26.23
CA TYR A 1192 -15.58 -21.69 -26.20
C TYR A 1192 -14.43 -20.71 -25.99
N LEU A 1193 -13.70 -20.42 -27.08
CA LEU A 1193 -12.60 -19.46 -27.03
C LEU A 1193 -13.04 -18.06 -26.60
N PRO A 1194 -12.15 -17.28 -25.95
CA PRO A 1194 -12.46 -15.92 -25.56
C PRO A 1194 -12.82 -15.02 -26.75
N THR A 1195 -13.73 -14.09 -26.51
CA THR A 1195 -14.15 -13.09 -27.50
C THR A 1195 -13.72 -11.69 -27.07
N LEU A 1196 -13.39 -10.87 -28.07
CA LEU A 1196 -12.89 -9.51 -27.88
C LEU A 1196 -13.89 -8.50 -28.46
N GLY A 1197 -14.25 -7.51 -27.66
CA GLY A 1197 -15.17 -6.43 -28.02
C GLY A 1197 -14.54 -5.05 -27.84
N LYS A 1198 -15.08 -4.05 -28.55
CA LYS A 1198 -14.83 -2.64 -28.25
C LYS A 1198 -16.16 -2.02 -27.86
N MET A 1199 -16.15 -1.23 -26.79
CA MET A 1199 -17.33 -0.48 -26.37
C MET A 1199 -16.95 0.94 -25.95
N SER A 1200 -17.94 1.83 -25.98
CA SER A 1200 -17.87 3.15 -25.39
C SER A 1200 -18.88 3.23 -24.25
N GLY A 1201 -18.45 3.75 -23.10
CA GLY A 1201 -19.29 3.88 -21.91
C GLY A 1201 -18.65 4.80 -20.88
N GLY A 1202 -19.42 5.73 -20.33
CA GLY A 1202 -18.93 6.70 -19.35
C GLY A 1202 -17.92 7.71 -19.89
N GLY A 1203 -17.96 8.04 -21.18
CA GLY A 1203 -17.02 8.98 -21.81
C GLY A 1203 -15.70 8.36 -22.29
N SER A 1204 -15.42 7.09 -21.94
CA SER A 1204 -14.18 6.39 -22.30
C SER A 1204 -14.40 5.22 -23.25
N ASN A 1205 -13.34 4.84 -23.97
CA ASN A 1205 -13.30 3.65 -24.82
C ASN A 1205 -12.67 2.46 -24.07
N TRP A 1206 -13.32 1.31 -24.16
CA TRP A 1206 -12.92 0.08 -23.47
C TRP A 1206 -12.69 -1.06 -24.45
N PHE A 1207 -11.73 -1.92 -24.10
CA PHE A 1207 -11.58 -3.24 -24.67
C PHE A 1207 -12.29 -4.24 -23.74
N GLU A 1208 -13.22 -5.02 -24.27
CA GLU A 1208 -13.91 -6.08 -23.54
C GLU A 1208 -13.29 -7.43 -23.88
N TYR A 1209 -12.91 -8.20 -22.85
CA TYR A 1209 -12.38 -9.56 -22.96
C TYR A 1209 -13.33 -10.52 -22.26
N ILE A 1210 -14.05 -11.34 -23.02
CA ILE A 1210 -15.07 -12.26 -22.50
C ILE A 1210 -14.58 -13.69 -22.65
N HIS A 1211 -14.46 -14.43 -21.55
CA HIS A 1211 -14.12 -15.86 -21.57
C HIS A 1211 -15.19 -16.68 -20.85
N VAL A 1212 -15.21 -18.00 -21.06
CA VAL A 1212 -16.03 -18.91 -20.25
C VAL A 1212 -15.26 -19.43 -19.04
N ARG A 1213 -16.00 -19.90 -18.04
CA ARG A 1213 -15.51 -20.73 -16.93
C ARG A 1213 -16.51 -21.86 -16.65
N GLN A 1214 -16.07 -23.01 -16.15
CA GLN A 1214 -16.99 -24.08 -15.76
C GLN A 1214 -17.92 -23.62 -14.63
N THR A 1215 -19.18 -24.08 -14.63
CA THR A 1215 -20.17 -23.75 -13.58
C THR A 1215 -20.05 -24.65 -12.35
N ASP A 1216 -19.32 -25.76 -12.45
CA ASP A 1216 -19.09 -26.66 -11.33
C ASP A 1216 -18.05 -26.05 -10.37
N PRO A 1217 -18.44 -25.67 -9.13
CA PRO A 1217 -17.51 -25.14 -8.15
C PRO A 1217 -16.42 -26.15 -7.76
N ASP A 1218 -16.63 -27.45 -7.99
CA ASP A 1218 -15.68 -28.52 -7.69
C ASP A 1218 -14.87 -28.97 -8.93
N SER A 1219 -14.86 -28.17 -10.00
CA SER A 1219 -14.13 -28.45 -11.25
C SER A 1219 -12.61 -28.53 -11.08
N GLY A 1220 -12.08 -28.01 -9.97
CA GLY A 1220 -10.64 -27.98 -9.68
C GLY A 1220 -9.85 -27.04 -10.59
N LEU A 1221 -10.47 -25.98 -11.13
CA LEU A 1221 -9.84 -25.01 -12.04
C LEU A 1221 -9.93 -23.56 -11.53
N LEU A 1222 -8.89 -22.77 -11.78
CA LEU A 1222 -8.83 -21.31 -11.58
C LEU A 1222 -8.71 -20.57 -12.93
N TYR A 1223 -9.37 -19.40 -13.04
CA TYR A 1223 -9.39 -18.56 -14.25
C TYR A 1223 -9.04 -17.09 -13.93
N TYR A 1224 -8.07 -16.49 -14.62
CA TYR A 1224 -7.74 -15.05 -14.52
C TYR A 1224 -7.05 -14.51 -15.78
N LEU A 1225 -6.96 -13.16 -15.91
CA LEU A 1225 -6.26 -12.52 -17.02
C LEU A 1225 -4.90 -11.97 -16.61
N GLU A 1226 -3.98 -11.95 -17.57
CA GLU A 1226 -2.71 -11.26 -17.46
C GLU A 1226 -2.50 -10.30 -18.63
N LEU A 1227 -1.89 -9.16 -18.33
CA LEU A 1227 -1.64 -8.07 -19.26
C LEU A 1227 -0.14 -7.77 -19.36
N SER A 1228 0.30 -7.38 -20.55
CA SER A 1228 1.68 -6.95 -20.81
C SER A 1228 1.68 -5.83 -21.85
N ASP A 1229 2.66 -4.92 -21.77
CA ASP A 1229 2.87 -3.86 -22.76
C ASP A 1229 3.73 -4.33 -23.94
N ASN A 1230 4.46 -5.45 -23.80
CA ASN A 1230 5.27 -6.02 -24.86
C ASN A 1230 5.50 -7.53 -24.69
N LEU A 1231 5.51 -8.26 -25.81
CA LEU A 1231 5.77 -9.71 -25.81
C LEU A 1231 7.26 -10.08 -25.67
N ALA A 1232 8.17 -9.11 -25.54
CA ALA A 1232 9.62 -9.35 -25.53
C ALA A 1232 10.22 -9.48 -24.13
N SER A 1233 9.63 -8.83 -23.12
CA SER A 1233 10.14 -8.74 -21.75
C SER A 1233 9.75 -9.91 -20.85
N ASN A 1234 8.77 -10.72 -21.27
CA ASN A 1234 8.14 -11.78 -20.50
C ASN A 1234 7.58 -11.34 -19.12
N LEU A 1235 7.33 -10.04 -18.95
CA LEU A 1235 6.69 -9.46 -17.76
C LEU A 1235 5.18 -9.36 -18.00
N TRP A 1236 4.42 -10.07 -17.18
CA TRP A 1236 2.96 -10.12 -17.21
C TRP A 1236 2.43 -9.72 -15.82
N THR A 1237 1.34 -8.97 -15.78
CA THR A 1237 0.70 -8.53 -14.53
C THR A 1237 -0.78 -8.88 -14.54
N THR A 1238 -1.34 -9.20 -13.38
CA THR A 1238 -2.78 -9.40 -13.17
C THR A 1238 -3.52 -8.09 -12.91
N ASN A 1239 -2.81 -6.95 -12.84
CA ASN A 1239 -3.40 -5.63 -12.68
C ASN A 1239 -3.76 -5.00 -14.03
N GLY A 1240 -4.80 -4.16 -14.06
CA GLY A 1240 -5.17 -3.35 -15.23
C GLY A 1240 -6.43 -3.79 -15.99
N TYR A 1241 -7.21 -4.73 -15.44
CA TYR A 1241 -8.55 -5.06 -15.92
C TYR A 1241 -9.56 -5.08 -14.76
N THR A 1242 -10.85 -4.98 -15.09
CA THR A 1242 -11.95 -5.09 -14.12
C THR A 1242 -12.97 -6.09 -14.61
N VAL A 1243 -13.38 -7.03 -13.75
CA VAL A 1243 -14.51 -7.92 -14.04
C VAL A 1243 -15.81 -7.14 -13.87
N VAL A 1244 -16.58 -6.99 -14.94
CA VAL A 1244 -17.81 -6.17 -14.95
C VAL A 1244 -19.10 -6.99 -14.93
N GLY A 1245 -18.99 -8.31 -15.02
CA GLY A 1245 -20.12 -9.21 -14.85
C GLY A 1245 -19.78 -10.66 -15.16
N SER A 1246 -20.59 -11.57 -14.61
CA SER A 1246 -20.60 -12.99 -14.96
C SER A 1246 -22.04 -13.48 -15.10
N GLY A 1247 -22.30 -14.43 -16.00
CA GLY A 1247 -23.63 -15.02 -16.13
C GLY A 1247 -23.64 -16.32 -16.93
N SER A 1248 -24.71 -17.10 -16.77
CA SER A 1248 -24.85 -18.39 -17.45
C SER A 1248 -24.77 -18.24 -18.96
N PHE A 1249 -23.90 -19.03 -19.59
CA PHE A 1249 -23.64 -18.98 -21.03
C PHE A 1249 -24.21 -20.22 -21.73
N THR A 1250 -23.83 -21.41 -21.29
CA THR A 1250 -24.36 -22.70 -21.78
C THR A 1250 -24.38 -23.73 -20.64
N ASN A 1251 -24.89 -24.93 -20.89
CA ASN A 1251 -24.95 -25.99 -19.88
C ASN A 1251 -23.52 -26.40 -19.46
N GLY A 1252 -23.14 -26.06 -18.22
CA GLY A 1252 -21.81 -26.32 -17.68
C GLY A 1252 -20.84 -25.13 -17.71
N PHE A 1253 -21.20 -23.97 -18.30
CA PHE A 1253 -20.31 -22.81 -18.38
C PHE A 1253 -21.00 -21.45 -18.14
N ASP A 1254 -20.30 -20.58 -17.40
CA ASP A 1254 -20.60 -19.16 -17.24
C ASP A 1254 -19.68 -18.32 -18.14
N ALA A 1255 -20.20 -17.24 -18.72
CA ALA A 1255 -19.39 -16.20 -19.37
C ALA A 1255 -18.97 -15.14 -18.35
N VAL A 1256 -17.71 -14.71 -18.40
CA VAL A 1256 -17.11 -13.68 -17.55
C VAL A 1256 -16.63 -12.53 -18.44
N THR A 1257 -17.14 -11.32 -18.19
CA THR A 1257 -16.82 -10.12 -18.96
C THR A 1257 -15.80 -9.27 -18.21
N ASN A 1258 -14.67 -8.99 -18.85
CA ASN A 1258 -13.59 -8.15 -18.33
C ASN A 1258 -13.47 -6.87 -19.15
N ARG A 1259 -13.19 -5.72 -18.51
CA ARG A 1259 -12.92 -4.43 -19.17
C ARG A 1259 -11.49 -3.97 -18.94
N ILE A 1260 -10.89 -3.44 -20.00
CA ILE A 1260 -9.53 -2.90 -20.03
C ILE A 1260 -9.60 -1.50 -20.66
N SER A 1261 -9.02 -0.50 -20.00
CA SER A 1261 -9.07 0.90 -20.47
C SER A 1261 -8.12 1.11 -21.65
N THR A 1262 -8.64 1.68 -22.75
CA THR A 1262 -7.83 2.05 -23.91
C THR A 1262 -7.16 3.42 -23.79
N GLU A 1263 -7.41 4.14 -22.69
CA GLU A 1263 -6.84 5.49 -22.46
C GLU A 1263 -5.48 5.42 -21.76
N THR A 1264 -5.16 4.29 -21.13
CA THR A 1264 -3.98 4.17 -20.26
C THR A 1264 -2.71 3.75 -21.00
N LYS A 1265 -2.85 3.03 -22.12
CA LYS A 1265 -1.73 2.46 -22.90
C LYS A 1265 -2.07 2.45 -24.38
N ASP A 1266 -1.09 2.80 -25.22
CA ASP A 1266 -1.23 2.81 -26.69
C ASP A 1266 -1.35 1.39 -27.28
N GLU A 1267 -0.67 0.41 -26.64
CA GLU A 1267 -0.66 -0.99 -27.05
C GLU A 1267 -0.67 -1.90 -25.80
N GLN A 1268 -1.41 -3.01 -25.84
CA GLN A 1268 -1.48 -3.96 -24.74
C GLN A 1268 -1.77 -5.38 -25.24
N PHE A 1269 -1.14 -6.37 -24.63
CA PHE A 1269 -1.31 -7.79 -24.88
C PHE A 1269 -2.03 -8.44 -23.70
N ILE A 1270 -2.98 -9.34 -23.98
CA ILE A 1270 -3.87 -9.95 -22.98
C ILE A 1270 -3.85 -11.47 -23.18
N ARG A 1271 -3.74 -12.24 -22.08
CA ARG A 1271 -3.89 -13.70 -22.10
C ARG A 1271 -4.79 -14.20 -20.96
N LEU A 1272 -5.53 -15.27 -21.23
CA LEU A 1272 -6.30 -16.02 -20.22
C LEU A 1272 -5.43 -17.14 -19.64
N ILE A 1273 -5.40 -17.22 -18.32
CA ILE A 1273 -4.77 -18.32 -17.59
C ILE A 1273 -5.86 -19.26 -17.06
N ILE A 1274 -5.69 -20.55 -17.33
CA ILE A 1274 -6.48 -21.66 -16.77
C ILE A 1274 -5.49 -22.63 -16.12
N GLU A 1275 -5.62 -22.85 -14.82
CA GLU A 1275 -4.75 -23.77 -14.07
C GLU A 1275 -5.56 -24.65 -13.10
N SER A 1276 -5.03 -25.82 -12.77
CA SER A 1276 -5.63 -26.73 -11.78
C SER A 1276 -5.34 -26.25 -10.36
N LEU A 1277 -6.35 -26.27 -9.50
CA LEU A 1277 -6.23 -26.02 -8.06
C LEU A 1277 -5.38 -27.07 -7.33
#